data_AF-A0A517R1U5-F1
#
_entry.id   AF-A0A517R1U5-F1
#
_cell.length_a   1.000
_cell.length_b   1.000
_cell.length_c   1.000
_cell.angle_alpha   90.00
_cell.angle_beta   90.00
_cell.angle_gamma   90.00
#
_symmetry.space_group_name_H-M   'P 1'
#
loop_
_entity.id
_entity.type
_entity.pdbx_description
1 polymer ?
#
loop_
_entity_poly.entity_id
_entity_poly.type
_entity_poly.pdbx_seq_one_letter_code
_entity_poly.pdbx_strand_id
1 'polypeptide(L)'
;MSAPTDLSTVEQRAEFERLLVEMIDGEWTVDKRNRLGELLRDEGLRETYVEFCHLHGQLLYEHGLLMAIFEETSSSNATQRPPLKSSRVVATLAGAAAVLAVGLAFAVSVDGTRTAKPDASVAIDNERAKAPEVEGHRDIELRHMSTAKPLSPDPREARRPVESVVAADLYQDRRLPPAFMLVGSQNRPPARSGSAVPKVEFNRDIRPILSDNCFACHGPDAHAREGELRLDLEAGAFDDREGSGAVITRFRPDESSLYERIVSDDEFLVMPPPDSEKSLTKQEVDLIRRWIEEGARWEEHWAFIPPQKVALPESNSDWARNPIDAFVLRELDRKGLSPSREADRYTLIRRVMFDLTGLPPTPEEVEVFVNDERPDAYERLVDRLLASPTFGEHRARYWLDAARYADTHGMHFDNYREIWPYRDWVVKAFNDNMPFDQFTVEQLAGDLLPEPSNPQLVATGFNRNNVTSNEGGSIEAELLHRYAVDRTETTATVFLGLTAGCAACHDHKFDPLSQREFYELYAFFNNTTQNGFDRNVKDTPPMIRAIAPDKLERIDQIMTELGEIEQKVDARVAELERTVDDVAAFVAGHAETLRKDPVSSDGLVMHLPISASLSRAGPPSRERPVEAARPGAEPAVNGPFEFIARTRGRPSLPSNPVAAPKLRDEATVVRGDRAPAKLEVRAAKIGPVARSKQRGVRKTVEVLKSNQLVVDGLAEWDIHKAMSIAAWVRPQREKFTYIVTRMSDQKNGPGFRFVLFSNNRPALELFDSSGTIYKVISGEPIPPGEWHHVVVTWEGKRFSTGANFYVDGELQSRDARFVDVDFPGVTSAPALIGTAPIGVDDVRLYDRLLRMEELREILRHDDVLESLAKSPEQRTEADRKLLLRNTLLRTDDEVKSLIARDGELKDEQFSIEFDAPTTLVMNELGKTPKAKLLRRGEYDQPIEDVTAGVPEVFPPLPEDAPLNRLGLARWLTEPDHPVMARVTVNRFWQQIFGTGIVKTAGDFGTQGEPPSHPELLDWLAIDFVEHGWDTKRMIKQIVMSATYRQASNVRPEHLEVDPENRYLARGPRFRLDAEMVRDQMLALSGLLVEDIGGPPVKPYQPDGLWQTVAYPTSNTANFSRDRGPKLYRRSLYTFWKRTAIAPNMAIFDAPDRESCIVRRERTNTPMQALVLMNDPQFVEAARVLAEKVLSERQASDDALLSELFYRVTTRPIDADELDVLRESLGRFRAIFANRPDAAADLLSVGEMPRNESLEATEAAAVAMVVNQLFNLDEVVTKQ
;
A
#
# COMPACT_ATOMS: atom_id res chain seq x y z
N MET A 1 66.06 21.81 26.20
CA MET A 1 66.28 20.89 27.35
C MET A 1 65.59 19.59 27.02
N SER A 2 66.34 18.49 27.13
CA SER A 2 66.02 17.13 26.72
C SER A 2 65.11 16.37 27.70
N ALA A 3 64.02 15.81 27.16
CA ALA A 3 63.32 14.54 27.49
C ALA A 3 62.75 14.33 28.92
N PRO A 4 61.68 13.51 29.06
CA PRO A 4 61.75 12.09 28.73
C PRO A 4 60.78 11.66 27.62
N THR A 5 61.32 11.07 26.56
CA THR A 5 60.64 10.09 25.71
C THR A 5 60.47 8.82 26.53
N ASP A 6 59.22 8.48 26.82
CA ASP A 6 58.86 7.23 27.48
C ASP A 6 59.00 6.08 26.48
N LEU A 7 60.15 5.40 26.50
CA LEU A 7 60.49 4.24 25.65
C LEU A 7 59.44 3.11 25.72
N SER A 8 58.62 3.08 26.78
CA SER A 8 57.57 2.06 26.97
C SER A 8 56.49 2.09 25.87
N THR A 9 56.17 3.26 25.32
CA THR A 9 55.05 3.41 24.35
C THR A 9 55.40 2.95 22.93
N VAL A 10 56.66 3.09 22.50
CA VAL A 10 57.10 2.69 21.14
C VAL A 10 57.27 1.16 21.07
N GLU A 11 57.83 0.55 22.12
CA GLU A 11 57.99 -0.91 22.18
C GLU A 11 56.63 -1.62 22.29
N GLN A 12 55.71 -1.08 23.10
CA GLN A 12 54.33 -1.59 23.21
C GLN A 12 53.56 -1.47 21.89
N ARG A 13 53.75 -0.40 21.13
CA ARG A 13 53.10 -0.23 19.81
C ARG A 13 53.65 -1.20 18.78
N ALA A 14 54.96 -1.44 18.77
CA ALA A 14 55.58 -2.45 17.89
C ALA A 14 55.21 -3.90 18.30
N GLU A 15 55.03 -4.16 19.61
CA GLU A 15 54.50 -5.44 20.10
C GLU A 15 53.02 -5.62 19.71
N PHE A 16 52.21 -4.58 19.86
CA PHE A 16 50.80 -4.56 19.44
C PHE A 16 50.66 -4.83 17.93
N GLU A 17 51.39 -4.11 17.08
CA GLU A 17 51.37 -4.32 15.62
C GLU A 17 51.81 -5.74 15.23
N ARG A 18 52.84 -6.30 15.88
CA ARG A 18 53.24 -7.71 15.66
C ARG A 18 52.15 -8.69 16.05
N LEU A 19 51.48 -8.48 17.18
CA LEU A 19 50.37 -9.35 17.61
C LEU A 19 49.19 -9.26 16.64
N LEU A 20 48.92 -8.10 16.03
CA LEU A 20 47.88 -7.97 15.01
C LEU A 20 48.22 -8.72 13.72
N VAL A 21 49.49 -8.67 13.29
CA VAL A 21 49.98 -9.45 12.13
C VAL A 21 49.91 -10.95 12.42
N GLU A 22 50.41 -11.40 13.58
CA GLU A 22 50.34 -12.80 13.99
C GLU A 22 48.90 -13.31 14.16
N MET A 23 47.95 -12.42 14.47
CA MET A 23 46.53 -12.73 14.51
C MET A 23 45.94 -12.91 13.10
N ILE A 24 46.41 -12.18 12.09
CA ILE A 24 46.04 -12.39 10.68
C ILE A 24 46.64 -13.70 10.15
N ASP A 25 47.89 -13.98 10.51
CA ASP A 25 48.62 -15.15 10.02
C ASP A 25 48.18 -16.47 10.70
N GLY A 26 47.21 -16.43 11.62
CA GLY A 26 46.66 -17.60 12.30
C GLY A 26 47.56 -18.17 13.41
N GLU A 27 48.64 -17.48 13.78
CA GLU A 27 49.58 -17.89 14.84
C GLU A 27 49.12 -17.41 16.24
N TRP A 28 47.83 -17.60 16.54
CA TRP A 28 47.17 -17.00 17.69
C TRP A 28 47.05 -17.96 18.89
N THR A 29 47.79 -17.69 19.98
CA THR A 29 47.77 -18.49 21.22
C THR A 29 47.07 -17.76 22.37
N VAL A 30 46.68 -18.50 23.43
CA VAL A 30 46.03 -17.92 24.63
C VAL A 30 46.92 -16.87 25.29
N ASP A 31 48.24 -17.08 25.33
CA ASP A 31 49.17 -16.11 25.92
C ASP A 31 49.24 -14.81 25.11
N LYS A 32 49.26 -14.91 23.76
CA LYS A 32 49.21 -13.76 22.86
C LYS A 32 47.89 -12.98 22.98
N ARG A 33 46.78 -13.71 23.18
CA ARG A 33 45.46 -13.14 23.44
C ARG A 33 45.41 -12.33 24.73
N ASN A 34 45.93 -12.89 25.82
CA ASN A 34 46.02 -12.20 27.11
C ASN A 34 46.93 -10.98 27.01
N ARG A 35 48.05 -11.11 26.28
CA ARG A 35 48.99 -10.01 26.07
C ARG A 35 48.39 -8.87 25.25
N LEU A 36 47.63 -9.17 24.20
CA LEU A 36 46.87 -8.16 23.47
C LEU A 36 45.83 -7.49 24.38
N GLY A 37 45.11 -8.25 25.21
CA GLY A 37 44.18 -7.71 26.20
C GLY A 37 44.83 -6.73 27.20
N GLU A 38 46.08 -7.00 27.61
CA GLU A 38 46.87 -6.08 28.44
C GLU A 38 47.21 -4.78 27.69
N LEU A 39 47.63 -4.89 26.42
CA LEU A 39 47.99 -3.73 25.58
C LEU A 39 46.76 -2.87 25.26
N LEU A 40 45.59 -3.48 25.06
CA LEU A 40 44.31 -2.80 24.81
C LEU A 40 43.76 -2.03 26.03
N ARG A 41 44.44 -2.06 27.18
CA ARG A 41 44.15 -1.15 28.30
C ARG A 41 44.54 0.29 27.97
N ASP A 42 45.50 0.48 27.06
CA ASP A 42 45.82 1.76 26.46
C ASP A 42 44.73 2.19 25.46
N GLU A 43 44.24 3.42 25.60
CA GLU A 43 43.10 3.94 24.85
C GLU A 43 43.44 4.14 23.36
N GLY A 44 44.67 4.58 23.03
CA GLY A 44 45.11 4.79 21.65
C GLY A 44 45.33 3.47 20.88
N LEU A 45 45.86 2.45 21.56
CA LEU A 45 45.97 1.10 20.96
C LEU A 45 44.59 0.45 20.82
N ARG A 46 43.64 0.74 21.73
CA ARG A 46 42.27 0.24 21.63
C ARG A 46 41.53 0.83 20.43
N GLU A 47 41.65 2.13 20.16
CA GLU A 47 41.07 2.75 18.96
C GLU A 47 41.68 2.14 17.68
N THR A 48 43.01 2.00 17.64
CA THR A 48 43.72 1.38 16.51
C THR A 48 43.27 -0.08 16.29
N TYR A 49 42.97 -0.82 17.37
CA TYR A 49 42.45 -2.19 17.29
C TYR A 49 41.04 -2.25 16.72
N VAL A 50 40.18 -1.31 17.08
CA VAL A 50 38.81 -1.22 16.56
C VAL A 50 38.84 -0.92 15.06
N GLU A 51 39.68 0.01 14.62
CA GLU A 51 39.91 0.29 13.19
C GLU A 51 40.45 -0.94 12.46
N PHE A 52 41.42 -1.62 13.04
CA PHE A 52 41.97 -2.86 12.51
C PHE A 52 40.91 -3.96 12.35
N CYS A 53 40.05 -4.16 13.37
CA CYS A 53 38.94 -5.11 13.33
C CYS A 53 37.90 -4.74 12.26
N HIS A 54 37.63 -3.44 12.10
CA HIS A 54 36.72 -2.93 11.08
C HIS A 54 37.24 -3.21 9.66
N LEU A 55 38.56 -3.11 9.46
CA LEU A 55 39.19 -3.35 8.17
C LEU A 55 39.28 -4.84 7.80
N HIS A 56 39.39 -5.74 8.78
CA HIS A 56 39.72 -7.15 8.53
C HIS A 56 38.56 -8.15 8.67
N GLY A 57 37.38 -7.75 9.20
CA GLY A 57 36.05 -8.39 9.01
C GLY A 57 35.81 -9.88 9.38
N GLN A 58 36.81 -10.76 9.29
CA GLN A 58 36.72 -12.22 9.44
C GLN A 58 37.03 -12.72 10.86
N LEU A 59 37.68 -11.92 11.72
CA LEU A 59 38.16 -12.38 13.03
C LEU A 59 37.10 -12.44 14.14
N LEU A 60 35.89 -11.91 13.89
CA LEU A 60 34.81 -11.84 14.89
C LEU A 60 34.19 -13.21 15.20
N TYR A 61 34.25 -14.18 14.29
CA TYR A 61 33.63 -15.49 14.47
C TYR A 61 34.53 -16.50 15.20
N GLU A 62 35.85 -16.44 15.03
CA GLU A 62 36.75 -17.50 15.53
C GLU A 62 37.35 -17.24 16.92
N HIS A 63 37.41 -15.99 17.42
CA HIS A 63 38.28 -15.70 18.57
C HIS A 63 37.67 -15.02 19.79
N GLY A 64 36.34 -14.80 19.85
CA GLY A 64 35.61 -14.58 21.10
C GLY A 64 36.12 -13.46 22.02
N LEU A 65 36.90 -12.51 21.52
CA LEU A 65 37.64 -11.57 22.37
C LEU A 65 36.76 -10.46 22.95
N LEU A 66 35.75 -10.01 22.18
CA LEU A 66 34.75 -9.07 22.69
C LEU A 66 33.91 -9.68 23.82
N MET A 67 33.62 -10.99 23.78
CA MET A 67 32.95 -11.69 24.87
C MET A 67 33.85 -11.79 26.12
N ALA A 68 35.16 -12.04 25.95
CA ALA A 68 36.10 -12.08 27.07
C ALA A 68 36.28 -10.71 27.75
N ILE A 69 36.32 -9.62 26.98
CA ILE A 69 36.40 -8.24 27.52
C ILE A 69 35.09 -7.85 28.22
N PHE A 70 33.94 -8.32 27.72
CA PHE A 70 32.62 -8.12 28.34
C PHE A 70 32.47 -8.94 29.65
N GLU A 71 33.02 -10.16 29.69
CA GLU A 71 33.03 -11.00 30.90
C GLU A 71 33.97 -10.46 31.99
N GLU A 72 35.14 -9.93 31.64
CA GLU A 72 36.07 -9.34 32.62
C GLU A 72 35.57 -8.01 33.21
N THR A 73 34.94 -7.14 32.41
CA THR A 73 34.30 -5.90 32.91
C THR A 73 33.07 -6.17 33.77
N SER A 74 32.41 -7.32 33.56
CA SER A 74 31.31 -7.79 34.41
C SER A 74 31.78 -8.47 35.71
N SER A 75 33.04 -8.94 35.74
CA SER A 75 33.62 -9.68 36.88
C SER A 75 34.13 -8.79 38.02
N SER A 76 34.32 -7.48 37.79
CA SER A 76 34.81 -6.55 38.81
C SER A 76 33.77 -6.12 39.86
N ASN A 77 32.52 -6.58 39.75
CA ASN A 77 31.44 -6.26 40.70
C ASN A 77 30.86 -7.49 41.45
N ALA A 78 31.57 -8.61 41.48
CA ALA A 78 31.11 -9.82 42.17
C ALA A 78 31.78 -10.03 43.55
N THR A 79 31.29 -9.34 44.59
CA THR A 79 31.36 -9.88 45.95
C THR A 79 29.99 -9.81 46.62
N GLN A 80 29.17 -10.85 46.45
CA GLN A 80 28.43 -11.56 47.51
C GLN A 80 27.34 -12.49 46.93
N ARG A 81 27.44 -13.77 47.35
CA ARG A 81 26.39 -14.80 47.51
C ARG A 81 26.06 -15.80 46.37
N PRO A 82 25.60 -17.02 46.74
CA PRO A 82 25.99 -18.29 46.10
C PRO A 82 24.85 -18.91 45.22
N PRO A 83 25.04 -20.09 44.59
CA PRO A 83 24.37 -20.45 43.34
C PRO A 83 23.04 -21.19 43.56
N LEU A 84 22.02 -20.92 42.75
CA LEU A 84 20.82 -21.77 42.69
C LEU A 84 20.22 -21.92 41.29
N LYS A 85 19.72 -23.13 41.08
CA LYS A 85 19.21 -23.77 39.86
C LYS A 85 17.79 -23.30 39.46
N SER A 86 17.53 -23.38 38.15
CA SER A 86 16.27 -23.74 37.46
C SER A 86 14.93 -23.02 37.73
N SER A 87 14.33 -22.57 36.62
CA SER A 87 12.90 -22.56 36.22
C SER A 87 11.87 -21.61 36.87
N ARG A 88 11.25 -20.80 35.99
CA ARG A 88 9.86 -20.25 35.96
C ARG A 88 9.37 -19.37 37.15
N VAL A 89 9.02 -18.10 36.87
CA VAL A 89 7.64 -17.56 36.69
C VAL A 89 7.65 -16.02 36.67
N VAL A 90 6.78 -15.49 35.80
CA VAL A 90 6.38 -14.12 35.51
C VAL A 90 5.71 -13.36 36.68
N ALA A 91 5.91 -12.03 36.73
CA ALA A 91 5.20 -10.97 37.49
C ALA A 91 5.48 -10.89 39.01
N THR A 92 5.76 -9.74 39.64
CA THR A 92 5.26 -8.38 39.36
C THR A 92 6.09 -7.31 40.10
N LEU A 93 6.07 -6.09 39.53
CA LEU A 93 6.17 -4.76 40.16
C LEU A 93 7.55 -4.15 40.49
N ALA A 94 7.92 -3.23 39.59
CA ALA A 94 8.12 -1.81 39.85
C ALA A 94 9.36 -1.36 40.65
N GLY A 95 10.29 -0.73 39.91
CA GLY A 95 11.14 0.33 40.45
C GLY A 95 12.64 0.09 40.31
N ALA A 96 13.18 0.12 39.09
CA ALA A 96 14.58 0.48 38.82
C ALA A 96 14.84 0.61 37.31
N ALA A 97 14.22 1.62 36.68
CA ALA A 97 14.65 2.16 35.40
C ALA A 97 14.44 3.68 35.45
N ALA A 98 15.23 4.31 36.31
CA ALA A 98 15.54 5.73 36.28
C ALA A 98 16.94 5.87 36.89
N VAL A 99 17.78 6.65 36.23
CA VAL A 99 19.19 6.96 36.55
C VAL A 99 20.22 5.97 35.99
N LEU A 100 20.24 5.87 34.66
CA LEU A 100 21.43 6.18 33.86
C LEU A 100 21.08 7.37 32.95
N ALA A 101 20.73 8.46 33.64
CA ALA A 101 20.79 9.83 33.16
C ALA A 101 21.13 10.63 34.42
N VAL A 102 22.34 11.19 34.44
CA VAL A 102 22.87 12.31 35.23
C VAL A 102 24.29 11.98 35.68
N GLY A 103 25.22 12.51 34.90
CA GLY A 103 26.62 12.72 35.25
C GLY A 103 27.10 14.09 34.79
N LEU A 104 26.26 15.12 34.85
CA LEU A 104 26.68 16.53 34.84
C LEU A 104 25.55 17.44 35.34
N ALA A 105 25.51 17.66 36.66
CA ALA A 105 25.18 18.94 37.32
C ALA A 105 25.16 18.74 38.85
N PHE A 106 26.30 18.96 39.50
CA PHE A 106 26.32 19.37 40.90
C PHE A 106 26.16 20.89 40.93
N ALA A 107 25.06 21.38 41.51
CA ALA A 107 25.06 22.33 42.64
C ALA A 107 23.73 23.07 42.80
N VAL A 108 23.40 23.30 44.07
CA VAL A 108 22.43 24.25 44.63
C VAL A 108 21.00 23.72 44.89
N SER A 109 20.91 23.19 46.10
CA SER A 109 19.75 22.99 46.97
C SER A 109 18.85 24.22 47.14
N VAL A 110 17.54 24.00 47.35
CA VAL A 110 16.79 24.30 48.60
C VAL A 110 15.29 24.49 48.30
N ASP A 111 14.50 23.61 48.92
CA ASP A 111 13.14 23.72 49.46
C ASP A 111 12.02 24.54 48.80
N GLY A 112 10.85 23.91 48.74
CA GLY A 112 9.77 24.43 49.60
C GLY A 112 8.41 24.74 48.97
N THR A 113 7.59 23.71 48.81
CA THR A 113 6.15 23.68 49.18
C THR A 113 5.08 24.52 48.44
N ARG A 114 3.95 23.83 48.22
CA ARG A 114 2.52 24.27 48.25
C ARG A 114 1.88 24.89 47.01
N THR A 115 1.11 24.03 46.33
CA THR A 115 -0.35 24.14 46.04
C THR A 115 -0.96 25.55 45.85
N ALA A 116 -1.48 25.81 44.65
CA ALA A 116 -2.92 26.03 44.38
C ALA A 116 -3.15 26.52 42.93
N LYS A 117 -4.08 25.88 42.21
CA LYS A 117 -4.95 26.52 41.18
C LYS A 117 -6.08 27.26 41.94
N PRO A 118 -6.80 28.28 41.41
CA PRO A 118 -7.36 28.30 40.05
C PRO A 118 -7.63 29.67 39.39
N ASP A 119 -8.23 29.58 38.20
CA ASP A 119 -9.25 30.46 37.61
C ASP A 119 -8.93 31.49 36.52
N ALA A 120 -9.93 31.55 35.63
CA ALA A 120 -10.01 32.18 34.34
C ALA A 120 -10.31 33.68 34.39
N SER A 121 -10.06 34.39 33.28
CA SER A 121 -11.03 35.20 32.51
C SER A 121 -10.40 36.38 31.75
N VAL A 122 -10.85 36.57 30.50
CA VAL A 122 -11.23 37.84 29.81
C VAL A 122 -10.11 38.90 29.63
N ALA A 123 -9.53 39.10 28.43
CA ALA A 123 -9.98 39.83 27.22
C ALA A 123 -9.59 41.32 27.15
N ILE A 124 -9.19 41.75 25.93
CA ILE A 124 -9.14 43.13 25.34
C ILE A 124 -8.10 44.09 26.00
N ASP A 125 -7.33 44.98 25.36
CA ASP A 125 -7.46 45.75 24.12
C ASP A 125 -6.12 46.41 23.71
N ASN A 126 -6.12 46.97 22.50
CA ASN A 126 -5.10 47.72 21.76
C ASN A 126 -4.43 48.92 22.47
N GLU A 127 -3.20 49.30 22.05
CA GLU A 127 -2.93 50.54 21.28
C GLU A 127 -1.45 50.94 21.15
N ARG A 128 -1.05 51.22 19.89
CA ARG A 128 -0.29 52.38 19.35
C ARG A 128 1.05 52.87 19.95
N ALA A 129 2.07 52.73 19.09
CA ALA A 129 2.88 53.80 18.47
C ALA A 129 3.70 54.79 19.34
N LYS A 130 5.03 54.78 19.15
CA LYS A 130 5.84 55.86 18.50
C LYS A 130 7.34 55.67 18.73
N ALA A 131 8.11 55.62 17.64
CA ALA A 131 9.53 55.99 17.58
C ALA A 131 9.68 57.54 17.70
N PRO A 132 10.86 58.18 17.96
CA PRO A 132 12.14 57.93 17.26
C PRO A 132 13.49 58.16 18.00
N GLU A 133 14.58 57.68 17.36
CA GLU A 133 15.97 58.25 17.21
C GLU A 133 16.86 58.52 18.45
N VAL A 134 18.20 58.33 18.51
CA VAL A 134 19.33 58.05 17.57
C VAL A 134 20.61 57.67 18.38
N GLU A 135 21.48 56.86 17.75
CA GLU A 135 22.94 56.63 17.94
C GLU A 135 23.57 56.17 19.28
N GLY A 136 24.39 55.10 19.17
CA GLY A 136 25.75 55.11 19.74
C GLY A 136 26.20 53.94 20.63
N HIS A 137 26.63 52.84 20.00
CA HIS A 137 27.66 51.87 20.42
C HIS A 137 27.63 51.20 21.82
N ARG A 138 27.50 49.85 21.83
CA ARG A 138 28.56 48.88 22.25
C ARG A 138 28.02 47.44 22.35
N ASP A 139 28.66 46.57 21.57
CA ASP A 139 28.93 45.13 21.71
C ASP A 139 28.22 44.31 22.82
N ILE A 140 27.53 43.24 22.40
CA ILE A 140 27.80 41.83 22.76
C ILE A 140 27.05 40.96 21.72
N GLU A 141 27.77 40.42 20.74
CA GLU A 141 27.28 39.38 19.84
C GLU A 141 27.32 38.01 20.53
N LEU A 142 26.17 37.33 20.54
CA LEU A 142 26.05 35.90 20.79
C LEU A 142 26.42 35.14 19.51
N ARG A 143 27.56 34.45 19.55
CA ARG A 143 27.98 33.50 18.52
C ARG A 143 27.05 32.29 18.49
N HIS A 144 26.36 32.12 17.37
CA HIS A 144 26.07 30.81 16.80
C HIS A 144 27.36 30.24 16.20
N MET A 145 27.71 28.99 16.52
CA MET A 145 28.74 28.25 15.78
C MET A 145 28.14 27.03 15.11
N SER A 146 28.07 27.19 13.80
CA SER A 146 27.95 26.21 12.73
C SER A 146 29.34 25.59 12.43
N THR A 147 29.33 24.33 12.01
CA THR A 147 30.24 23.65 11.04
C THR A 147 31.77 23.71 11.21
N ALA A 148 32.40 22.51 11.27
CA ALA A 148 33.80 22.31 10.91
C ALA A 148 33.91 21.74 9.48
N LYS A 149 34.73 22.41 8.66
CA LYS A 149 35.10 22.11 7.25
C LYS A 149 36.18 20.99 7.17
N PRO A 150 36.32 20.33 6.00
CA PRO A 150 37.60 19.77 5.55
C PRO A 150 38.49 20.85 4.90
N LEU A 151 39.80 20.73 5.10
CA LEU A 151 40.85 21.63 4.61
C LEU A 151 41.34 21.22 3.20
N SER A 152 41.51 22.20 2.32
CA SER A 152 42.38 22.14 1.12
C SER A 152 43.38 23.32 1.18
N PRO A 153 44.64 23.18 0.71
CA PRO A 153 45.74 24.10 1.02
C PRO A 153 45.99 25.17 -0.05
N ASP A 154 46.27 26.41 0.39
CA ASP A 154 46.73 27.52 -0.46
C ASP A 154 48.27 27.52 -0.60
N PRO A 155 48.85 27.75 -1.80
CA PRO A 155 50.28 27.73 -2.03
C PRO A 155 50.86 29.14 -1.97
N ARG A 156 51.87 29.36 -1.12
CA ARG A 156 53.05 30.22 -1.36
C ARG A 156 53.80 30.43 -0.05
N GLU A 157 54.73 29.53 0.25
CA GLU A 157 55.99 29.92 0.91
C GLU A 157 57.07 28.90 0.57
N ALA A 158 57.90 29.27 -0.40
CA ALA A 158 59.07 28.50 -0.80
C ALA A 158 60.27 28.86 0.08
N ARG A 159 61.00 27.84 0.59
CA ARG A 159 62.48 27.79 0.62
C ARG A 159 63.02 26.44 1.17
N ARG A 160 63.80 25.79 0.29
CA ARG A 160 64.80 24.69 0.41
C ARG A 160 65.76 24.74 1.63
N PRO A 161 66.73 23.80 1.82
CA PRO A 161 66.91 22.39 1.39
C PRO A 161 67.42 21.45 2.53
N VAL A 162 67.58 20.14 2.28
CA VAL A 162 68.83 19.33 2.38
C VAL A 162 68.50 17.81 2.44
N GLU A 163 69.29 17.04 1.69
CA GLU A 163 69.40 15.58 1.49
C GLU A 163 69.58 14.81 2.83
N SER A 164 69.34 13.50 3.03
CA SER A 164 69.84 12.34 2.28
C SER A 164 69.40 11.00 2.94
N VAL A 165 69.14 9.94 2.14
CA VAL A 165 69.70 8.55 2.24
C VAL A 165 69.23 7.67 3.44
N VAL A 166 68.67 6.45 3.30
CA VAL A 166 69.27 5.16 2.88
C VAL A 166 68.22 4.09 2.45
N ALA A 167 68.59 3.34 1.39
CA ALA A 167 68.27 1.97 0.89
C ALA A 167 67.28 1.03 1.65
N ALA A 168 66.39 0.24 1.02
CA ALA A 168 66.44 -0.65 -0.17
C ALA A 168 67.20 -1.98 0.02
N ASP A 169 66.48 -3.10 -0.12
CA ASP A 169 66.93 -4.47 -0.48
C ASP A 169 65.66 -5.36 -0.45
N LEU A 170 65.25 -6.20 -1.40
CA LEU A 170 65.86 -6.90 -2.54
C LEU A 170 64.73 -7.30 -3.52
N TYR A 171 64.95 -7.15 -4.82
CA TYR A 171 64.80 -8.17 -5.88
C TYR A 171 64.79 -7.50 -7.26
N GLN A 172 65.99 -7.42 -7.84
CA GLN A 172 66.24 -7.46 -9.29
C GLN A 172 65.95 -8.91 -9.76
N ASP A 173 65.59 -9.23 -11.01
CA ASP A 173 66.09 -8.70 -12.28
C ASP A 173 65.25 -9.30 -13.45
N ARG A 174 64.75 -8.48 -14.40
CA ARG A 174 64.81 -8.73 -15.87
C ARG A 174 64.12 -7.64 -16.72
N ARG A 175 64.95 -6.63 -17.03
CA ARG A 175 65.08 -5.79 -18.24
C ARG A 175 63.96 -5.77 -19.31
N LEU A 176 63.39 -4.58 -19.49
CA LEU A 176 63.19 -3.94 -20.80
C LEU A 176 63.87 -2.55 -20.79
N PRO A 177 64.48 -2.08 -21.90
CA PRO A 177 65.22 -0.83 -21.97
C PRO A 177 64.33 0.43 -22.07
N PRO A 178 64.88 1.61 -21.73
CA PRO A 178 64.13 2.82 -21.47
C PRO A 178 64.03 3.73 -22.70
N ALA A 179 62.91 4.46 -22.82
CA ALA A 179 62.90 5.91 -22.97
C ALA A 179 61.50 6.39 -23.37
N PHE A 180 60.80 7.05 -22.45
CA PHE A 180 59.93 8.17 -22.80
C PHE A 180 59.94 9.17 -21.65
N MET A 181 60.69 10.25 -21.85
CA MET A 181 60.48 11.53 -21.18
C MET A 181 60.04 12.51 -22.28
N LEU A 182 58.99 13.28 -21.97
CA LEU A 182 58.38 14.29 -22.82
C LEU A 182 59.39 15.32 -23.36
N VAL A 183 59.16 15.81 -24.58
CA VAL A 183 58.72 17.19 -24.89
C VAL A 183 58.48 17.31 -26.41
N GLY A 184 57.33 17.89 -26.79
CA GLY A 184 57.27 18.83 -27.90
C GLY A 184 56.97 18.29 -29.30
N SER A 185 55.72 18.51 -29.72
CA SER A 185 55.25 18.87 -31.08
C SER A 185 56.15 18.49 -32.27
N GLN A 186 55.63 17.61 -33.13
CA GLN A 186 55.38 17.82 -34.56
C GLN A 186 55.38 16.46 -35.29
N ASN A 187 54.21 15.82 -35.35
CA ASN A 187 53.78 15.12 -36.57
C ASN A 187 52.27 14.89 -36.53
N ARG A 188 51.61 15.53 -37.51
CA ARG A 188 50.17 15.48 -37.80
C ARG A 188 49.67 14.04 -37.98
N PRO A 189 48.50 13.68 -37.43
CA PRO A 189 47.72 12.60 -38.01
C PRO A 189 47.33 12.99 -39.45
N PRO A 190 47.22 12.03 -40.40
CA PRO A 190 46.71 12.34 -41.73
C PRO A 190 45.35 13.01 -41.59
N ALA A 191 45.20 14.15 -42.27
CA ALA A 191 44.00 14.96 -42.24
C ALA A 191 42.79 14.07 -42.55
N ARG A 192 41.96 13.80 -41.53
CA ARG A 192 40.57 13.48 -41.77
C ARG A 192 40.01 14.67 -42.54
N SER A 193 39.49 14.39 -43.74
CA SER A 193 38.65 15.28 -44.53
C SER A 193 37.75 16.08 -43.59
N GLY A 194 37.80 17.42 -43.70
CA GLY A 194 37.24 18.33 -42.71
C GLY A 194 35.86 17.90 -42.23
N SER A 195 35.78 17.43 -40.98
CA SER A 195 34.51 17.47 -40.28
C SER A 195 34.25 18.95 -40.03
N ALA A 196 33.21 19.50 -40.63
CA ALA A 196 32.68 20.78 -40.22
C ALA A 196 32.58 20.76 -38.69
N VAL A 197 33.09 21.81 -38.02
CA VAL A 197 32.88 21.95 -36.58
C VAL A 197 31.36 21.87 -36.36
N PRO A 198 30.87 20.96 -35.49
CA PRO A 198 29.43 20.83 -35.27
C PRO A 198 28.84 22.18 -34.91
N LYS A 199 27.69 22.49 -35.51
CA LYS A 199 26.93 23.70 -35.18
C LYS A 199 26.54 23.64 -33.71
N VAL A 200 26.58 24.79 -33.03
CA VAL A 200 26.15 24.87 -31.63
C VAL A 200 24.62 24.83 -31.59
N GLU A 201 24.07 23.90 -30.80
CA GLU A 201 22.63 23.70 -30.63
C GLU A 201 22.21 24.21 -29.25
N PHE A 202 21.13 24.96 -29.17
CA PHE A 202 20.77 25.64 -27.93
C PHE A 202 20.41 24.65 -26.83
N ASN A 203 19.56 23.66 -27.09
CA ASN A 203 19.15 22.70 -26.07
C ASN A 203 20.28 21.77 -25.62
N ARG A 204 21.19 21.40 -26.53
CA ARG A 204 22.29 20.47 -26.25
C ARG A 204 23.46 21.16 -25.55
N ASP A 205 23.87 22.31 -26.05
CA ASP A 205 25.16 22.91 -25.69
C ASP A 205 25.02 24.14 -24.79
N ILE A 206 23.94 24.94 -24.90
CA ILE A 206 23.85 26.26 -24.26
C ILE A 206 22.90 26.29 -23.07
N ARG A 207 21.70 25.71 -23.21
CA ARG A 207 20.69 25.72 -22.16
C ARG A 207 21.18 25.08 -20.87
N PRO A 208 21.90 23.92 -20.86
CA PRO A 208 22.46 23.37 -19.63
C PRO A 208 23.40 24.36 -18.92
N ILE A 209 24.25 25.06 -19.68
CA ILE A 209 25.16 26.07 -19.13
C ILE A 209 24.37 27.20 -18.45
N LEU A 210 23.32 27.71 -19.10
CA LEU A 210 22.46 28.78 -18.55
C LEU A 210 21.63 28.28 -17.36
N SER A 211 21.13 27.05 -17.41
CA SER A 211 20.36 26.41 -16.33
C SER A 211 21.21 26.29 -15.07
N ASP A 212 22.42 25.76 -15.23
CA ASP A 212 23.34 25.49 -14.14
C ASP A 212 23.93 26.78 -13.56
N ASN A 213 24.25 27.76 -14.39
CA ASN A 213 24.99 28.96 -13.94
C ASN A 213 24.11 30.20 -13.75
N CYS A 214 23.00 30.35 -14.49
CA CYS A 214 22.28 31.61 -14.58
C CYS A 214 20.83 31.57 -14.08
N PHE A 215 20.10 30.46 -14.23
CA PHE A 215 18.65 30.43 -13.92
C PHE A 215 18.32 30.62 -12.44
N ALA A 216 19.27 30.37 -11.54
CA ALA A 216 19.07 30.64 -10.12
C ALA A 216 18.74 32.11 -9.83
N CYS A 217 19.30 33.07 -10.59
CA CYS A 217 19.06 34.50 -10.45
C CYS A 217 18.30 35.11 -11.66
N HIS A 218 18.30 34.44 -12.81
CA HIS A 218 17.70 34.95 -14.05
C HIS A 218 16.73 33.95 -14.69
N GLY A 219 16.10 33.09 -13.87
CA GLY A 219 15.14 32.07 -14.31
C GLY A 219 13.70 32.38 -13.91
N PRO A 220 12.84 31.33 -13.86
CA PRO A 220 11.40 31.49 -13.67
C PRO A 220 10.99 32.02 -12.29
N ASP A 221 11.70 31.72 -11.21
CA ASP A 221 11.34 32.17 -9.87
C ASP A 221 11.44 33.70 -9.72
N ALA A 222 10.29 34.37 -9.57
CA ALA A 222 10.21 35.82 -9.43
C ALA A 222 10.85 36.37 -8.14
N HIS A 223 10.95 35.57 -7.07
CA HIS A 223 11.50 36.02 -5.79
C HIS A 223 13.03 36.01 -5.75
N ALA A 224 13.65 35.12 -6.52
CA ALA A 224 15.11 35.07 -6.70
C ALA A 224 15.59 35.91 -7.89
N ARG A 225 14.66 36.46 -8.70
CA ARG A 225 14.98 37.10 -9.96
C ARG A 225 15.69 38.44 -9.77
N GLU A 226 16.91 38.53 -10.28
CA GLU A 226 17.70 39.74 -10.29
C GLU A 226 17.54 40.52 -11.59
N GLY A 227 17.44 41.85 -11.43
CA GLY A 227 17.37 42.79 -12.53
C GLY A 227 16.22 42.51 -13.50
N GLU A 228 15.15 41.83 -13.06
CA GLU A 228 13.97 41.40 -13.85
C GLU A 228 14.31 40.59 -15.13
N LEU A 229 15.50 40.01 -15.21
CA LEU A 229 15.98 39.28 -16.39
C LEU A 229 15.47 37.83 -16.40
N ARG A 230 15.01 37.36 -17.57
CA ARG A 230 14.58 35.99 -17.85
C ARG A 230 15.42 35.37 -18.95
N LEU A 231 16.50 34.68 -18.59
CA LEU A 231 17.35 33.94 -19.54
C LEU A 231 16.77 32.56 -19.89
N ASP A 232 15.66 32.17 -19.28
CA ASP A 232 14.87 30.96 -19.58
C ASP A 232 13.82 31.18 -20.68
N LEU A 233 13.58 32.43 -21.10
CA LEU A 233 12.64 32.81 -22.16
C LEU A 233 13.37 33.51 -23.33
N GLU A 234 12.95 33.23 -24.56
CA GLU A 234 13.55 33.86 -25.75
C GLU A 234 13.43 35.38 -25.70
N ALA A 235 12.23 35.90 -25.43
CA ALA A 235 11.97 37.34 -25.32
C ALA A 235 12.87 38.00 -24.25
N GLY A 236 13.08 37.35 -23.10
CA GLY A 236 13.91 37.89 -22.04
C GLY A 236 15.41 37.96 -22.40
N ALA A 237 15.87 37.13 -23.33
CA ALA A 237 17.26 37.13 -23.81
C ALA A 237 17.50 38.13 -24.95
N PHE A 238 16.54 38.33 -25.86
CA PHE A 238 16.74 39.05 -27.13
C PHE A 238 15.98 40.37 -27.26
N ASP A 239 14.91 40.62 -26.50
CA ASP A 239 14.14 41.86 -26.60
C ASP A 239 14.82 43.01 -25.86
N ASP A 240 14.53 44.25 -26.29
CA ASP A 240 15.02 45.45 -25.62
C ASP A 240 14.36 45.63 -24.25
N ARG A 241 15.18 45.88 -23.23
CA ARG A 241 14.76 45.94 -21.83
C ARG A 241 14.67 47.38 -21.35
N GLU A 242 13.55 48.02 -21.67
CA GLU A 242 13.22 49.40 -21.23
C GLU A 242 14.34 50.43 -21.51
N GLY A 243 15.04 50.29 -22.65
CA GLY A 243 16.13 51.19 -23.06
C GLY A 243 17.53 50.76 -22.61
N SER A 244 17.67 49.59 -21.99
CA SER A 244 18.94 48.97 -21.60
C SER A 244 19.58 48.12 -22.71
N GLY A 245 18.89 47.92 -23.84
CA GLY A 245 19.31 47.04 -24.92
C GLY A 245 18.99 45.57 -24.66
N ALA A 246 19.16 44.74 -25.70
CA ALA A 246 19.07 43.29 -25.59
C ALA A 246 20.25 42.72 -24.80
N VAL A 247 20.02 41.68 -24.01
CA VAL A 247 21.11 41.01 -23.26
C VAL A 247 22.00 40.22 -24.22
N ILE A 248 21.41 39.65 -25.27
CA ILE A 248 22.10 38.94 -26.34
C ILE A 248 21.80 39.62 -27.68
N THR A 249 22.85 40.15 -28.31
CA THR A 249 22.77 40.72 -29.66
C THR A 249 23.17 39.64 -30.66
N ARG A 250 22.19 39.10 -31.41
CA ARG A 250 22.43 38.04 -32.41
C ARG A 250 23.56 38.42 -33.38
N PHE A 251 24.42 37.46 -33.69
CA PHE A 251 25.62 37.59 -34.55
C PHE A 251 26.74 38.49 -33.99
N ARG A 252 26.57 39.10 -32.81
CA ARG A 252 27.49 40.10 -32.27
C ARG A 252 27.79 39.81 -30.79
N PRO A 253 28.67 38.82 -30.49
CA PRO A 253 29.04 38.51 -29.10
C PRO A 253 29.66 39.71 -28.38
N ASP A 254 30.48 40.51 -29.06
CA ASP A 254 31.13 41.69 -28.49
C ASP A 254 30.15 42.84 -28.18
N GLU A 255 28.93 42.80 -28.73
CA GLU A 255 27.83 43.73 -28.40
C GLU A 255 26.77 43.09 -27.49
N SER A 256 27.03 41.88 -26.97
CA SER A 256 26.11 41.16 -26.08
C SER A 256 26.57 41.34 -24.63
N SER A 257 25.76 42.01 -23.82
CA SER A 257 26.08 42.22 -22.40
C SER A 257 26.20 40.90 -21.62
N LEU A 258 25.52 39.83 -22.05
CA LEU A 258 25.76 38.48 -21.51
C LEU A 258 27.23 38.06 -21.68
N TYR A 259 27.77 38.18 -22.90
CA TYR A 259 29.12 37.75 -23.20
C TYR A 259 30.15 38.62 -22.46
N GLU A 260 29.95 39.94 -22.43
CA GLU A 260 30.78 40.88 -21.67
C GLU A 260 30.88 40.50 -20.19
N ARG A 261 29.75 40.13 -19.57
CA ARG A 261 29.71 39.77 -18.15
C ARG A 261 30.35 38.42 -17.85
N ILE A 262 30.17 37.40 -18.70
CA ILE A 262 30.77 36.07 -18.44
C ILE A 262 32.29 36.02 -18.68
N VAL A 263 32.87 37.03 -19.35
CA VAL A 263 34.32 37.15 -19.59
C VAL A 263 34.98 38.28 -18.78
N SER A 264 34.21 39.00 -17.96
CA SER A 264 34.71 40.10 -17.16
C SER A 264 35.63 39.60 -16.04
N ASP A 265 36.74 40.32 -15.81
CA ASP A 265 37.63 40.10 -14.66
C ASP A 265 37.23 40.96 -13.44
N ASP A 266 36.25 41.87 -13.59
CA ASP A 266 35.74 42.72 -12.50
C ASP A 266 34.74 41.93 -11.64
N GLU A 267 35.06 41.73 -10.36
CA GLU A 267 34.25 40.99 -9.38
C GLU A 267 32.81 41.53 -9.22
N PHE A 268 32.55 42.81 -9.55
CA PHE A 268 31.22 43.42 -9.48
C PHE A 268 30.43 43.33 -10.80
N LEU A 269 31.08 42.93 -11.90
CA LEU A 269 30.45 42.81 -13.22
C LEU A 269 30.37 41.36 -13.70
N VAL A 270 31.30 40.51 -13.25
CA VAL A 270 31.38 39.11 -13.66
C VAL A 270 30.12 38.35 -13.27
N MET A 271 29.62 37.53 -14.19
CA MET A 271 28.47 36.66 -13.98
C MET A 271 28.84 35.22 -14.30
N PRO A 272 28.47 34.23 -13.46
CA PRO A 272 27.84 34.37 -12.15
C PRO A 272 28.73 35.13 -11.15
N PRO A 273 28.14 35.84 -10.18
CA PRO A 273 28.91 36.61 -9.21
C PRO A 273 29.72 35.66 -8.30
N PRO A 274 30.90 36.07 -7.79
CA PRO A 274 31.79 35.16 -7.04
C PRO A 274 31.17 34.53 -5.78
N ASP A 275 30.19 35.19 -5.17
CA ASP A 275 29.45 34.72 -3.99
C ASP A 275 28.41 33.63 -4.31
N SER A 276 28.08 33.43 -5.59
CA SER A 276 27.25 32.30 -6.04
C SER A 276 27.98 30.95 -5.99
N GLU A 277 29.32 30.97 -5.82
CA GLU A 277 30.22 29.80 -5.89
C GLU A 277 30.15 29.05 -7.24
N LYS A 278 29.60 29.68 -8.29
CA LYS A 278 29.53 29.15 -9.65
C LYS A 278 30.46 29.92 -10.59
N SER A 279 30.99 29.23 -11.58
CA SER A 279 31.86 29.83 -12.59
C SER A 279 31.79 29.02 -13.88
N LEU A 280 31.80 29.69 -15.03
CA LEU A 280 31.87 29.02 -16.32
C LEU A 280 33.31 28.60 -16.62
N THR A 281 33.46 27.41 -17.17
CA THR A 281 34.70 26.95 -17.76
C THR A 281 34.98 27.68 -19.07
N LYS A 282 36.25 27.69 -19.49
CA LYS A 282 36.65 28.29 -20.79
C LYS A 282 35.89 27.66 -21.97
N GLN A 283 35.60 26.37 -21.91
CA GLN A 283 34.88 25.67 -22.97
C GLN A 283 33.41 26.12 -23.05
N GLU A 284 32.76 26.35 -21.91
CA GLU A 284 31.39 26.85 -21.84
C GLU A 284 31.28 28.30 -22.35
N VAL A 285 32.23 29.16 -21.96
CA VAL A 285 32.33 30.53 -22.48
C VAL A 285 32.52 30.53 -24.01
N ASP A 286 33.40 29.66 -24.52
CA ASP A 286 33.63 29.52 -25.96
C ASP A 286 32.39 29.02 -26.71
N LEU A 287 31.61 28.10 -26.11
CA LEU A 287 30.33 27.63 -26.68
C LEU A 287 29.31 28.76 -26.76
N ILE A 288 29.11 29.52 -25.68
CA ILE A 288 28.19 30.67 -25.68
C ILE A 288 28.60 31.70 -26.73
N ARG A 289 29.89 32.05 -26.79
CA ARG A 289 30.43 32.98 -27.80
C ARG A 289 30.07 32.51 -29.21
N ARG A 290 30.42 31.27 -29.54
CA ARG A 290 30.18 30.68 -30.87
C ARG A 290 28.70 30.63 -31.20
N TRP A 291 27.85 30.24 -30.25
CA TRP A 291 26.41 30.23 -30.46
C TRP A 291 25.88 31.63 -30.81
N ILE A 292 26.37 32.69 -30.14
CA ILE A 292 25.99 34.06 -30.47
C ILE A 292 26.49 34.46 -31.87
N GLU A 293 27.73 34.12 -32.22
CA GLU A 293 28.31 34.34 -33.56
C GLU A 293 27.50 33.62 -34.66
N GLU A 294 26.99 32.43 -34.36
CA GLU A 294 26.14 31.62 -35.24
C GLU A 294 24.67 32.10 -35.31
N GLY A 295 24.34 33.22 -34.65
CA GLY A 295 23.03 33.89 -34.69
C GLY A 295 22.14 33.65 -33.46
N ALA A 296 22.68 33.00 -32.43
CA ALA A 296 22.02 32.67 -31.17
C ALA A 296 20.64 32.01 -31.36
N ARG A 297 20.51 31.05 -32.29
CA ARG A 297 19.22 30.39 -32.57
C ARG A 297 18.67 29.81 -31.28
N TRP A 298 17.48 30.24 -30.89
CA TRP A 298 16.77 29.72 -29.72
C TRP A 298 16.00 28.46 -30.08
N GLU A 299 15.89 27.55 -29.14
CA GLU A 299 15.13 26.31 -29.26
C GLU A 299 14.28 26.11 -28.00
N GLU A 300 12.99 25.82 -28.17
CA GLU A 300 12.14 25.35 -27.07
C GLU A 300 12.68 24.04 -26.49
N HIS A 301 12.47 23.79 -25.20
CA HIS A 301 13.03 22.61 -24.55
C HIS A 301 12.54 21.33 -25.25
N TRP A 302 13.46 20.41 -25.53
CA TRP A 302 13.18 19.19 -26.29
C TRP A 302 12.05 18.34 -25.69
N ALA A 303 11.89 18.36 -24.37
CA ALA A 303 10.84 17.61 -23.67
C ALA A 303 9.45 18.25 -23.85
N PHE A 304 9.36 19.56 -24.04
CA PHE A 304 8.09 20.30 -24.07
C PHE A 304 7.51 20.46 -25.47
N ILE A 305 8.25 20.06 -26.50
CA ILE A 305 7.76 19.98 -27.88
C ILE A 305 7.35 18.55 -28.23
N PRO A 306 6.33 18.33 -29.08
CA PRO A 306 5.97 16.99 -29.55
C PRO A 306 7.16 16.22 -30.16
N PRO A 307 7.24 14.88 -29.97
CA PRO A 307 8.25 14.04 -30.64
C PRO A 307 8.30 14.25 -32.15
N GLN A 308 9.51 14.39 -32.71
CA GLN A 308 9.69 14.62 -34.13
C GLN A 308 9.91 13.30 -34.88
N LYS A 309 9.26 13.14 -36.04
CA LYS A 309 9.51 11.98 -36.91
C LYS A 309 10.93 12.05 -37.47
N VAL A 310 11.76 11.11 -37.06
CA VAL A 310 13.15 10.99 -37.52
C VAL A 310 13.25 9.91 -38.60
N ALA A 311 13.96 10.21 -39.69
CA ALA A 311 14.29 9.22 -40.70
C ALA A 311 15.27 8.18 -40.14
N LEU A 312 15.05 6.91 -40.47
CA LEU A 312 15.96 5.84 -40.06
C LEU A 312 17.37 6.11 -40.60
N PRO A 313 18.43 6.06 -39.76
CA PRO A 313 19.80 6.21 -40.22
C PRO A 313 20.16 5.13 -41.25
N GLU A 314 20.81 5.53 -42.34
CA GLU A 314 21.40 4.57 -43.28
C GLU A 314 22.53 3.79 -42.58
N SER A 315 22.42 2.46 -42.56
CA SER A 315 23.46 1.57 -42.03
C SER A 315 23.77 0.50 -43.08
N ASN A 316 25.03 0.45 -43.52
CA ASN A 316 25.57 -0.64 -44.34
C ASN A 316 26.21 -1.74 -43.47
N SER A 317 25.95 -1.74 -42.17
CA SER A 317 26.55 -2.68 -41.22
C SER A 317 25.67 -3.89 -41.02
N ASP A 318 26.25 -5.08 -41.20
CA ASP A 318 25.61 -6.38 -40.90
C ASP A 318 25.32 -6.57 -39.40
N TRP A 319 25.83 -5.68 -38.53
CA TRP A 319 25.56 -5.71 -37.09
C TRP A 319 24.13 -5.26 -36.75
N ALA A 320 23.57 -4.30 -37.48
CA ALA A 320 22.27 -3.72 -37.16
C ALA A 320 21.13 -4.70 -37.53
N ARG A 321 20.34 -5.13 -36.53
CA ARG A 321 19.23 -6.09 -36.70
C ARG A 321 17.88 -5.39 -36.78
N ASN A 322 17.72 -4.26 -36.10
CA ASN A 322 16.50 -3.47 -36.10
C ASN A 322 16.79 -1.95 -36.05
N PRO A 323 15.79 -1.07 -36.14
CA PRO A 323 15.97 0.38 -36.11
C PRO A 323 16.77 0.92 -34.91
N ILE A 324 16.63 0.32 -33.72
CA ILE A 324 17.37 0.74 -32.52
C ILE A 324 18.87 0.67 -32.79
N ASP A 325 19.32 -0.41 -33.41
CA ASP A 325 20.73 -0.64 -33.72
C ASP A 325 21.28 0.41 -34.69
N ALA A 326 20.47 0.87 -35.64
CA ALA A 326 20.90 1.90 -36.59
C ALA A 326 21.16 3.25 -35.90
N PHE A 327 20.30 3.64 -34.94
CA PHE A 327 20.51 4.86 -34.15
C PHE A 327 21.72 4.76 -33.22
N VAL A 328 21.88 3.61 -32.54
CA VAL A 328 23.01 3.38 -31.63
C VAL A 328 24.32 3.34 -32.40
N LEU A 329 24.38 2.62 -33.53
CA LEU A 329 25.59 2.53 -34.35
C LEU A 329 26.06 3.90 -34.85
N ARG A 330 25.13 4.75 -35.29
CA ARG A 330 25.47 6.11 -35.72
C ARG A 330 26.09 6.94 -34.59
N GLU A 331 25.60 6.79 -33.36
CA GLU A 331 26.16 7.52 -32.22
C GLU A 331 27.53 6.95 -31.80
N LEU A 332 27.69 5.62 -31.83
CA LEU A 332 29.00 4.98 -31.65
C LEU A 332 30.02 5.49 -32.68
N ASP A 333 29.66 5.56 -33.96
CA ASP A 333 30.52 6.07 -35.03
C ASP A 333 30.94 7.53 -34.78
N ARG A 334 30.01 8.38 -34.31
CA ARG A 334 30.30 9.78 -33.93
C ARG A 334 31.30 9.88 -32.79
N LYS A 335 31.24 8.95 -31.83
CA LYS A 335 32.15 8.89 -30.67
C LYS A 335 33.43 8.11 -30.94
N GLY A 336 33.59 7.55 -32.14
CA GLY A 336 34.74 6.72 -32.49
C GLY A 336 34.78 5.39 -31.73
N LEU A 337 33.64 4.92 -31.25
CA LEU A 337 33.45 3.65 -30.58
C LEU A 337 32.98 2.58 -31.56
N SER A 338 33.26 1.32 -31.25
CA SER A 338 32.72 0.18 -31.99
C SER A 338 31.93 -0.73 -31.05
N PRO A 339 30.81 -1.32 -31.53
CA PRO A 339 30.02 -2.22 -30.71
C PRO A 339 30.82 -3.46 -30.29
N SER A 340 30.41 -4.08 -29.20
CA SER A 340 30.88 -5.40 -28.80
C SER A 340 30.25 -6.49 -29.65
N ARG A 341 30.97 -7.61 -29.76
CA ARG A 341 30.42 -8.84 -30.35
C ARG A 341 29.18 -9.26 -29.57
N GLU A 342 28.34 -10.06 -30.19
CA GLU A 342 27.21 -10.68 -29.50
C GLU A 342 27.70 -11.54 -28.32
N ALA A 343 26.94 -11.52 -27.22
CA ALA A 343 27.20 -12.39 -26.07
C ALA A 343 26.99 -13.87 -26.45
N ASP A 344 27.62 -14.78 -25.73
CA ASP A 344 27.36 -16.20 -25.89
C ASP A 344 25.93 -16.57 -25.45
N ARG A 345 25.48 -17.76 -25.86
CA ARG A 345 24.09 -18.20 -25.65
C ARG A 345 23.75 -18.35 -24.16
N TYR A 346 24.70 -18.69 -23.29
CA TYR A 346 24.45 -18.83 -21.85
C TYR A 346 24.16 -17.46 -21.23
N THR A 347 24.99 -16.44 -21.53
CA THR A 347 24.74 -15.07 -21.09
C THR A 347 23.44 -14.51 -21.67
N LEU A 348 23.11 -14.81 -22.94
CA LEU A 348 21.88 -14.30 -23.57
C LEU A 348 20.60 -14.82 -22.89
N ILE A 349 20.52 -16.12 -22.60
CA ILE A 349 19.34 -16.66 -21.91
C ILE A 349 19.25 -16.15 -20.47
N ARG A 350 20.36 -16.15 -19.72
CA ARG A 350 20.39 -15.64 -18.33
C ARG A 350 19.89 -14.20 -18.26
N ARG A 351 20.43 -13.33 -19.11
CA ARG A 351 20.09 -11.89 -19.14
C ARG A 351 18.62 -11.66 -19.49
N VAL A 352 18.11 -12.30 -20.56
CA VAL A 352 16.73 -12.09 -21.02
C VAL A 352 15.71 -12.70 -20.07
N MET A 353 16.04 -13.79 -19.37
CA MET A 353 15.22 -14.36 -18.31
C MET A 353 15.06 -13.36 -17.16
N PHE A 354 16.16 -12.81 -16.63
CA PHE A 354 16.05 -11.81 -15.57
C PHE A 354 15.30 -10.56 -16.01
N ASP A 355 15.57 -10.04 -17.21
CA ASP A 355 14.94 -8.81 -17.67
C ASP A 355 13.44 -8.97 -18.00
N LEU A 356 13.00 -10.17 -18.42
CA LEU A 356 11.59 -10.40 -18.76
C LEU A 356 10.77 -11.03 -17.63
N THR A 357 11.34 -11.95 -16.84
CA THR A 357 10.61 -12.70 -15.81
C THR A 357 11.08 -12.40 -14.39
N GLY A 358 12.27 -11.80 -14.22
CA GLY A 358 12.88 -11.56 -12.91
C GLY A 358 13.44 -12.81 -12.23
N LEU A 359 13.49 -13.95 -12.94
CA LEU A 359 13.93 -15.25 -12.43
C LEU A 359 15.09 -15.79 -13.29
N PRO A 360 15.97 -16.64 -12.74
CA PRO A 360 16.99 -17.35 -13.52
C PRO A 360 16.35 -18.41 -14.44
N PRO A 361 17.00 -18.81 -15.55
CA PRO A 361 16.59 -20.00 -16.29
C PRO A 361 16.84 -21.29 -15.53
N THR A 362 16.02 -22.31 -15.79
CA THR A 362 16.35 -23.68 -15.35
C THR A 362 17.45 -24.30 -16.23
N PRO A 363 18.21 -25.28 -15.72
CA PRO A 363 19.20 -26.01 -16.52
C PRO A 363 18.65 -26.55 -17.84
N GLU A 364 17.43 -27.07 -17.83
CA GLU A 364 16.75 -27.62 -19.01
C GLU A 364 16.42 -26.52 -20.03
N GLU A 365 15.99 -25.35 -19.58
CA GLU A 365 15.75 -24.21 -20.47
C GLU A 365 17.03 -23.71 -21.13
N VAL A 366 18.14 -23.68 -20.37
CA VAL A 366 19.46 -23.35 -20.90
C VAL A 366 19.87 -24.36 -21.96
N GLU A 367 19.77 -25.66 -21.69
CA GLU A 367 20.13 -26.69 -22.66
C GLU A 367 19.28 -26.63 -23.93
N VAL A 368 17.96 -26.46 -23.78
CA VAL A 368 17.05 -26.32 -24.93
C VAL A 368 17.43 -25.12 -25.78
N PHE A 369 17.70 -23.97 -25.17
CA PHE A 369 18.07 -22.78 -25.92
C PHE A 369 19.47 -22.89 -26.52
N VAL A 370 20.48 -23.29 -25.76
CA VAL A 370 21.87 -23.34 -26.22
C VAL A 370 22.04 -24.28 -27.41
N ASN A 371 21.32 -25.40 -27.43
CA ASN A 371 21.36 -26.39 -28.51
C ASN A 371 20.39 -26.09 -29.67
N ASP A 372 19.57 -25.04 -29.59
CA ASP A 372 18.64 -24.67 -30.67
C ASP A 372 19.37 -23.87 -31.78
N GLU A 373 19.77 -24.57 -32.84
CA GLU A 373 20.48 -23.99 -33.99
C GLU A 373 19.58 -23.19 -34.94
N ARG A 374 18.27 -23.11 -34.70
CA ARG A 374 17.38 -22.35 -35.58
C ARG A 374 17.72 -20.85 -35.57
N PRO A 375 17.64 -20.16 -36.72
CA PRO A 375 17.90 -18.72 -36.79
C PRO A 375 16.99 -17.86 -35.90
N ASP A 376 15.77 -18.32 -35.63
CA ASP A 376 14.75 -17.66 -34.80
C ASP A 376 14.74 -18.14 -33.34
N ALA A 377 15.70 -18.97 -32.90
CA ALA A 377 15.70 -19.56 -31.55
C ALA A 377 15.57 -18.52 -30.42
N TYR A 378 16.28 -17.39 -30.54
CA TYR A 378 16.22 -16.30 -29.56
C TYR A 378 14.87 -15.58 -29.56
N GLU A 379 14.27 -15.38 -30.73
CA GLU A 379 12.95 -14.77 -30.83
C GLU A 379 11.88 -15.65 -30.19
N ARG A 380 11.91 -16.96 -30.45
CA ARG A 380 10.98 -17.92 -29.84
C ARG A 380 11.11 -17.97 -28.33
N LEU A 381 12.34 -17.84 -27.81
CA LEU A 381 12.58 -17.71 -26.38
C LEU A 381 11.90 -16.44 -25.85
N VAL A 382 12.16 -15.28 -26.46
CA VAL A 382 11.55 -14.00 -26.06
C VAL A 382 10.02 -14.06 -26.08
N ASP A 383 9.42 -14.62 -27.14
CA ASP A 383 7.96 -14.75 -27.27
C ASP A 383 7.37 -15.62 -26.15
N ARG A 384 8.04 -16.72 -25.80
CA ARG A 384 7.63 -17.57 -24.68
C ARG A 384 7.69 -16.83 -23.34
N LEU A 385 8.73 -16.02 -23.13
CA LEU A 385 8.89 -15.26 -21.88
C LEU A 385 7.90 -14.11 -21.75
N LEU A 386 7.59 -13.40 -22.84
CA LEU A 386 6.56 -12.36 -22.86
C LEU A 386 5.15 -12.93 -22.67
N ALA A 387 4.91 -14.17 -23.07
CA ALA A 387 3.66 -14.89 -22.82
C ALA A 387 3.55 -15.45 -21.39
N SER A 388 4.66 -15.56 -20.66
CA SER A 388 4.68 -16.08 -19.29
C SER A 388 3.96 -15.13 -18.32
N PRO A 389 3.17 -15.63 -17.37
CA PRO A 389 2.53 -14.78 -16.37
C PRO A 389 3.53 -14.13 -15.37
N THR A 390 4.76 -14.66 -15.30
CA THR A 390 5.85 -14.07 -14.50
C THR A 390 6.35 -12.75 -15.07
N PHE A 391 6.06 -12.44 -16.34
CA PHE A 391 6.34 -11.15 -16.96
C PHE A 391 5.59 -10.02 -16.25
N GLY A 392 4.27 -10.18 -16.06
CA GLY A 392 3.44 -9.16 -15.42
C GLY A 392 3.85 -8.90 -13.97
N GLU A 393 4.21 -9.93 -13.22
CA GLU A 393 4.76 -9.78 -11.86
C GLU A 393 6.05 -8.96 -11.85
N HIS A 394 6.97 -9.25 -12.77
CA HIS A 394 8.25 -8.56 -12.85
C HIS A 394 8.08 -7.09 -13.27
N ARG A 395 7.19 -6.81 -14.23
CA ARG A 395 6.85 -5.44 -14.66
C ARG A 395 6.13 -4.66 -13.57
N ALA A 396 5.17 -5.29 -12.88
CA ALA A 396 4.38 -4.67 -11.83
C ALA A 396 5.25 -4.14 -10.69
N ARG A 397 6.34 -4.84 -10.33
CA ARG A 397 7.25 -4.40 -9.27
C ARG A 397 7.75 -2.96 -9.45
N TYR A 398 8.18 -2.60 -10.66
CA TYR A 398 8.61 -1.23 -10.97
C TYR A 398 7.46 -0.23 -10.91
N TRP A 399 6.27 -0.63 -11.39
CA TRP A 399 5.09 0.23 -11.34
C TRP A 399 4.65 0.52 -9.90
N LEU A 400 4.71 -0.48 -9.03
CA LEU A 400 4.33 -0.36 -7.63
C LEU A 400 5.26 0.57 -6.85
N ASP A 401 6.52 0.75 -7.29
CA ASP A 401 7.44 1.74 -6.72
C ASP A 401 6.96 3.15 -7.04
N ALA A 402 6.64 3.40 -8.32
CA ALA A 402 6.10 4.67 -8.79
C ALA A 402 4.74 4.97 -8.14
N ALA A 403 3.91 3.95 -7.96
CA ALA A 403 2.60 4.08 -7.33
C ALA A 403 2.66 4.16 -5.80
N ARG A 404 3.83 4.09 -5.14
CA ARG A 404 3.95 4.08 -3.66
C ARG A 404 3.17 2.94 -3.00
N TYR A 405 3.09 1.76 -3.61
CA TYR A 405 2.33 0.64 -3.02
C TYR A 405 2.94 0.16 -1.69
N ALA A 406 2.11 0.02 -0.66
CA ALA A 406 2.46 -0.66 0.59
C ALA A 406 1.19 -1.19 1.29
N ASP A 407 1.35 -2.23 2.11
CA ASP A 407 0.26 -2.91 2.81
C ASP A 407 -0.18 -2.17 4.10
N THR A 408 0.42 -1.02 4.38
CA THR A 408 0.13 -0.19 5.56
C THR A 408 -0.11 1.27 5.20
N HIS A 409 -0.81 2.00 6.09
CA HIS A 409 -1.14 3.42 5.92
C HIS A 409 0.08 4.35 5.92
N GLY A 410 1.14 3.98 6.64
CA GLY A 410 2.27 4.85 6.99
C GLY A 410 1.98 5.65 8.26
N MET A 411 2.89 6.56 8.61
CA MET A 411 2.85 7.56 9.71
C MET A 411 2.19 7.14 11.05
N HIS A 412 2.81 7.52 12.17
CA HIS A 412 2.29 7.29 13.52
C HIS A 412 2.05 5.80 13.83
N PHE A 413 0.83 5.25 13.64
CA PHE A 413 0.55 3.84 13.96
C PHE A 413 0.94 2.85 12.86
N ASP A 414 0.98 3.28 11.60
CA ASP A 414 1.31 2.45 10.44
C ASP A 414 0.55 1.11 10.39
N ASN A 415 -0.77 1.20 10.62
CA ASN A 415 -1.65 0.03 10.63
C ASN A 415 -1.86 -0.55 9.23
N TYR A 416 -2.20 -1.84 9.18
CA TYR A 416 -2.53 -2.55 7.95
C TYR A 416 -3.75 -1.94 7.22
N ARG A 417 -3.70 -1.92 5.89
CA ARG A 417 -4.79 -1.51 4.99
C ARG A 417 -4.99 -2.54 3.87
N GLU A 418 -6.24 -2.81 3.49
CA GLU A 418 -6.54 -3.79 2.45
C GLU A 418 -6.41 -3.16 1.05
N ILE A 419 -5.21 -3.20 0.47
CA ILE A 419 -4.93 -2.59 -0.85
C ILE A 419 -4.33 -3.58 -1.86
N TRP A 420 -3.98 -4.79 -1.44
CA TRP A 420 -3.35 -5.80 -2.31
C TRP A 420 -4.13 -6.17 -3.58
N PRO A 421 -5.48 -6.06 -3.68
CA PRO A 421 -6.16 -6.30 -4.96
C PRO A 421 -5.74 -5.33 -6.07
N TYR A 422 -5.31 -4.10 -5.74
CA TYR A 422 -4.71 -3.17 -6.72
C TYR A 422 -3.39 -3.71 -7.29
N ARG A 423 -2.53 -4.31 -6.45
CA ARG A 423 -1.28 -4.94 -6.90
C ARG A 423 -1.56 -6.05 -7.92
N ASP A 424 -2.54 -6.88 -7.63
CA ASP A 424 -2.92 -7.99 -8.50
C ASP A 424 -3.53 -7.50 -9.82
N TRP A 425 -4.31 -6.40 -9.77
CA TRP A 425 -4.79 -5.72 -10.97
C TRP A 425 -3.63 -5.23 -11.85
N VAL A 426 -2.58 -4.61 -11.28
CA VAL A 426 -1.40 -4.16 -12.03
C VAL A 426 -0.68 -5.35 -12.69
N VAL A 427 -0.48 -6.45 -11.96
CA VAL A 427 0.12 -7.68 -12.51
C VAL A 427 -0.68 -8.21 -13.70
N LYS A 428 -2.00 -8.26 -13.55
CA LYS A 428 -2.90 -8.72 -14.61
C LYS A 428 -2.85 -7.79 -15.83
N ALA A 429 -2.89 -6.47 -15.64
CA ALA A 429 -2.86 -5.50 -16.74
C ALA A 429 -1.61 -5.65 -17.62
N PHE A 430 -0.43 -5.85 -17.03
CA PHE A 430 0.78 -6.13 -17.80
C PHE A 430 0.77 -7.50 -18.49
N ASN A 431 0.21 -8.53 -17.84
CA ASN A 431 0.09 -9.87 -18.44
C ASN A 431 -0.86 -9.91 -19.63
N ASP A 432 -1.99 -9.19 -19.53
CA ASP A 432 -2.96 -9.04 -20.62
C ASP A 432 -2.46 -8.10 -21.73
N ASN A 433 -1.32 -7.43 -21.52
CA ASN A 433 -0.78 -6.40 -22.40
C ASN A 433 -1.80 -5.29 -22.67
N MET A 434 -2.47 -4.82 -21.60
CA MET A 434 -3.37 -3.66 -21.68
C MET A 434 -2.63 -2.49 -22.33
N PRO A 435 -3.22 -1.82 -23.34
CA PRO A 435 -2.65 -0.61 -23.92
C PRO A 435 -2.29 0.39 -22.82
N PHE A 436 -1.08 0.95 -22.87
CA PHE A 436 -0.55 1.75 -21.76
C PHE A 436 -1.31 3.07 -21.56
N ASP A 437 -1.93 3.60 -22.61
CA ASP A 437 -2.89 4.71 -22.53
C ASP A 437 -4.13 4.32 -21.71
N GLN A 438 -4.74 3.17 -22.00
CA GLN A 438 -5.86 2.65 -21.22
C GLN A 438 -5.44 2.38 -19.76
N PHE A 439 -4.27 1.77 -19.53
CA PHE A 439 -3.71 1.55 -18.20
C PHE A 439 -3.53 2.85 -17.41
N THR A 440 -3.18 3.94 -18.09
CA THR A 440 -3.06 5.28 -17.51
C THR A 440 -4.43 5.85 -17.15
N VAL A 441 -5.39 5.77 -18.08
CA VAL A 441 -6.76 6.27 -17.89
C VAL A 441 -7.46 5.55 -16.75
N GLU A 442 -7.40 4.23 -16.67
CA GLU A 442 -8.08 3.46 -15.62
C GLU A 442 -7.50 3.75 -14.23
N GLN A 443 -6.19 3.97 -14.12
CA GLN A 443 -5.58 4.30 -12.83
C GLN A 443 -5.88 5.70 -12.35
N LEU A 444 -5.83 6.69 -13.25
CA LEU A 444 -6.12 8.07 -12.88
C LEU A 444 -7.62 8.33 -12.73
N ALA A 445 -8.48 7.64 -13.48
CA ALA A 445 -9.88 8.01 -13.64
C ALA A 445 -10.84 6.84 -13.92
N GLY A 446 -10.47 5.60 -13.58
CA GLY A 446 -11.33 4.43 -13.79
C GLY A 446 -12.72 4.52 -13.16
N ASP A 447 -12.86 5.26 -12.06
CA ASP A 447 -14.15 5.55 -11.39
C ASP A 447 -15.03 6.58 -12.12
N LEU A 448 -14.48 7.28 -13.11
CA LEU A 448 -15.16 8.29 -13.92
C LEU A 448 -15.49 7.79 -15.33
N LEU A 449 -15.11 6.55 -15.67
CA LEU A 449 -15.52 5.94 -16.93
C LEU A 449 -17.04 5.73 -16.93
N PRO A 450 -17.71 5.79 -18.10
CA PRO A 450 -19.12 5.43 -18.19
C PRO A 450 -19.33 3.99 -17.73
N GLU A 451 -20.21 3.77 -16.74
CA GLU A 451 -20.54 2.45 -16.19
C GLU A 451 -19.28 1.66 -15.79
N PRO A 452 -18.49 2.16 -14.82
CA PRO A 452 -17.17 1.62 -14.54
C PRO A 452 -17.28 0.19 -14.01
N SER A 453 -16.51 -0.72 -14.61
CA SER A 453 -16.44 -2.12 -14.17
C SER A 453 -15.70 -2.26 -12.83
N ASN A 454 -15.89 -3.40 -12.14
CA ASN A 454 -15.20 -3.66 -10.88
C ASN A 454 -13.66 -3.54 -10.99
N PRO A 455 -12.98 -4.12 -12.02
CA PRO A 455 -11.54 -3.92 -12.21
C PRO A 455 -11.14 -2.46 -12.46
N GLN A 456 -11.93 -1.69 -13.21
CA GLN A 456 -11.66 -0.27 -13.45
C GLN A 456 -11.73 0.56 -12.16
N LEU A 457 -12.64 0.21 -11.25
CA LEU A 457 -12.66 0.82 -9.92
C LEU A 457 -11.42 0.45 -9.11
N VAL A 458 -11.00 -0.83 -9.13
CA VAL A 458 -9.77 -1.29 -8.44
C VAL A 458 -8.52 -0.56 -8.97
N ALA A 459 -8.44 -0.28 -10.27
CA ALA A 459 -7.33 0.44 -10.90
C ALA A 459 -7.05 1.80 -10.24
N THR A 460 -8.11 2.49 -9.77
CA THR A 460 -7.98 3.79 -9.11
C THR A 460 -7.27 3.73 -7.75
N GLY A 461 -6.94 2.54 -7.26
CA GLY A 461 -6.04 2.32 -6.12
C GLY A 461 -4.71 3.06 -6.24
N PHE A 462 -4.25 3.38 -7.46
CA PHE A 462 -3.11 4.29 -7.71
C PHE A 462 -3.23 5.59 -6.90
N ASN A 463 -4.40 6.22 -6.92
CA ASN A 463 -4.69 7.46 -6.19
C ASN A 463 -4.82 7.26 -4.68
N ARG A 464 -4.99 6.02 -4.21
CA ARG A 464 -5.16 5.67 -2.79
C ARG A 464 -3.89 5.13 -2.14
N ASN A 465 -2.80 5.04 -2.90
CA ASN A 465 -1.54 4.54 -2.37
C ASN A 465 -0.74 5.56 -1.57
N ASN A 466 -1.12 6.84 -1.58
CA ASN A 466 -0.51 7.88 -0.76
C ASN A 466 -0.47 7.49 0.73
N VAL A 467 0.50 8.04 1.46
CA VAL A 467 0.60 7.88 2.91
C VAL A 467 -0.60 8.57 3.58
N THR A 468 -1.23 7.92 4.54
CA THR A 468 -2.33 8.48 5.34
C THR A 468 -1.98 8.52 6.83
N SER A 469 -2.79 9.22 7.62
CA SER A 469 -2.57 9.33 9.06
C SER A 469 -3.88 9.37 9.85
N ASN A 470 -3.79 8.95 11.10
CA ASN A 470 -4.76 9.21 12.15
C ASN A 470 -4.06 9.59 13.47
N GLU A 471 -2.98 10.37 13.34
CA GLU A 471 -2.23 10.93 14.44
C GLU A 471 -3.06 11.95 15.24
N GLY A 472 -2.99 11.84 16.57
CA GLY A 472 -3.66 12.79 17.47
C GLY A 472 -3.06 14.19 17.34
N GLY A 473 -3.91 15.18 17.09
CA GLY A 473 -3.49 16.58 16.91
C GLY A 473 -3.31 17.00 15.46
N SER A 474 -3.38 16.07 14.50
CA SER A 474 -3.46 16.41 13.07
C SER A 474 -4.75 17.17 12.76
N ILE A 475 -4.70 18.06 11.76
CA ILE A 475 -5.84 18.85 11.30
C ILE A 475 -6.35 18.24 9.99
N GLU A 476 -7.65 17.93 9.92
CA GLU A 476 -8.22 17.20 8.78
C GLU A 476 -7.98 17.91 7.43
N ALA A 477 -8.12 19.24 7.42
CA ALA A 477 -7.87 20.06 6.23
C ALA A 477 -6.41 19.99 5.77
N GLU A 478 -5.46 19.91 6.70
CA GLU A 478 -4.04 19.75 6.40
C GLU A 478 -3.75 18.37 5.79
N LEU A 479 -4.36 17.30 6.33
CA LEU A 479 -4.22 15.95 5.78
C LEU A 479 -4.75 15.87 4.35
N LEU A 480 -5.96 16.41 4.10
CA LEU A 480 -6.54 16.48 2.76
C LEU A 480 -5.64 17.25 1.79
N HIS A 481 -5.05 18.35 2.26
CA HIS A 481 -4.09 19.12 1.47
C HIS A 481 -2.84 18.29 1.11
N ARG A 482 -2.19 17.66 2.10
CA ARG A 482 -1.02 16.80 1.88
C ARG A 482 -1.31 15.65 0.91
N TYR A 483 -2.50 15.05 0.99
CA TYR A 483 -2.89 13.95 0.08
C TYR A 483 -3.07 14.41 -1.36
N ALA A 484 -3.61 15.60 -1.57
CA ALA A 484 -3.74 16.16 -2.90
C ALA A 484 -2.38 16.63 -3.45
N VAL A 485 -1.47 17.16 -2.61
CA VAL A 485 -0.06 17.42 -2.99
C VAL A 485 0.63 16.14 -3.46
N ASP A 486 0.60 15.05 -2.67
CA ASP A 486 1.23 13.77 -3.03
C ASP A 486 0.74 13.24 -4.38
N ARG A 487 -0.59 13.26 -4.63
CA ARG A 487 -1.16 12.81 -5.90
C ARG A 487 -0.73 13.68 -7.08
N THR A 488 -0.63 14.98 -6.87
CA THR A 488 -0.20 15.95 -7.89
C THR A 488 1.25 15.73 -8.26
N GLU A 489 2.13 15.67 -7.26
CA GLU A 489 3.56 15.42 -7.44
C GLU A 489 3.82 14.07 -8.09
N THR A 490 3.09 13.04 -7.66
CA THR A 490 3.18 11.71 -8.24
C THR A 490 2.74 11.73 -9.69
N THR A 491 1.61 12.35 -10.00
CA THR A 491 1.12 12.38 -11.38
C THR A 491 2.11 13.12 -12.28
N ALA A 492 2.67 14.24 -11.81
CA ALA A 492 3.71 14.96 -12.53
C ALA A 492 4.99 14.12 -12.71
N THR A 493 5.48 13.47 -11.66
CA THR A 493 6.68 12.64 -11.71
C THR A 493 6.46 11.43 -12.63
N VAL A 494 5.35 10.72 -12.47
CA VAL A 494 5.05 9.47 -13.18
C VAL A 494 4.69 9.75 -14.65
N PHE A 495 3.79 10.68 -14.96
CA PHE A 495 3.28 10.80 -16.33
C PHE A 495 3.96 11.93 -17.12
N LEU A 496 4.37 13.02 -16.45
CA LEU A 496 5.04 14.14 -17.10
C LEU A 496 6.56 14.07 -17.02
N GLY A 497 7.11 13.28 -16.09
CA GLY A 497 8.54 13.25 -15.83
C GLY A 497 9.06 14.58 -15.30
N LEU A 498 8.29 15.28 -14.45
CA LEU A 498 8.64 16.59 -13.90
C LEU A 498 8.66 16.61 -12.38
N THR A 499 9.58 17.40 -11.81
CA THR A 499 9.68 17.64 -10.37
C THR A 499 8.77 18.79 -9.92
N ALA A 500 7.46 18.56 -9.92
CA ALA A 500 6.48 19.62 -9.62
C ALA A 500 6.43 20.04 -8.14
N GLY A 501 7.05 19.31 -7.20
CA GLY A 501 6.85 19.52 -5.76
C GLY A 501 7.32 20.87 -5.22
N CYS A 502 8.40 21.45 -5.76
CA CYS A 502 8.81 22.80 -5.38
C CYS A 502 7.73 23.85 -5.67
N ALA A 503 6.92 23.61 -6.72
CA ALA A 503 5.84 24.49 -7.13
C ALA A 503 4.65 24.52 -6.14
N ALA A 504 4.63 23.66 -5.11
CA ALA A 504 3.61 23.74 -4.06
C ALA A 504 3.74 25.04 -3.22
N CYS A 505 4.95 25.55 -3.06
CA CYS A 505 5.26 26.66 -2.14
C CYS A 505 5.61 27.97 -2.85
N HIS A 506 6.26 27.92 -4.01
CA HIS A 506 6.68 29.09 -4.79
C HIS A 506 6.77 28.70 -6.27
N ASP A 507 7.00 29.65 -7.19
CA ASP A 507 7.25 29.28 -8.59
C ASP A 507 8.49 28.38 -8.69
N HIS A 508 8.43 27.34 -9.52
CA HIS A 508 9.54 26.40 -9.63
C HIS A 508 10.83 27.15 -10.03
N LYS A 509 11.97 26.74 -9.46
CA LYS A 509 13.22 27.51 -9.56
C LYS A 509 13.83 27.49 -10.96
N PHE A 510 13.64 26.41 -11.71
CA PHE A 510 14.31 26.16 -13.00
C PHE A 510 13.33 25.88 -14.14
N ASP A 511 12.40 24.95 -13.92
CA ASP A 511 11.34 24.64 -14.88
C ASP A 511 10.25 25.71 -14.98
N PRO A 512 9.63 25.86 -16.17
CA PRO A 512 8.54 26.79 -16.42
C PRO A 512 7.22 26.27 -15.81
N LEU A 513 7.19 26.11 -14.49
CA LEU A 513 6.01 25.72 -13.73
C LEU A 513 5.81 26.71 -12.58
N SER A 514 4.77 27.52 -12.68
CA SER A 514 4.38 28.47 -11.63
C SER A 514 3.67 27.75 -10.47
N GLN A 515 3.63 28.42 -9.32
CA GLN A 515 2.87 27.95 -8.17
C GLN A 515 1.38 27.81 -8.52
N ARG A 516 0.85 28.73 -9.33
CA ARG A 516 -0.55 28.73 -9.76
C ARG A 516 -0.87 27.45 -10.54
N GLU A 517 -0.07 27.13 -11.55
CA GLU A 517 -0.27 25.93 -12.38
C GLU A 517 -0.17 24.64 -11.56
N PHE A 518 0.67 24.60 -10.53
CA PHE A 518 0.66 23.50 -9.57
C PHE A 518 -0.70 23.35 -8.88
N TYR A 519 -1.30 24.45 -8.40
CA TYR A 519 -2.62 24.41 -7.75
C TYR A 519 -3.77 24.12 -8.74
N GLU A 520 -3.60 24.45 -10.02
CA GLU A 520 -4.52 24.08 -11.09
C GLU A 520 -4.48 22.56 -11.36
N LEU A 521 -3.28 21.95 -11.40
CA LEU A 521 -3.16 20.50 -11.49
C LEU A 521 -3.67 19.80 -10.22
N TYR A 522 -3.35 20.36 -9.05
CA TYR A 522 -3.81 19.90 -7.74
C TYR A 522 -5.33 19.86 -7.62
N ALA A 523 -6.03 20.80 -8.26
CA ALA A 523 -7.49 20.86 -8.19
C ALA A 523 -8.15 19.56 -8.67
N PHE A 524 -7.57 18.85 -9.66
CA PHE A 524 -8.07 17.54 -10.10
C PHE A 524 -8.08 16.49 -8.98
N PHE A 525 -7.11 16.54 -8.06
CA PHE A 525 -6.95 15.56 -6.98
C PHE A 525 -7.58 16.01 -5.66
N ASN A 526 -7.94 17.29 -5.56
CA ASN A 526 -8.65 17.90 -4.44
C ASN A 526 -10.18 17.77 -4.55
N ASN A 527 -10.68 16.79 -5.30
CA ASN A 527 -12.10 16.53 -5.53
C ASN A 527 -12.50 15.10 -5.13
N THR A 528 -12.24 14.71 -3.88
CA THR A 528 -12.36 13.33 -3.41
C THR A 528 -13.37 13.16 -2.28
N THR A 529 -14.04 11.99 -2.22
CA THR A 529 -14.87 11.58 -1.07
C THR A 529 -14.07 10.94 0.07
N GLN A 530 -12.76 10.76 -0.08
CA GLN A 530 -11.88 10.29 0.98
C GLN A 530 -11.83 11.31 2.14
N ASN A 531 -11.97 10.82 3.38
CA ASN A 531 -11.78 11.65 4.58
C ASN A 531 -10.30 11.88 4.87
N GLY A 532 -9.96 12.98 5.55
CA GLY A 532 -8.58 13.29 5.91
C GLY A 532 -7.98 12.28 6.88
N PHE A 533 -8.78 11.71 7.80
CA PHE A 533 -8.32 10.70 8.74
C PHE A 533 -8.58 9.28 8.25
N ASP A 534 -7.55 8.43 8.26
CA ASP A 534 -7.69 7.01 7.93
C ASP A 534 -8.35 6.19 9.04
N ARG A 535 -8.49 6.76 10.25
CA ARG A 535 -9.06 6.16 11.47
C ARG A 535 -8.35 4.90 11.95
N ASN A 536 -7.15 4.61 11.45
CA ASN A 536 -6.37 3.40 11.71
C ASN A 536 -7.12 2.09 11.40
N VAL A 537 -8.09 2.12 10.46
CA VAL A 537 -8.90 0.95 10.09
C VAL A 537 -8.36 0.29 8.81
N LYS A 538 -8.61 -1.02 8.68
CA LYS A 538 -8.24 -1.80 7.47
C LYS A 538 -8.88 -1.24 6.19
N ASP A 539 -10.17 -0.88 6.31
CA ASP A 539 -11.08 -0.60 5.20
C ASP A 539 -11.50 0.89 5.20
N THR A 540 -10.55 1.78 4.87
CA THR A 540 -10.79 3.23 4.89
C THR A 540 -11.60 3.68 3.66
N PRO A 541 -12.83 4.19 3.80
CA PRO A 541 -13.66 4.58 2.66
C PRO A 541 -13.05 5.74 1.83
N PRO A 542 -13.39 5.84 0.53
CA PRO A 542 -14.19 4.90 -0.26
C PRO A 542 -13.50 3.55 -0.53
N MET A 543 -14.29 2.48 -0.57
CA MET A 543 -13.81 1.12 -0.82
C MET A 543 -14.87 0.29 -1.55
N ILE A 544 -14.44 -0.75 -2.24
CA ILE A 544 -15.31 -1.74 -2.90
C ILE A 544 -14.88 -3.16 -2.52
N ARG A 545 -15.68 -4.14 -2.92
CA ARG A 545 -15.27 -5.55 -2.99
C ARG A 545 -14.60 -5.78 -4.34
N ALA A 546 -13.37 -6.27 -4.35
CA ALA A 546 -12.64 -6.64 -5.55
C ALA A 546 -13.04 -8.06 -5.95
N ILE A 547 -14.01 -8.18 -6.85
CA ILE A 547 -14.59 -9.46 -7.27
C ILE A 547 -13.75 -10.00 -8.43
N ALA A 548 -13.37 -11.27 -8.35
CA ALA A 548 -12.58 -11.90 -9.40
C ALA A 548 -13.37 -11.99 -10.72
N PRO A 549 -12.71 -11.92 -11.89
CA PRO A 549 -13.41 -11.92 -13.19
C PRO A 549 -14.32 -13.13 -13.43
N ASP A 550 -13.87 -14.34 -13.07
CA ASP A 550 -14.67 -15.58 -13.19
C ASP A 550 -15.94 -15.53 -12.33
N LYS A 551 -15.87 -14.80 -11.21
CA LYS A 551 -16.99 -14.58 -10.30
C LYS A 551 -17.94 -13.50 -10.80
N LEU A 552 -17.44 -12.47 -11.48
CA LEU A 552 -18.27 -11.47 -12.17
C LEU A 552 -19.07 -12.12 -13.30
N GLU A 553 -18.43 -12.96 -14.13
CA GLU A 553 -19.14 -13.72 -15.17
C GLU A 553 -20.24 -14.59 -14.57
N ARG A 554 -19.99 -15.20 -13.40
CA ARG A 554 -21.02 -15.96 -12.69
C ARG A 554 -22.16 -15.07 -12.18
N ILE A 555 -21.89 -13.87 -11.68
CA ILE A 555 -22.93 -12.91 -11.30
C ILE A 555 -23.79 -12.52 -12.51
N ASP A 556 -23.19 -12.26 -13.67
CA ASP A 556 -23.95 -11.91 -14.89
C ASP A 556 -24.85 -13.07 -15.36
N GLN A 557 -24.35 -14.31 -15.26
CA GLN A 557 -25.15 -15.51 -15.50
C GLN A 557 -26.30 -15.63 -14.50
N ILE A 558 -26.02 -15.41 -13.21
CA ILE A 558 -27.04 -15.40 -12.15
C ILE A 558 -28.12 -14.36 -12.47
N MET A 559 -27.73 -13.14 -12.83
CA MET A 559 -28.67 -12.06 -13.19
C MET A 559 -29.53 -12.41 -14.40
N THR A 560 -28.96 -13.09 -15.39
CA THR A 560 -29.69 -13.60 -16.56
C THR A 560 -30.68 -14.69 -16.14
N GLU A 561 -30.25 -15.68 -15.35
CA GLU A 561 -31.11 -16.74 -14.81
C GLU A 561 -32.27 -16.16 -13.97
N LEU A 562 -32.00 -15.15 -13.14
CA LEU A 562 -33.01 -14.45 -12.34
C LEU A 562 -34.06 -13.77 -13.21
N GLY A 563 -33.63 -13.08 -14.28
CA GLY A 563 -34.55 -12.47 -15.25
C GLY A 563 -35.40 -13.50 -16.00
N GLU A 564 -34.84 -14.64 -16.38
CA GLU A 564 -35.60 -15.74 -16.99
C GLU A 564 -36.61 -16.36 -16.02
N ILE A 565 -36.25 -16.52 -14.76
CA ILE A 565 -37.15 -17.02 -13.72
C ILE A 565 -38.32 -16.06 -13.55
N GLU A 566 -38.06 -14.76 -13.44
CA GLU A 566 -39.10 -13.74 -13.34
C GLU A 566 -40.06 -13.79 -14.55
N GLN A 567 -39.52 -13.89 -15.77
CA GLN A 567 -40.33 -14.03 -16.98
C GLN A 567 -41.18 -15.30 -17.00
N LYS A 568 -40.65 -16.45 -16.54
CA LYS A 568 -41.41 -17.71 -16.45
C LYS A 568 -42.52 -17.62 -15.42
N VAL A 569 -42.25 -17.02 -14.26
CA VAL A 569 -43.26 -16.78 -13.21
C VAL A 569 -44.35 -15.85 -13.74
N ASP A 570 -44.00 -14.75 -14.37
CA ASP A 570 -44.95 -13.79 -14.93
C ASP A 570 -45.76 -14.38 -16.09
N ALA A 571 -45.13 -15.18 -16.97
CA ALA A 571 -45.82 -15.90 -18.03
C ALA A 571 -46.82 -16.91 -17.45
N ARG A 572 -46.45 -17.61 -16.37
CA ARG A 572 -47.34 -18.54 -15.67
C ARG A 572 -48.51 -17.83 -14.98
N VAL A 573 -48.26 -16.67 -14.39
CA VAL A 573 -49.30 -15.78 -13.86
C VAL A 573 -50.24 -15.36 -15.01
N ALA A 574 -49.71 -14.85 -16.11
CA ALA A 574 -50.48 -14.38 -17.26
C ALA A 574 -51.29 -15.51 -17.96
N GLU A 575 -50.75 -16.72 -18.04
CA GLU A 575 -51.47 -17.89 -18.60
C GLU A 575 -52.76 -18.19 -17.83
N LEU A 576 -52.74 -17.95 -16.52
CA LEU A 576 -53.85 -18.18 -15.61
C LEU A 576 -54.76 -16.95 -15.42
N GLU A 577 -54.33 -15.77 -15.87
CA GLU A 577 -55.15 -14.55 -15.97
C GLU A 577 -56.07 -14.56 -17.21
N ARG A 578 -56.87 -15.61 -17.39
CA ARG A 578 -57.75 -15.75 -18.59
C ARG A 578 -58.98 -14.84 -18.55
N THR A 579 -59.68 -14.79 -17.41
CA THR A 579 -60.79 -13.85 -17.14
C THR A 579 -60.83 -13.48 -15.65
N VAL A 580 -61.55 -12.40 -15.30
CA VAL A 580 -61.81 -12.02 -13.89
C VAL A 580 -62.43 -13.18 -13.10
N ASP A 581 -63.34 -13.93 -13.74
CA ASP A 581 -64.07 -15.04 -13.13
C ASP A 581 -63.18 -16.26 -12.90
N ASP A 582 -62.23 -16.53 -13.80
CA ASP A 582 -61.28 -17.63 -13.65
C ASP A 582 -60.32 -17.40 -12.46
N VAL A 583 -59.81 -16.17 -12.32
CA VAL A 583 -58.98 -15.79 -11.17
C VAL A 583 -59.79 -15.87 -9.88
N ALA A 584 -61.05 -15.41 -9.91
CA ALA A 584 -61.94 -15.51 -8.74
C ALA A 584 -62.19 -16.96 -8.34
N ALA A 585 -62.43 -17.87 -9.30
CA ALA A 585 -62.65 -19.30 -9.06
C ALA A 585 -61.37 -19.99 -8.55
N PHE A 586 -60.21 -19.71 -9.16
CA PHE A 586 -58.93 -20.29 -8.77
C PHE A 586 -58.51 -19.86 -7.35
N VAL A 587 -58.63 -18.57 -7.04
CA VAL A 587 -58.35 -18.03 -5.70
C VAL A 587 -59.36 -18.56 -4.69
N ALA A 588 -60.65 -18.68 -5.04
CA ALA A 588 -61.67 -19.25 -4.14
C ALA A 588 -61.38 -20.71 -3.78
N GLY A 589 -60.90 -21.51 -4.75
CA GLY A 589 -60.48 -22.90 -4.52
C GLY A 589 -59.28 -23.06 -3.56
N HIS A 590 -58.49 -22.00 -3.40
CA HIS A 590 -57.29 -21.99 -2.55
C HIS A 590 -57.36 -20.97 -1.40
N ALA A 591 -58.54 -20.43 -1.12
CA ALA A 591 -58.72 -19.39 -0.12
C ALA A 591 -58.30 -19.85 1.29
N GLU A 592 -58.53 -21.12 1.64
CA GLU A 592 -58.04 -21.71 2.89
C GLU A 592 -56.52 -21.82 2.94
N THR A 593 -55.87 -22.08 1.80
CA THR A 593 -54.41 -22.07 1.71
C THR A 593 -53.89 -20.66 1.96
N LEU A 594 -54.41 -19.64 1.25
CA LEU A 594 -54.01 -18.24 1.42
C LEU A 594 -54.24 -17.70 2.85
N ARG A 595 -55.28 -18.17 3.54
CA ARG A 595 -55.59 -17.79 4.94
C ARG A 595 -54.60 -18.34 5.96
N LYS A 596 -53.94 -19.45 5.67
CA LYS A 596 -52.89 -20.00 6.56
C LYS A 596 -51.70 -19.07 6.55
N ASP A 597 -50.95 -19.11 7.65
CA ASP A 597 -49.64 -18.46 7.74
C ASP A 597 -48.81 -18.83 6.50
N PRO A 598 -48.18 -17.85 5.83
CA PRO A 598 -47.40 -18.13 4.64
C PRO A 598 -46.19 -19.02 4.93
N VAL A 599 -45.63 -18.90 6.13
CA VAL A 599 -44.39 -19.55 6.50
C VAL A 599 -44.68 -20.78 7.35
N SER A 600 -43.92 -21.85 7.12
CA SER A 600 -43.99 -23.07 7.92
C SER A 600 -43.77 -22.77 9.41
N SER A 601 -44.53 -23.44 10.27
CA SER A 601 -44.29 -23.42 11.72
C SER A 601 -43.02 -24.19 12.12
N ASP A 602 -42.30 -24.78 11.16
CA ASP A 602 -41.01 -25.40 11.41
C ASP A 602 -40.00 -24.37 11.92
N GLY A 603 -39.31 -24.72 13.00
CA GLY A 603 -38.44 -23.84 13.76
C GLY A 603 -39.10 -22.60 14.38
N LEU A 604 -40.43 -22.45 14.35
CA LEU A 604 -41.12 -21.33 14.98
C LEU A 604 -41.10 -21.49 16.51
N VAL A 605 -40.43 -20.56 17.19
CA VAL A 605 -40.27 -20.54 18.65
C VAL A 605 -41.36 -19.71 19.32
N MET A 606 -41.75 -18.58 18.71
CA MET A 606 -42.77 -17.67 19.24
C MET A 606 -43.45 -16.91 18.09
N HIS A 607 -44.77 -16.76 18.14
CA HIS A 607 -45.56 -15.91 17.25
C HIS A 607 -46.62 -15.15 18.05
N LEU A 608 -46.59 -13.82 17.98
CA LEU A 608 -47.48 -12.91 18.71
C LEU A 608 -48.17 -11.92 17.76
N PRO A 609 -49.34 -12.28 17.20
CA PRO A 609 -50.18 -11.35 16.45
C PRO A 609 -51.01 -10.49 17.41
N ILE A 610 -50.39 -9.43 17.94
CA ILE A 610 -50.88 -8.65 19.08
C ILE A 610 -52.22 -7.97 18.75
N SER A 611 -52.39 -7.44 17.54
CA SER A 611 -53.62 -6.76 17.10
C SER A 611 -54.80 -7.70 16.82
N ALA A 612 -54.54 -8.89 16.28
CA ALA A 612 -55.56 -9.91 16.00
C ALA A 612 -56.12 -10.53 17.29
N SER A 613 -55.26 -10.75 18.30
CA SER A 613 -55.62 -11.35 19.58
C SER A 613 -56.60 -10.50 20.41
N LEU A 614 -56.54 -9.17 20.25
CA LEU A 614 -57.46 -8.21 20.91
C LEU A 614 -58.79 -8.04 20.17
N SER A 615 -58.91 -8.55 18.94
CA SER A 615 -60.12 -8.39 18.10
C SER A 615 -61.24 -9.40 18.39
N ARG A 616 -60.92 -10.54 19.01
CA ARG A 616 -61.87 -11.62 19.38
C ARG A 616 -62.53 -11.43 20.76
N ALA A 617 -62.20 -10.39 21.51
CA ALA A 617 -62.91 -10.03 22.74
C ALA A 617 -64.30 -9.45 22.40
N GLY A 618 -65.31 -10.32 22.31
CA GLY A 618 -66.70 -9.91 22.16
C GLY A 618 -67.20 -9.04 23.33
N PRO A 619 -68.29 -8.26 23.16
CA PRO A 619 -68.86 -7.49 24.26
C PRO A 619 -69.34 -8.44 25.39
N PRO A 620 -69.31 -8.01 26.66
CA PRO A 620 -69.68 -8.86 27.78
C PRO A 620 -71.13 -9.35 27.61
N SER A 621 -71.33 -10.66 27.76
CA SER A 621 -72.66 -11.27 27.79
C SER A 621 -73.47 -10.71 28.96
N ARG A 622 -74.65 -10.14 28.67
CA ARG A 622 -75.66 -9.86 29.69
C ARG A 622 -76.21 -11.18 30.24
N GLU A 623 -75.79 -11.57 31.44
CA GLU A 623 -76.55 -12.54 32.23
C GLU A 623 -77.83 -11.89 32.77
N ARG A 624 -78.96 -12.63 32.70
CA ARG A 624 -80.25 -12.23 33.26
C ARG A 624 -80.22 -12.35 34.78
N PRO A 625 -80.85 -11.44 35.54
CA PRO A 625 -80.98 -11.57 36.98
C PRO A 625 -82.07 -12.60 37.34
N VAL A 626 -81.78 -13.47 38.31
CA VAL A 626 -82.78 -14.26 39.04
C VAL A 626 -83.25 -13.43 40.24
N GLU A 627 -84.57 -13.32 40.40
CA GLU A 627 -85.26 -12.60 41.48
C GLU A 627 -84.93 -13.14 42.89
N ALA A 628 -84.85 -12.24 43.87
CA ALA A 628 -85.62 -12.37 45.12
C ALA A 628 -85.67 -11.05 45.92
N ALA A 629 -86.91 -10.58 46.10
CA ALA A 629 -87.50 -9.83 47.24
C ALA A 629 -86.88 -8.52 47.77
N ARG A 630 -87.67 -7.43 47.63
CA ARG A 630 -87.64 -6.18 48.44
C ARG A 630 -88.24 -6.43 49.84
N PRO A 631 -87.98 -5.60 50.89
CA PRO A 631 -88.46 -4.20 51.05
C PRO A 631 -87.38 -3.29 51.68
N GLY A 632 -87.41 -1.96 51.75
CA GLY A 632 -88.34 -0.86 51.48
C GLY A 632 -87.74 0.42 52.11
N ALA A 633 -88.31 1.59 51.80
CA ALA A 633 -88.09 2.93 52.38
C ALA A 633 -87.08 3.90 51.71
N GLU A 634 -87.69 4.92 51.10
CA GLU A 634 -87.21 6.28 50.75
C GLU A 634 -87.03 7.19 52.00
N PRO A 635 -86.75 8.52 51.89
CA PRO A 635 -85.69 9.25 51.15
C PRO A 635 -85.10 10.40 52.03
N ALA A 636 -84.52 11.43 51.37
CA ALA A 636 -84.30 12.83 51.83
C ALA A 636 -82.95 13.14 52.54
N VAL A 637 -82.32 14.33 52.49
CA VAL A 637 -82.37 15.62 51.77
C VAL A 637 -81.26 16.52 52.43
N ASN A 638 -80.77 17.55 51.72
CA ASN A 638 -80.03 18.77 52.18
C ASN A 638 -78.50 18.75 52.44
N GLY A 639 -77.82 19.78 51.87
CA GLY A 639 -76.48 20.29 52.26
C GLY A 639 -76.57 21.31 53.42
N PRO A 640 -75.74 22.39 53.54
CA PRO A 640 -74.44 22.79 52.93
C PRO A 640 -73.40 23.31 53.99
N PHE A 641 -72.35 24.06 53.56
CA PHE A 641 -71.35 24.90 54.33
C PHE A 641 -70.16 24.19 55.02
N GLU A 642 -68.94 24.72 55.22
CA GLU A 642 -68.06 25.81 54.69
C GLU A 642 -66.66 25.67 55.39
N PHE A 643 -65.57 26.08 54.72
CA PHE A 643 -64.33 26.75 55.22
C PHE A 643 -63.21 26.11 56.12
N ILE A 644 -61.95 26.37 55.67
CA ILE A 644 -60.64 26.62 56.36
C ILE A 644 -59.59 25.50 56.58
N ALA A 645 -58.51 25.64 55.79
CA ALA A 645 -57.05 25.60 56.04
C ALA A 645 -56.26 24.41 56.64
N ARG A 646 -55.25 24.01 55.84
CA ARG A 646 -53.84 23.60 56.14
C ARG A 646 -53.58 22.67 57.34
N THR A 647 -53.06 21.47 57.07
CA THR A 647 -51.65 21.07 57.27
C THR A 647 -51.37 19.62 56.86
N ARG A 648 -50.09 19.32 56.62
CA ARG A 648 -49.52 18.06 56.10
C ARG A 648 -49.77 16.84 56.99
N GLY A 649 -49.96 15.68 56.36
CA GLY A 649 -49.74 14.35 56.95
C GLY A 649 -50.64 13.27 56.34
N ARG A 650 -50.06 12.28 55.64
CA ARG A 650 -50.76 11.07 55.14
C ARG A 650 -51.48 10.36 56.30
N PRO A 651 -52.68 9.80 56.08
CA PRO A 651 -52.76 8.34 55.92
C PRO A 651 -53.82 7.84 54.90
N SER A 652 -53.76 6.53 54.71
CA SER A 652 -54.31 5.58 53.73
C SER A 652 -55.82 5.29 53.72
N LEU A 653 -56.28 4.70 52.59
CA LEU A 653 -57.30 3.63 52.35
C LEU A 653 -58.41 4.03 51.34
N PRO A 654 -59.08 3.11 50.60
CA PRO A 654 -58.78 1.70 50.31
C PRO A 654 -58.71 1.38 48.80
N SER A 655 -57.93 0.34 48.48
CA SER A 655 -57.91 -0.33 47.19
C SER A 655 -59.17 -1.20 47.01
N ASN A 656 -59.95 -0.93 45.97
CA ASN A 656 -60.66 -1.98 45.25
C ASN A 656 -60.07 -2.05 43.83
N PRO A 657 -59.37 -3.14 43.46
CA PRO A 657 -58.89 -3.30 42.11
C PRO A 657 -60.08 -3.56 41.19
N VAL A 658 -60.34 -2.66 40.25
CA VAL A 658 -61.04 -3.04 39.02
C VAL A 658 -60.12 -4.07 38.35
N ALA A 659 -60.59 -5.31 38.24
CA ALA A 659 -59.85 -6.38 37.59
C ALA A 659 -59.51 -5.95 36.16
N ALA A 660 -58.22 -5.93 35.83
CA ALA A 660 -57.77 -5.78 34.45
C ALA A 660 -58.34 -6.93 33.60
N PRO A 661 -58.73 -6.67 32.34
CA PRO A 661 -59.12 -7.75 31.44
C PRO A 661 -57.95 -8.73 31.32
N LYS A 662 -58.18 -9.99 31.71
CA LYS A 662 -57.26 -11.08 31.41
C LYS A 662 -57.27 -11.26 29.89
N LEU A 663 -56.11 -11.17 29.23
CA LEU A 663 -55.91 -11.80 27.92
C LEU A 663 -56.24 -13.28 28.12
N ARG A 664 -57.30 -13.79 27.47
CA ARG A 664 -57.60 -15.23 27.49
C ARG A 664 -56.54 -15.99 26.70
N ASP A 665 -56.32 -17.24 27.12
CA ASP A 665 -55.32 -18.23 26.67
C ASP A 665 -55.28 -18.53 25.15
N GLU A 666 -54.95 -17.58 24.28
CA GLU A 666 -54.83 -17.82 22.82
C GLU A 666 -53.57 -17.22 22.16
N ALA A 667 -52.44 -17.12 22.88
CA ALA A 667 -51.15 -17.11 22.20
C ALA A 667 -50.94 -18.50 21.58
N THR A 668 -51.21 -18.63 20.28
CA THR A 668 -51.16 -19.93 19.60
C THR A 668 -49.71 -20.24 19.24
N VAL A 669 -49.11 -21.18 19.96
CA VAL A 669 -47.82 -21.79 19.59
C VAL A 669 -48.11 -23.05 18.80
N VAL A 670 -47.81 -23.03 17.50
CA VAL A 670 -47.77 -24.26 16.70
C VAL A 670 -46.34 -24.78 16.76
N ARG A 671 -46.09 -25.78 17.63
CA ARG A 671 -44.89 -26.62 17.51
C ARG A 671 -45.23 -27.80 16.61
N GLY A 672 -44.42 -28.01 15.57
CA GLY A 672 -44.42 -29.28 14.84
C GLY A 672 -44.16 -30.45 15.80
N ASP A 673 -45.08 -31.41 15.82
CA ASP A 673 -44.99 -32.80 16.30
C ASP A 673 -44.42 -33.13 17.70
N ARG A 674 -44.34 -32.18 18.64
CA ARG A 674 -44.19 -32.49 20.08
C ARG A 674 -45.16 -31.66 20.93
N ALA A 675 -45.81 -32.31 21.90
CA ALA A 675 -46.88 -31.77 22.73
C ALA A 675 -46.60 -30.32 23.23
N PRO A 676 -47.60 -29.42 23.22
CA PRO A 676 -47.39 -28.01 23.51
C PRO A 676 -47.09 -27.79 24.99
N ALA A 677 -45.92 -27.24 25.31
CA ALA A 677 -45.77 -26.47 26.54
C ALA A 677 -46.58 -25.17 26.34
N LYS A 678 -47.57 -24.90 27.18
CA LYS A 678 -48.30 -23.62 27.16
C LYS A 678 -47.30 -22.50 27.49
N LEU A 679 -46.98 -21.63 26.51
CA LEU A 679 -46.28 -20.38 26.81
C LEU A 679 -47.25 -19.47 27.58
N GLU A 680 -46.83 -18.98 28.74
CA GLU A 680 -47.61 -17.99 29.47
C GLU A 680 -47.19 -16.59 29.03
N VAL A 681 -48.14 -15.81 28.50
CA VAL A 681 -47.95 -14.39 28.22
C VAL A 681 -48.52 -13.59 29.39
N ARG A 682 -47.65 -12.92 30.14
CA ARG A 682 -48.03 -12.10 31.29
C ARG A 682 -47.86 -10.61 30.96
N ALA A 683 -48.93 -9.84 31.13
CA ALA A 683 -48.89 -8.39 30.92
C ALA A 683 -48.63 -7.67 32.25
N ALA A 684 -47.58 -6.85 32.31
CA ALA A 684 -47.43 -5.86 33.39
C ALA A 684 -48.29 -4.63 33.06
N LYS A 685 -49.49 -4.55 33.67
CA LYS A 685 -50.49 -3.45 33.62
C LYS A 685 -50.73 -2.80 32.24
N ILE A 686 -51.74 -3.23 31.50
CA ILE A 686 -52.16 -2.57 30.24
C ILE A 686 -52.74 -1.16 30.54
N GLY A 687 -52.11 -0.11 30.01
CA GLY A 687 -52.68 1.25 29.94
C GLY A 687 -53.73 1.35 28.82
N PRO A 688 -54.55 2.42 28.75
CA PRO A 688 -55.63 2.52 27.77
C PRO A 688 -55.08 2.40 26.34
N VAL A 689 -55.57 1.40 25.60
CA VAL A 689 -55.26 1.17 24.19
C VAL A 689 -55.87 2.31 23.38
N ALA A 690 -55.05 3.18 22.78
CA ALA A 690 -55.51 4.18 21.84
C ALA A 690 -55.89 3.49 20.52
N ARG A 691 -57.19 3.52 20.18
CA ARG A 691 -57.69 3.12 18.86
C ARG A 691 -57.42 4.26 17.88
N SER A 692 -56.39 4.15 17.06
CA SER A 692 -56.24 5.03 15.88
C SER A 692 -56.97 4.42 14.69
N LYS A 693 -57.72 5.24 13.94
CA LYS A 693 -58.20 4.92 12.59
C LYS A 693 -57.30 5.64 11.59
N GLN A 694 -56.24 5.00 11.14
CA GLN A 694 -55.56 5.35 9.88
C GLN A 694 -55.31 4.06 9.10
N ARG A 695 -55.23 4.20 7.76
CA ARG A 695 -55.31 3.14 6.74
C ARG A 695 -54.52 1.87 7.10
N GLY A 696 -55.12 0.71 6.87
CA GLY A 696 -54.57 -0.62 7.13
C GLY A 696 -55.15 -1.25 8.40
N VAL A 697 -55.56 -2.51 8.32
CA VAL A 697 -56.43 -3.22 9.29
C VAL A 697 -55.79 -3.50 10.66
N ARG A 698 -54.56 -3.03 10.93
CA ARG A 698 -53.85 -3.32 12.20
C ARG A 698 -54.35 -2.46 13.36
N LYS A 699 -54.97 -3.11 14.34
CA LYS A 699 -55.36 -2.47 15.61
C LYS A 699 -54.09 -2.13 16.40
N THR A 700 -53.83 -0.84 16.63
CA THR A 700 -52.64 -0.38 17.36
C THR A 700 -52.60 -0.93 18.78
N VAL A 701 -51.52 -1.64 19.12
CA VAL A 701 -51.07 -1.82 20.50
C VAL A 701 -49.83 -0.98 20.70
N GLU A 702 -49.97 0.03 21.56
CA GLU A 702 -48.88 0.92 21.94
C GLU A 702 -48.42 0.53 23.33
N VAL A 703 -47.17 0.12 23.43
CA VAL A 703 -46.59 -0.23 24.72
C VAL A 703 -46.09 1.05 25.39
N LEU A 704 -46.89 1.61 26.30
CA LEU A 704 -46.56 2.82 27.04
C LEU A 704 -45.41 2.57 28.02
N LYS A 705 -44.70 3.66 28.38
CA LYS A 705 -43.43 3.79 29.16
C LYS A 705 -43.27 2.98 30.46
N SER A 706 -44.21 2.12 30.84
CA SER A 706 -44.23 1.32 32.06
C SER A 706 -44.70 -0.14 31.90
N ASN A 707 -44.97 -0.59 30.66
CA ASN A 707 -45.59 -1.89 30.40
C ASN A 707 -44.66 -2.72 29.50
N GLN A 708 -44.54 -4.01 29.74
CA GLN A 708 -43.79 -4.93 28.87
C GLN A 708 -44.58 -6.23 28.77
N LEU A 709 -44.57 -6.88 27.60
CA LEU A 709 -45.11 -8.23 27.45
C LEU A 709 -43.99 -9.22 27.78
N VAL A 710 -44.26 -10.11 28.73
CA VAL A 710 -43.34 -11.17 29.15
C VAL A 710 -43.84 -12.49 28.59
N VAL A 711 -42.99 -13.21 27.88
CA VAL A 711 -43.26 -14.54 27.32
C VAL A 711 -42.35 -15.56 28.00
N ASP A 712 -42.96 -16.38 28.84
CA ASP A 712 -42.28 -17.43 29.62
C ASP A 712 -42.34 -18.79 28.90
N GLY A 713 -41.39 -19.68 29.20
CA GLY A 713 -41.41 -21.08 28.74
C GLY A 713 -40.78 -21.35 27.37
N LEU A 714 -39.99 -20.41 26.84
CA LEU A 714 -39.25 -20.56 25.58
C LEU A 714 -38.10 -21.56 25.71
N ALA A 715 -37.82 -22.31 24.64
CA ALA A 715 -36.68 -23.22 24.60
C ALA A 715 -35.34 -22.48 24.76
N GLU A 716 -34.37 -23.12 25.38
CA GLU A 716 -33.02 -22.59 25.53
C GLU A 716 -32.40 -22.28 24.16
N TRP A 717 -31.79 -21.10 24.04
CA TRP A 717 -31.10 -20.65 22.84
C TRP A 717 -29.64 -20.32 23.17
N ASP A 718 -28.73 -20.58 22.22
CA ASP A 718 -27.29 -20.31 22.34
C ASP A 718 -26.85 -19.43 21.17
N ILE A 719 -25.87 -18.55 21.40
CA ILE A 719 -25.32 -17.63 20.40
C ILE A 719 -24.76 -18.33 19.16
N HIS A 720 -24.36 -19.60 19.24
CA HIS A 720 -23.94 -20.42 18.10
C HIS A 720 -25.10 -21.23 17.49
N LYS A 721 -26.33 -20.77 17.62
CA LYS A 721 -27.49 -21.32 16.90
C LYS A 721 -28.11 -20.25 16.02
N ALA A 722 -28.53 -20.67 14.83
CA ALA A 722 -29.26 -19.81 13.92
C ALA A 722 -30.55 -19.27 14.55
N MET A 723 -30.96 -18.07 14.14
CA MET A 723 -32.19 -17.43 14.61
C MET A 723 -32.72 -16.44 13.59
N SER A 724 -34.05 -16.28 13.53
CA SER A 724 -34.67 -15.15 12.82
C SER A 724 -35.72 -14.48 13.70
N ILE A 725 -35.77 -13.16 13.69
CA ILE A 725 -36.78 -12.36 14.39
C ILE A 725 -37.45 -11.46 13.36
N ALA A 726 -38.77 -11.54 13.23
CA ALA A 726 -39.57 -10.65 12.39
C ALA A 726 -40.58 -9.91 13.26
N ALA A 727 -40.80 -8.63 13.02
CA ALA A 727 -41.80 -7.85 13.73
C ALA A 727 -42.27 -6.68 12.88
N TRP A 728 -43.51 -6.26 13.06
CA TRP A 728 -43.93 -4.94 12.63
C TRP A 728 -43.68 -3.94 13.74
N VAL A 729 -43.05 -2.83 13.40
CA VAL A 729 -42.71 -1.76 14.35
C VAL A 729 -43.16 -0.42 13.83
N ARG A 730 -43.58 0.44 14.74
CA ARG A 730 -43.83 1.86 14.49
C ARG A 730 -42.87 2.68 15.35
N PRO A 731 -41.69 3.04 14.81
CA PRO A 731 -40.66 3.75 15.58
C PRO A 731 -41.16 5.13 16.04
N GLN A 732 -40.67 5.58 17.19
CA GLN A 732 -40.90 6.93 17.71
C GLN A 732 -39.61 7.76 17.61
N ARG A 733 -39.67 9.08 17.84
CA ARG A 733 -38.46 9.92 17.99
C ARG A 733 -37.82 9.72 19.36
N GLU A 734 -37.31 8.52 19.62
CA GLU A 734 -36.65 8.11 20.87
C GLU A 734 -35.21 7.66 20.58
N LYS A 735 -34.31 7.78 21.55
CA LYS A 735 -32.88 7.47 21.34
C LYS A 735 -32.57 5.97 21.30
N PHE A 736 -33.42 5.15 21.92
CA PHE A 736 -33.23 3.70 22.05
C PHE A 736 -34.57 3.03 22.35
N THR A 737 -34.97 2.03 21.58
CA THR A 737 -36.16 1.20 21.86
C THR A 737 -35.87 -0.28 21.64
N TYR A 738 -36.43 -1.15 22.49
CA TYR A 738 -36.20 -2.60 22.39
C TYR A 738 -37.44 -3.26 21.80
N ILE A 739 -37.26 -3.99 20.70
CA ILE A 739 -38.31 -4.75 20.03
C ILE A 739 -38.49 -6.08 20.77
N VAL A 740 -37.40 -6.85 20.88
CA VAL A 740 -37.33 -8.14 21.59
C VAL A 740 -36.06 -8.16 22.44
N THR A 741 -36.18 -8.58 23.70
CA THR A 741 -35.03 -8.78 24.60
C THR A 741 -35.14 -10.13 25.28
N ARG A 742 -34.08 -10.92 25.26
CA ARG A 742 -34.02 -12.22 25.94
C ARG A 742 -32.64 -12.36 26.58
N MET A 743 -32.54 -12.01 27.85
CA MET A 743 -31.29 -11.84 28.60
C MET A 743 -31.42 -12.49 29.97
N SER A 744 -30.39 -13.17 30.44
CA SER A 744 -30.35 -13.66 31.83
C SER A 744 -30.30 -12.51 32.84
N ASP A 745 -30.75 -12.75 34.08
CA ASP A 745 -30.99 -11.72 35.12
C ASP A 745 -29.72 -10.98 35.62
N GLN A 746 -28.55 -11.30 35.07
CA GLN A 746 -27.28 -10.64 35.40
C GLN A 746 -27.01 -9.44 34.48
N LYS A 747 -26.31 -8.42 34.99
CA LYS A 747 -25.87 -7.28 34.16
C LYS A 747 -24.91 -7.78 33.07
N ASN A 748 -25.29 -7.61 31.79
CA ASN A 748 -24.62 -8.20 30.62
C ASN A 748 -24.56 -9.74 30.64
N GLY A 749 -25.55 -10.40 31.26
CA GLY A 749 -25.63 -11.85 31.21
C GLY A 749 -25.93 -12.38 29.80
N PRO A 750 -25.67 -13.67 29.50
CA PRO A 750 -25.88 -14.25 28.17
C PRO A 750 -27.28 -14.04 27.60
N GLY A 751 -27.35 -13.82 26.29
CA GLY A 751 -28.61 -13.63 25.55
C GLY A 751 -28.51 -12.67 24.37
N PHE A 752 -29.65 -12.09 23.98
CA PHE A 752 -29.72 -11.15 22.85
C PHE A 752 -30.74 -10.03 23.03
N ARG A 753 -30.57 -8.96 22.26
CA ARG A 753 -31.51 -7.83 22.13
C ARG A 753 -31.65 -7.42 20.67
N PHE A 754 -32.87 -7.41 20.17
CA PHE A 754 -33.21 -6.77 18.90
C PHE A 754 -33.82 -5.40 19.18
N VAL A 755 -33.14 -4.34 18.74
CA VAL A 755 -33.37 -2.96 19.16
C VAL A 755 -33.43 -2.01 17.98
N LEU A 756 -34.10 -0.88 18.14
CA LEU A 756 -33.87 0.30 17.30
C LEU A 756 -32.90 1.20 18.05
N PHE A 757 -31.66 1.23 17.56
CA PHE A 757 -30.55 2.04 18.07
C PHE A 757 -30.63 3.48 17.55
N SER A 758 -29.64 4.33 17.89
CA SER A 758 -29.63 5.76 17.58
C SER A 758 -30.08 6.07 16.13
N ASN A 759 -31.03 7.00 16.02
CA ASN A 759 -31.76 7.34 14.79
C ASN A 759 -32.64 6.22 14.23
N ASN A 760 -33.27 5.38 15.07
CA ASN A 760 -34.16 4.31 14.63
C ASN A 760 -33.51 3.29 13.67
N ARG A 761 -32.22 3.00 13.85
CA ARG A 761 -31.54 1.94 13.10
C ARG A 761 -31.73 0.59 13.78
N PRO A 762 -32.35 -0.42 13.13
CA PRO A 762 -32.33 -1.79 13.60
C PRO A 762 -30.92 -2.25 14.01
N ALA A 763 -30.81 -2.90 15.16
CA ALA A 763 -29.56 -3.45 15.65
C ALA A 763 -29.80 -4.73 16.45
N LEU A 764 -28.87 -5.67 16.34
CA LEU A 764 -28.82 -6.90 17.11
C LEU A 764 -27.62 -6.82 18.05
N GLU A 765 -27.87 -6.95 19.34
CA GLU A 765 -26.84 -7.04 20.37
C GLU A 765 -26.88 -8.45 20.98
N LEU A 766 -25.74 -9.13 20.99
CA LEU A 766 -25.59 -10.49 21.49
C LEU A 766 -24.58 -10.49 22.64
N PHE A 767 -24.81 -11.34 23.62
CA PHE A 767 -24.04 -11.40 24.86
C PHE A 767 -23.60 -12.83 25.11
N ASP A 768 -22.30 -13.03 25.26
CA ASP A 768 -21.74 -14.33 25.59
C ASP A 768 -21.63 -14.54 27.12
N SER A 769 -21.14 -15.72 27.49
CA SER A 769 -20.82 -16.11 28.86
C SER A 769 -19.64 -15.37 29.49
N SER A 770 -18.81 -14.67 28.69
CA SER A 770 -17.71 -13.84 29.18
C SER A 770 -18.15 -12.40 29.52
N GLY A 771 -19.35 -12.01 29.12
CA GLY A 771 -19.88 -10.65 29.24
C GLY A 771 -19.47 -9.73 28.08
N THR A 772 -18.91 -10.30 27.00
CA THR A 772 -18.60 -9.60 25.75
C THR A 772 -19.89 -9.30 24.98
N ILE A 773 -19.95 -8.11 24.39
CA ILE A 773 -21.12 -7.64 23.64
C ILE A 773 -20.75 -7.56 22.16
N TYR A 774 -21.47 -8.31 21.35
CA TYR A 774 -21.36 -8.31 19.90
C TYR A 774 -22.53 -7.51 19.33
N LYS A 775 -22.24 -6.47 18.56
CA LYS A 775 -23.27 -5.55 18.08
C LYS A 775 -23.21 -5.38 16.57
N VAL A 776 -24.33 -5.65 15.93
CA VAL A 776 -24.55 -5.47 14.48
C VAL A 776 -25.66 -4.43 14.30
N ILE A 777 -25.46 -3.44 13.44
CA ILE A 777 -26.42 -2.34 13.19
C ILE A 777 -26.74 -2.31 11.70
N SER A 778 -27.99 -2.06 11.32
CA SER A 778 -28.39 -1.84 9.94
C SER A 778 -27.82 -0.52 9.37
N GLY A 779 -27.77 -0.41 8.04
CA GLY A 779 -27.25 0.77 7.36
C GLY A 779 -28.14 2.00 7.54
N GLU A 780 -29.38 1.92 7.07
CA GLU A 780 -30.29 3.06 7.03
C GLU A 780 -31.21 3.16 8.28
N PRO A 781 -31.53 4.39 8.72
CA PRO A 781 -32.50 4.65 9.78
C PRO A 781 -33.94 4.47 9.28
N ILE A 782 -34.82 3.97 10.15
CA ILE A 782 -36.26 3.87 9.83
C ILE A 782 -36.99 5.17 10.20
N PRO A 783 -37.82 5.73 9.29
CA PRO A 783 -38.66 6.89 9.59
C PRO A 783 -39.54 6.69 10.84
N PRO A 784 -39.62 7.67 11.75
CA PRO A 784 -40.53 7.58 12.89
C PRO A 784 -41.98 7.88 12.49
N GLY A 785 -42.93 7.22 13.16
CA GLY A 785 -44.36 7.47 13.04
C GLY A 785 -45.10 6.57 12.05
N GLU A 786 -44.38 5.84 11.20
CA GLU A 786 -44.92 4.91 10.21
C GLU A 786 -44.66 3.45 10.60
N TRP A 787 -45.52 2.54 10.11
CA TRP A 787 -45.35 1.11 10.33
C TRP A 787 -44.37 0.55 9.32
N HIS A 788 -43.36 -0.16 9.82
CA HIS A 788 -42.36 -0.85 9.02
C HIS A 788 -42.25 -2.31 9.47
N HIS A 789 -42.06 -3.22 8.53
CA HIS A 789 -41.75 -4.60 8.82
C HIS A 789 -40.23 -4.74 8.96
N VAL A 790 -39.76 -5.18 10.11
CA VAL A 790 -38.34 -5.35 10.40
C VAL A 790 -38.01 -6.79 10.68
N VAL A 791 -36.95 -7.29 10.06
CA VAL A 791 -36.47 -8.66 10.24
C VAL A 791 -34.97 -8.62 10.53
N VAL A 792 -34.52 -9.46 11.45
CA VAL A 792 -33.11 -9.81 11.61
C VAL A 792 -32.93 -11.32 11.52
N THR A 793 -31.94 -11.78 10.77
CA THR A 793 -31.50 -13.18 10.73
C THR A 793 -30.09 -13.29 11.28
N TRP A 794 -29.78 -14.34 12.04
CA TRP A 794 -28.48 -14.60 12.67
C TRP A 794 -28.05 -16.03 12.36
N GLU A 795 -26.84 -16.21 11.82
CA GLU A 795 -26.35 -17.53 11.35
C GLU A 795 -25.91 -18.46 12.49
N GLY A 796 -25.27 -17.92 13.53
CA GLY A 796 -24.82 -18.69 14.69
C GLY A 796 -23.67 -19.66 14.41
N LYS A 797 -22.77 -19.38 13.47
CA LYS A 797 -21.58 -20.22 13.26
C LYS A 797 -20.52 -19.97 14.36
N ARG A 798 -19.66 -20.96 14.63
CA ARG A 798 -18.44 -20.76 15.44
C ARG A 798 -17.37 -20.12 14.54
N PHE A 799 -16.89 -18.94 14.94
CA PHE A 799 -15.96 -18.08 14.20
C PHE A 799 -16.59 -17.51 12.90
N SER A 800 -16.49 -16.20 12.70
CA SER A 800 -17.15 -15.43 11.62
C SER A 800 -18.62 -15.78 11.38
N THR A 801 -19.54 -15.18 12.16
CA THR A 801 -20.99 -15.38 12.03
C THR A 801 -21.73 -14.08 11.70
N GLY A 802 -22.67 -14.14 10.76
CA GLY A 802 -23.36 -13.00 10.17
C GLY A 802 -24.74 -12.67 10.76
N ALA A 803 -25.13 -11.38 10.74
CA ALA A 803 -26.51 -10.92 10.88
C ALA A 803 -26.98 -10.13 9.65
N ASN A 804 -28.18 -10.43 9.14
CA ASN A 804 -28.82 -9.68 8.06
C ASN A 804 -30.05 -8.94 8.59
N PHE A 805 -30.25 -7.69 8.16
CA PHE A 805 -31.44 -6.90 8.50
C PHE A 805 -32.27 -6.62 7.25
N TYR A 806 -33.57 -6.82 7.33
CA TYR A 806 -34.52 -6.48 6.29
C TYR A 806 -35.53 -5.47 6.83
N VAL A 807 -35.81 -4.43 6.06
CA VAL A 807 -36.85 -3.44 6.35
C VAL A 807 -37.76 -3.39 5.13
N ASP A 808 -39.06 -3.62 5.36
CA ASP A 808 -40.10 -3.66 4.33
C ASP A 808 -39.77 -4.61 3.15
N GLY A 809 -39.08 -5.71 3.46
CA GLY A 809 -38.67 -6.72 2.48
C GLY A 809 -37.36 -6.44 1.75
N GLU A 810 -36.74 -5.27 2.00
CA GLU A 810 -35.47 -4.85 1.42
C GLU A 810 -34.31 -5.06 2.39
N LEU A 811 -33.21 -5.65 1.92
CA LEU A 811 -32.00 -5.89 2.70
C LEU A 811 -31.26 -4.57 2.99
N GLN A 812 -31.07 -4.22 4.27
CA GLN A 812 -30.59 -2.90 4.72
C GLN A 812 -29.08 -2.79 4.98
N SER A 813 -28.25 -3.61 4.35
CA SER A 813 -26.85 -3.81 4.80
C SER A 813 -25.90 -2.62 4.58
N ARG A 814 -25.10 -2.26 5.62
CA ARG A 814 -23.62 -2.08 5.51
C ARG A 814 -22.85 -2.14 6.86
N ASP A 815 -21.56 -2.50 6.73
CA ASP A 815 -20.40 -2.60 7.64
C ASP A 815 -20.53 -3.36 8.98
N ALA A 816 -19.87 -4.53 9.04
CA ALA A 816 -19.85 -5.51 10.14
C ALA A 816 -21.14 -6.33 10.32
N ARG A 817 -21.59 -7.02 9.25
CA ARG A 817 -22.54 -8.14 9.39
C ARG A 817 -21.97 -9.27 10.24
N PHE A 818 -20.65 -9.43 10.23
CA PHE A 818 -19.95 -10.57 10.81
C PHE A 818 -19.26 -10.19 12.10
N VAL A 819 -19.38 -11.08 13.08
CA VAL A 819 -18.74 -10.93 14.38
C VAL A 819 -18.06 -12.24 14.76
N ASP A 820 -16.83 -12.14 15.26
CA ASP A 820 -16.11 -13.28 15.83
C ASP A 820 -16.62 -13.53 17.24
N VAL A 821 -17.46 -14.56 17.36
CA VAL A 821 -18.00 -15.00 18.64
C VAL A 821 -17.18 -16.19 19.13
N ASP A 822 -16.45 -15.97 20.22
CA ASP A 822 -15.50 -16.96 20.77
C ASP A 822 -16.12 -17.85 21.86
N PHE A 823 -17.07 -17.30 22.63
CA PHE A 823 -17.68 -17.99 23.78
C PHE A 823 -19.18 -18.23 23.58
N PRO A 824 -19.73 -19.31 24.17
CA PRO A 824 -21.16 -19.58 24.12
C PRO A 824 -21.96 -18.53 24.89
N GLY A 825 -23.24 -18.38 24.52
CA GLY A 825 -24.15 -17.34 25.00
C GLY A 825 -25.53 -17.90 25.30
N VAL A 826 -25.56 -18.96 26.12
CA VAL A 826 -26.77 -19.73 26.43
C VAL A 826 -27.74 -18.94 27.30
N THR A 827 -28.99 -18.81 26.88
CA THR A 827 -30.07 -18.18 27.66
C THR A 827 -31.35 -19.02 27.66
N SER A 828 -31.91 -19.18 28.85
CA SER A 828 -33.25 -19.74 29.10
C SER A 828 -34.24 -18.69 29.60
N ALA A 829 -33.82 -17.41 29.62
CA ALA A 829 -34.62 -16.30 30.13
C ALA A 829 -35.91 -16.09 29.32
N PRO A 830 -36.95 -15.48 29.92
CA PRO A 830 -38.15 -15.03 29.20
C PRO A 830 -37.83 -14.02 28.10
N ALA A 831 -38.67 -13.98 27.06
CA ALA A 831 -38.61 -12.89 26.08
C ALA A 831 -39.46 -11.70 26.55
N LEU A 832 -38.87 -10.51 26.51
CA LEU A 832 -39.51 -9.23 26.81
C LEU A 832 -39.75 -8.47 25.51
N ILE A 833 -40.99 -8.07 25.25
CA ILE A 833 -41.40 -7.35 24.05
C ILE A 833 -41.77 -5.91 24.40
N GLY A 834 -41.16 -4.95 23.70
CA GLY A 834 -41.51 -3.53 23.76
C GLY A 834 -41.21 -2.83 25.09
N THR A 835 -39.93 -2.72 25.50
CA THR A 835 -39.57 -2.12 26.81
C THR A 835 -39.48 -0.57 26.80
N ALA A 836 -39.95 0.09 25.72
CA ALA A 836 -40.01 1.54 25.53
C ALA A 836 -41.23 1.93 24.65
N PRO A 837 -41.60 3.22 24.50
CA PRO A 837 -42.70 3.65 23.63
C PRO A 837 -42.45 3.30 22.16
N ILE A 838 -42.98 2.17 21.73
CA ILE A 838 -42.94 1.69 20.35
C ILE A 838 -44.29 1.05 20.00
N GLY A 839 -44.77 1.25 18.78
CA GLY A 839 -45.85 0.39 18.26
C GLY A 839 -45.22 -0.93 17.82
N VAL A 840 -45.71 -2.06 18.29
CA VAL A 840 -45.19 -3.37 17.89
C VAL A 840 -46.35 -4.33 17.63
N ASP A 841 -46.24 -5.13 16.57
CA ASP A 841 -47.25 -6.11 16.18
C ASP A 841 -46.60 -7.27 15.39
N ASP A 842 -47.32 -8.40 15.29
CA ASP A 842 -46.89 -9.62 14.59
C ASP A 842 -45.43 -10.04 14.87
N VAL A 843 -45.06 -10.17 16.15
CA VAL A 843 -43.69 -10.54 16.53
C VAL A 843 -43.48 -12.03 16.39
N ARG A 844 -42.49 -12.43 15.60
CA ARG A 844 -42.13 -13.82 15.29
C ARG A 844 -40.67 -14.07 15.65
N LEU A 845 -40.38 -15.23 16.25
CA LEU A 845 -39.04 -15.71 16.57
C LEU A 845 -38.91 -17.15 16.06
N TYR A 846 -37.89 -17.41 15.26
CA TYR A 846 -37.55 -18.73 14.72
C TYR A 846 -36.15 -19.15 15.19
N ASP A 847 -35.92 -20.45 15.39
CA ASP A 847 -34.59 -21.05 15.68
C ASP A 847 -33.85 -21.52 14.41
N ARG A 848 -34.28 -21.00 13.27
CA ARG A 848 -33.67 -21.19 11.95
C ARG A 848 -33.59 -19.86 11.20
N LEU A 849 -32.84 -19.87 10.09
CA LEU A 849 -32.87 -18.78 9.12
C LEU A 849 -34.17 -18.84 8.32
N LEU A 850 -34.87 -17.72 8.25
CA LEU A 850 -35.95 -17.50 7.29
C LEU A 850 -35.33 -17.11 5.95
N ARG A 851 -35.81 -17.73 4.88
CA ARG A 851 -35.40 -17.38 3.51
C ARG A 851 -36.10 -16.11 3.04
N MET A 852 -35.53 -15.44 2.05
CA MET A 852 -36.07 -14.18 1.53
C MET A 852 -37.52 -14.27 1.05
N GLU A 853 -37.89 -15.42 0.50
CA GLU A 853 -39.24 -15.70 0.03
C GLU A 853 -40.21 -15.72 1.20
N GLU A 854 -39.85 -16.42 2.28
CA GLU A 854 -40.62 -16.51 3.52
C GLU A 854 -40.83 -15.12 4.14
N LEU A 855 -39.81 -14.25 4.11
CA LEU A 855 -39.90 -12.88 4.62
C LEU A 855 -40.86 -12.01 3.81
N ARG A 856 -40.78 -12.11 2.48
CA ARG A 856 -41.65 -11.36 1.56
C ARG A 856 -43.09 -11.85 1.63
N GLU A 857 -43.31 -13.13 1.87
CA GLU A 857 -44.66 -13.66 2.10
C GLU A 857 -45.24 -13.18 3.44
N ILE A 858 -44.44 -13.13 4.52
CA ILE A 858 -44.87 -12.52 5.80
C ILE A 858 -45.26 -11.05 5.60
N LEU A 859 -44.43 -10.28 4.88
CA LEU A 859 -44.67 -8.86 4.60
C LEU A 859 -46.00 -8.63 3.88
N ARG A 860 -46.30 -9.43 2.85
CA ARG A 860 -47.46 -9.26 1.97
C ARG A 860 -48.72 -9.97 2.45
N HIS A 861 -48.64 -10.77 3.52
CA HIS A 861 -49.74 -11.63 3.95
C HIS A 861 -51.01 -10.84 4.27
N ASP A 862 -50.88 -9.68 4.91
CA ASP A 862 -52.03 -8.83 5.22
C ASP A 862 -52.72 -8.28 3.98
N ASP A 863 -51.95 -7.85 2.97
CA ASP A 863 -52.49 -7.36 1.70
C ASP A 863 -53.20 -8.49 0.95
N VAL A 864 -52.67 -9.72 1.03
CA VAL A 864 -53.32 -10.94 0.50
C VAL A 864 -54.64 -11.18 1.22
N LEU A 865 -54.68 -11.09 2.55
CA LEU A 865 -55.91 -11.28 3.34
C LEU A 865 -56.94 -10.18 3.07
N GLU A 866 -56.51 -8.91 2.94
CA GLU A 866 -57.38 -7.78 2.61
C GLU A 866 -57.96 -7.92 1.20
N SER A 867 -57.12 -8.27 0.22
CA SER A 867 -57.53 -8.54 -1.15
C SER A 867 -58.51 -9.72 -1.22
N LEU A 868 -58.27 -10.77 -0.42
CA LEU A 868 -59.13 -11.95 -0.34
C LEU A 868 -60.50 -11.63 0.26
N ALA A 869 -60.56 -10.68 1.21
CA ALA A 869 -61.79 -10.23 1.86
C ALA A 869 -62.70 -9.36 0.97
N LYS A 870 -62.14 -8.73 -0.09
CA LYS A 870 -62.92 -8.02 -1.10
C LYS A 870 -63.75 -9.02 -1.93
N SER A 871 -64.97 -8.64 -2.28
CA SER A 871 -65.77 -9.39 -3.27
C SER A 871 -65.07 -9.36 -4.65
N PRO A 872 -65.26 -10.37 -5.51
CA PRO A 872 -64.60 -10.44 -6.82
C PRO A 872 -64.70 -9.14 -7.64
N GLU A 873 -65.84 -8.46 -7.60
CA GLU A 873 -66.13 -7.23 -8.34
C GLU A 873 -65.43 -5.99 -7.75
N GLN A 874 -65.01 -6.06 -6.48
CA GLN A 874 -64.31 -5.00 -5.76
C GLN A 874 -62.78 -5.14 -5.82
N ARG A 875 -62.28 -6.25 -6.38
CA ARG A 875 -60.83 -6.49 -6.52
C ARG A 875 -60.29 -5.71 -7.71
N THR A 876 -59.33 -4.83 -7.42
CA THR A 876 -58.54 -4.15 -8.45
C THR A 876 -57.69 -5.15 -9.24
N GLU A 877 -57.11 -4.71 -10.36
CA GLU A 877 -56.13 -5.54 -11.08
C GLU A 877 -54.95 -5.94 -10.19
N ALA A 878 -54.46 -5.02 -9.35
CA ALA A 878 -53.41 -5.31 -8.37
C ALA A 878 -53.84 -6.36 -7.34
N ASP A 879 -55.07 -6.28 -6.82
CA ASP A 879 -55.61 -7.29 -5.89
C ASP A 879 -55.67 -8.68 -6.55
N ARG A 880 -56.08 -8.75 -7.82
CA ARG A 880 -56.15 -10.01 -8.59
C ARG A 880 -54.76 -10.61 -8.84
N LYS A 881 -53.80 -9.80 -9.30
CA LYS A 881 -52.41 -10.21 -9.52
C LYS A 881 -51.74 -10.68 -8.23
N LEU A 882 -51.94 -9.95 -7.14
CA LEU A 882 -51.39 -10.30 -5.82
C LEU A 882 -51.94 -11.65 -5.35
N LEU A 883 -53.25 -11.85 -5.40
CA LEU A 883 -53.89 -13.11 -4.97
C LEU A 883 -53.47 -14.28 -5.85
N LEU A 884 -53.43 -14.10 -7.18
CA LEU A 884 -53.04 -15.14 -8.11
C LEU A 884 -51.58 -15.56 -7.90
N ARG A 885 -50.66 -14.59 -7.87
CA ARG A 885 -49.23 -14.85 -7.62
C ARG A 885 -49.01 -15.57 -6.30
N ASN A 886 -49.61 -15.09 -5.20
CA ASN A 886 -49.48 -15.75 -3.89
C ASN A 886 -50.17 -17.11 -3.82
N THR A 887 -51.18 -17.37 -4.66
CA THR A 887 -51.76 -18.71 -4.78
C THR A 887 -50.75 -19.64 -5.44
N LEU A 888 -50.17 -19.23 -6.57
CA LEU A 888 -49.20 -20.02 -7.33
C LEU A 888 -47.94 -20.34 -6.53
N LEU A 889 -47.39 -19.36 -5.80
CA LEU A 889 -46.28 -19.57 -4.88
C LEU A 889 -46.54 -20.70 -3.88
N ARG A 890 -47.81 -20.93 -3.51
CA ARG A 890 -48.19 -21.91 -2.49
C ARG A 890 -48.71 -23.22 -3.06
N THR A 891 -49.11 -23.26 -4.33
CA THR A 891 -49.85 -24.41 -4.89
C THR A 891 -49.27 -24.95 -6.20
N ASP A 892 -48.51 -24.17 -6.95
CA ASP A 892 -47.93 -24.59 -8.24
C ASP A 892 -46.46 -25.00 -8.05
N ASP A 893 -46.16 -26.28 -8.31
CA ASP A 893 -44.83 -26.87 -8.06
C ASP A 893 -43.75 -26.31 -9.00
N GLU A 894 -44.12 -25.88 -10.21
CA GLU A 894 -43.20 -25.25 -11.15
C GLU A 894 -42.79 -23.87 -10.63
N VAL A 895 -43.77 -23.04 -10.23
CA VAL A 895 -43.52 -21.71 -9.66
C VAL A 895 -42.74 -21.80 -8.34
N LYS A 896 -43.03 -22.79 -7.48
CA LYS A 896 -42.24 -23.05 -6.28
C LYS A 896 -40.78 -23.38 -6.58
N SER A 897 -40.53 -24.23 -7.59
CA SER A 897 -39.17 -24.60 -7.97
C SER A 897 -38.39 -23.40 -8.52
N LEU A 898 -39.03 -22.56 -9.34
CA LEU A 898 -38.46 -21.35 -9.90
C LEU A 898 -38.08 -20.36 -8.80
N ILE A 899 -38.94 -20.19 -7.80
CA ILE A 899 -38.72 -19.26 -6.68
C ILE A 899 -37.68 -19.79 -5.68
N ALA A 900 -37.62 -21.10 -5.47
CA ALA A 900 -36.52 -21.70 -4.71
C ALA A 900 -35.17 -21.48 -5.41
N ARG A 901 -35.13 -21.64 -6.74
CA ARG A 901 -33.92 -21.36 -7.54
C ARG A 901 -33.55 -19.86 -7.53
N ASP A 902 -34.52 -18.95 -7.58
CA ASP A 902 -34.30 -17.51 -7.41
C ASP A 902 -33.60 -17.18 -6.07
N GLY A 903 -34.04 -17.80 -4.98
CA GLY A 903 -33.40 -17.69 -3.66
C GLY A 903 -31.98 -18.25 -3.65
N GLU A 904 -31.75 -19.45 -4.18
CA GLU A 904 -30.41 -20.07 -4.28
C GLU A 904 -29.43 -19.20 -5.09
N LEU A 905 -29.89 -18.64 -6.20
CA LEU A 905 -29.10 -17.76 -7.06
C LEU A 905 -28.72 -16.46 -6.35
N LYS A 906 -29.65 -15.86 -5.60
CA LYS A 906 -29.39 -14.66 -4.80
C LYS A 906 -28.43 -14.94 -3.64
N ASP A 907 -28.55 -16.10 -3.00
CA ASP A 907 -27.62 -16.53 -1.96
C ASP A 907 -26.21 -16.77 -2.54
N GLU A 908 -26.12 -17.38 -3.72
CA GLU A 908 -24.85 -17.58 -4.44
C GLU A 908 -24.21 -16.23 -4.81
N GLN A 909 -24.96 -15.31 -5.40
CA GLN A 909 -24.49 -13.94 -5.71
C GLN A 909 -23.98 -13.26 -4.45
N PHE A 910 -24.75 -13.31 -3.37
CA PHE A 910 -24.37 -12.68 -2.10
C PHE A 910 -23.09 -13.29 -1.53
N SER A 911 -22.93 -14.62 -1.58
CA SER A 911 -21.70 -15.30 -1.14
C SER A 911 -20.50 -14.84 -1.96
N ILE A 912 -20.64 -14.77 -3.29
CA ILE A 912 -19.58 -14.30 -4.19
C ILE A 912 -19.13 -12.88 -3.81
N GLU A 913 -20.07 -11.95 -3.67
CA GLU A 913 -19.77 -10.55 -3.33
C GLU A 913 -19.18 -10.42 -1.92
N PHE A 914 -19.60 -11.28 -0.99
CA PHE A 914 -19.16 -11.25 0.40
C PHE A 914 -17.75 -11.81 0.59
N ASP A 915 -17.45 -12.95 -0.03
CA ASP A 915 -16.17 -13.64 0.06
C ASP A 915 -15.05 -12.88 -0.67
N ALA A 916 -15.42 -11.97 -1.58
CA ALA A 916 -14.47 -11.10 -2.26
C ALA A 916 -13.73 -10.17 -1.26
N PRO A 917 -12.41 -10.00 -1.41
CA PRO A 917 -11.63 -9.08 -0.58
C PRO A 917 -12.09 -7.63 -0.81
N THR A 918 -11.93 -6.78 0.19
CA THR A 918 -12.13 -5.34 0.04
C THR A 918 -10.89 -4.69 -0.59
N THR A 919 -11.07 -3.53 -1.22
CA THR A 919 -9.95 -2.68 -1.60
C THR A 919 -10.30 -1.21 -1.63
N LEU A 920 -9.31 -0.35 -1.38
CA LEU A 920 -9.48 1.10 -1.38
C LEU A 920 -9.48 1.60 -2.83
N VAL A 921 -10.45 2.46 -3.15
CA VAL A 921 -10.61 3.04 -4.50
C VAL A 921 -10.70 4.55 -4.42
N MET A 922 -10.60 5.24 -5.54
CA MET A 922 -10.92 6.67 -5.62
C MET A 922 -12.40 6.86 -5.93
N ASN A 923 -12.96 7.98 -5.50
CA ASN A 923 -14.30 8.41 -5.88
C ASN A 923 -14.40 9.94 -5.79
N GLU A 924 -14.89 10.59 -6.85
CA GLU A 924 -15.06 12.05 -6.85
C GLU A 924 -16.37 12.53 -6.24
N LEU A 925 -16.36 13.77 -5.72
CA LEU A 925 -17.53 14.42 -5.12
C LEU A 925 -18.63 14.83 -6.13
N GLY A 926 -18.43 14.60 -7.43
CA GLY A 926 -19.35 15.02 -8.50
C GLY A 926 -19.50 16.55 -8.63
N LYS A 927 -18.55 17.31 -8.06
CA LYS A 927 -18.49 18.78 -8.13
C LYS A 927 -17.37 19.19 -9.08
N THR A 928 -17.45 20.42 -9.60
CA THR A 928 -16.34 21.01 -10.35
C THR A 928 -15.10 21.07 -9.46
N PRO A 929 -13.96 20.48 -9.88
CA PRO A 929 -12.73 20.51 -9.10
C PRO A 929 -12.22 21.94 -8.92
N LYS A 930 -11.79 22.27 -7.70
CA LYS A 930 -11.29 23.59 -7.31
C LYS A 930 -10.20 23.45 -6.26
N ALA A 931 -9.30 24.43 -6.23
CA ALA A 931 -8.30 24.58 -5.20
C ALA A 931 -8.14 26.04 -4.79
N LYS A 932 -7.29 26.27 -3.79
CA LYS A 932 -6.89 27.62 -3.37
C LYS A 932 -5.39 27.74 -3.56
N LEU A 933 -4.94 28.80 -4.21
CA LEU A 933 -3.52 29.17 -4.20
C LEU A 933 -3.13 29.50 -2.75
N LEU A 934 -2.03 28.94 -2.26
CA LEU A 934 -1.63 29.06 -0.85
C LEU A 934 -0.36 29.89 -0.70
N ARG A 935 -0.29 30.71 0.34
CA ARG A 935 0.94 31.43 0.67
C ARG A 935 1.98 30.45 1.19
N ARG A 936 3.06 30.24 0.42
CA ARG A 936 4.13 29.29 0.75
C ARG A 936 3.65 27.85 0.99
N GLY A 937 2.56 27.45 0.34
CA GLY A 937 2.00 26.11 0.50
C GLY A 937 1.25 25.87 1.81
N GLU A 938 1.11 26.88 2.68
CA GLU A 938 0.45 26.72 3.98
C GLU A 938 -1.07 26.62 3.81
N TYR A 939 -1.64 25.46 4.16
CA TYR A 939 -3.07 25.14 3.94
C TYR A 939 -4.06 26.12 4.59
N ASP A 940 -3.63 26.81 5.66
CA ASP A 940 -4.43 27.79 6.40
C ASP A 940 -4.23 29.24 5.92
N GLN A 941 -3.40 29.47 4.90
CA GLN A 941 -3.13 30.79 4.31
C GLN A 941 -3.54 30.87 2.83
N PRO A 942 -4.83 30.73 2.50
CA PRO A 942 -5.30 30.85 1.12
C PRO A 942 -5.20 32.29 0.60
N ILE A 943 -4.88 32.42 -0.68
CA ILE A 943 -4.77 33.68 -1.41
C ILE A 943 -6.00 33.89 -2.30
N GLU A 944 -6.23 32.99 -3.25
CA GLU A 944 -7.33 33.07 -4.21
C GLU A 944 -7.76 31.67 -4.69
N ASP A 945 -8.95 31.58 -5.28
CA ASP A 945 -9.48 30.34 -5.84
C ASP A 945 -8.88 30.07 -7.23
N VAL A 946 -8.53 28.81 -7.51
CA VAL A 946 -8.11 28.34 -8.84
C VAL A 946 -8.98 27.14 -9.26
N THR A 947 -9.17 27.01 -10.57
CA THR A 947 -9.89 25.87 -11.17
C THR A 947 -8.90 24.85 -11.72
N ALA A 948 -9.38 23.65 -12.06
CA ALA A 948 -8.50 22.65 -12.66
C ALA A 948 -7.92 23.13 -14.00
N GLY A 949 -6.65 22.82 -14.24
CA GLY A 949 -5.89 23.24 -15.41
C GLY A 949 -4.58 22.48 -15.53
N VAL A 950 -3.91 22.62 -16.68
CA VAL A 950 -2.62 21.97 -16.98
C VAL A 950 -1.56 23.05 -17.21
N PRO A 951 -0.26 22.77 -16.97
CA PRO A 951 0.80 23.76 -17.16
C PRO A 951 0.83 24.32 -18.59
N GLU A 952 1.01 25.64 -18.74
CA GLU A 952 0.98 26.37 -20.02
C GLU A 952 2.11 25.97 -20.97
N VAL A 953 3.18 25.36 -20.43
CA VAL A 953 4.29 24.81 -21.23
C VAL A 953 3.86 23.62 -22.10
N PHE A 954 2.72 22.99 -21.80
CA PHE A 954 2.14 21.90 -22.57
C PHE A 954 0.90 22.37 -23.37
N PRO A 955 0.44 21.58 -24.37
CA PRO A 955 -0.82 21.86 -25.04
C PRO A 955 -1.98 22.01 -24.04
N PRO A 956 -2.89 22.98 -24.23
CA PRO A 956 -4.03 23.16 -23.33
C PRO A 956 -4.97 21.94 -23.40
N LEU A 957 -5.79 21.77 -22.37
CA LEU A 957 -6.88 20.78 -22.40
C LEU A 957 -7.82 21.06 -23.60
N PRO A 958 -8.27 20.02 -24.33
CA PRO A 958 -9.29 20.19 -25.36
C PRO A 958 -10.55 20.87 -24.82
N GLU A 959 -11.19 21.73 -25.63
CA GLU A 959 -12.38 22.52 -25.19
C GLU A 959 -13.56 21.64 -24.73
N ASP A 960 -13.68 20.42 -25.26
CA ASP A 960 -14.72 19.45 -24.94
C ASP A 960 -14.29 18.42 -23.87
N ALA A 961 -13.05 18.49 -23.40
CA ALA A 961 -12.56 17.60 -22.34
C ALA A 961 -13.29 17.89 -21.02
N PRO A 962 -13.75 16.85 -20.30
CA PRO A 962 -14.36 17.05 -18.99
C PRO A 962 -13.30 17.60 -18.03
N LEU A 963 -13.64 18.67 -17.30
CA LEU A 963 -12.72 19.31 -16.35
C LEU A 963 -12.64 18.50 -15.02
N ASN A 964 -12.14 17.27 -15.10
CA ASN A 964 -11.94 16.32 -14.00
C ASN A 964 -10.76 15.36 -14.32
N ARG A 965 -10.50 14.36 -13.45
CA ARG A 965 -9.39 13.42 -13.66
C ARG A 965 -9.48 12.65 -14.99
N LEU A 966 -10.68 12.42 -15.53
CA LEU A 966 -10.83 11.74 -16.83
C LEU A 966 -10.34 12.61 -17.98
N GLY A 967 -10.60 13.92 -17.96
CA GLY A 967 -10.06 14.85 -18.95
C GLY A 967 -8.54 14.95 -18.86
N LEU A 968 -8.00 15.06 -17.64
CA LEU A 968 -6.56 15.04 -17.41
C LEU A 968 -5.91 13.76 -17.93
N ALA A 969 -6.50 12.60 -17.64
CA ALA A 969 -5.96 11.31 -18.08
C ALA A 969 -5.98 11.14 -19.60
N ARG A 970 -7.06 11.59 -20.27
CA ARG A 970 -7.15 11.56 -21.74
C ARG A 970 -6.14 12.49 -22.39
N TRP A 971 -5.97 13.70 -21.84
CA TRP A 971 -4.98 14.67 -22.28
C TRP A 971 -3.54 14.12 -22.19
N LEU A 972 -3.18 13.48 -21.07
CA LEU A 972 -1.87 12.83 -20.92
C LEU A 972 -1.59 11.80 -22.02
N THR A 973 -2.63 11.12 -22.51
CA THR A 973 -2.54 10.05 -23.50
C THR A 973 -2.78 10.50 -24.94
N GLU A 974 -2.86 11.81 -25.20
CA GLU A 974 -2.98 12.31 -26.57
C GLU A 974 -1.75 11.93 -27.41
N PRO A 975 -1.92 11.53 -28.69
CA PRO A 975 -0.80 11.06 -29.50
C PRO A 975 0.34 12.07 -29.71
N ASP A 976 0.03 13.36 -29.64
CA ASP A 976 0.97 14.48 -29.78
C ASP A 976 1.40 15.08 -28.44
N HIS A 977 1.02 14.48 -27.30
CA HIS A 977 1.45 14.93 -25.99
C HIS A 977 2.99 14.85 -25.87
N PRO A 978 3.69 15.95 -25.50
CA PRO A 978 5.15 16.05 -25.62
C PRO A 978 5.99 15.01 -24.83
N VAL A 979 5.61 14.71 -23.58
CA VAL A 979 6.47 13.92 -22.68
C VAL A 979 6.00 12.49 -22.40
N MET A 980 4.69 12.22 -22.37
CA MET A 980 4.14 10.97 -21.84
C MET A 980 4.77 9.71 -22.49
N ALA A 981 4.81 9.67 -23.82
CA ALA A 981 5.42 8.56 -24.53
C ALA A 981 6.94 8.46 -24.29
N ARG A 982 7.67 9.59 -24.31
CA ARG A 982 9.12 9.64 -24.05
C ARG A 982 9.47 9.16 -22.65
N VAL A 983 8.75 9.63 -21.64
CA VAL A 983 8.93 9.23 -20.24
C VAL A 983 8.69 7.73 -20.08
N THR A 984 7.64 7.22 -20.70
CA THR A 984 7.27 5.79 -20.62
C THR A 984 8.33 4.90 -21.27
N VAL A 985 8.72 5.16 -22.52
CA VAL A 985 9.73 4.34 -23.21
C VAL A 985 11.12 4.47 -22.57
N ASN A 986 11.46 5.64 -22.02
CA ASN A 986 12.70 5.84 -21.29
C ASN A 986 12.76 4.96 -20.03
N ARG A 987 11.63 4.73 -19.35
CA ARG A 987 11.57 3.83 -18.19
C ARG A 987 11.65 2.37 -18.58
N PHE A 988 11.00 1.95 -19.66
CA PHE A 988 11.19 0.61 -20.20
C PHE A 988 12.66 0.38 -20.57
N TRP A 989 13.29 1.38 -21.19
CA TRP A 989 14.72 1.35 -21.48
C TRP A 989 15.57 1.23 -20.20
N GLN A 990 15.30 2.07 -19.19
CA GLN A 990 16.00 2.05 -17.90
C GLN A 990 15.90 0.69 -17.20
N GLN A 991 14.71 0.06 -17.23
CA GLN A 991 14.50 -1.24 -16.60
C GLN A 991 15.38 -2.34 -17.22
N ILE A 992 15.69 -2.24 -18.52
CA ILE A 992 16.51 -3.22 -19.27
C ILE A 992 18.00 -2.84 -19.25
N PHE A 993 18.35 -1.58 -19.46
CA PHE A 993 19.75 -1.14 -19.56
C PHE A 993 20.35 -0.65 -18.24
N GLY A 994 19.54 -0.52 -17.18
CA GLY A 994 19.93 -0.01 -15.87
C GLY A 994 19.86 1.52 -15.78
N THR A 995 20.09 2.21 -16.90
CA THR A 995 20.02 3.67 -17.03
C THR A 995 19.16 4.02 -18.24
N GLY A 996 18.24 4.99 -18.11
CA GLY A 996 17.43 5.49 -19.23
C GLY A 996 18.27 6.19 -20.30
N ILE A 997 17.71 6.39 -21.50
CA ILE A 997 18.28 7.30 -22.51
C ILE A 997 18.45 8.70 -21.89
N VAL A 998 17.43 9.13 -21.13
CA VAL A 998 17.49 10.24 -20.17
C VAL A 998 17.79 9.65 -18.79
N LYS A 999 18.94 9.97 -18.20
CA LYS A 999 19.42 9.41 -16.92
C LYS A 999 18.52 9.82 -15.75
N THR A 1000 17.98 11.04 -15.79
CA THR A 1000 17.07 11.62 -14.81
C THR A 1000 15.62 11.21 -15.10
N ALA A 1001 15.27 9.93 -14.89
CA ALA A 1001 13.96 9.40 -15.30
C ALA A 1001 12.71 10.02 -14.61
N GLY A 1002 12.92 10.84 -13.56
CA GLY A 1002 11.88 11.65 -12.91
C GLY A 1002 11.94 13.14 -13.22
N ASP A 1003 12.91 13.58 -14.02
CA ASP A 1003 13.11 14.98 -14.40
C ASP A 1003 13.59 15.09 -15.86
N PHE A 1004 12.64 15.39 -16.74
CA PHE A 1004 12.81 15.73 -18.15
C PHE A 1004 12.83 17.25 -18.35
N GLY A 1005 12.75 18.03 -17.27
CA GLY A 1005 12.81 19.47 -17.29
C GLY A 1005 14.21 19.98 -17.57
N THR A 1006 14.41 21.26 -17.25
CA THR A 1006 15.62 22.04 -17.49
C THR A 1006 16.82 21.65 -16.63
N GLN A 1007 16.60 20.90 -15.54
CA GLN A 1007 17.63 20.33 -14.68
C GLN A 1007 17.88 18.84 -14.98
N GLY A 1008 17.07 18.25 -15.86
CA GLY A 1008 17.27 16.90 -16.36
C GLY A 1008 18.47 16.78 -17.29
N GLU A 1009 19.10 15.60 -17.32
CA GLU A 1009 20.17 15.31 -18.29
C GLU A 1009 19.56 15.23 -19.70
N PRO A 1010 20.18 15.84 -20.73
CA PRO A 1010 19.74 15.64 -22.10
C PRO A 1010 19.81 14.15 -22.51
N PRO A 1011 18.94 13.68 -23.42
CA PRO A 1011 18.95 12.29 -23.86
C PRO A 1011 20.28 11.94 -24.52
N SER A 1012 20.86 10.78 -24.19
CA SER A 1012 22.10 10.31 -24.85
C SER A 1012 21.90 10.00 -26.33
N HIS A 1013 20.65 9.66 -26.72
CA HIS A 1013 20.24 9.39 -28.09
C HIS A 1013 18.88 10.08 -28.36
N PRO A 1014 18.85 11.41 -28.62
CA PRO A 1014 17.61 12.19 -28.77
C PRO A 1014 16.71 11.62 -29.87
N GLU A 1015 17.29 11.34 -31.03
CA GLU A 1015 16.55 10.81 -32.18
C GLU A 1015 15.99 9.40 -31.96
N LEU A 1016 16.70 8.57 -31.19
CA LEU A 1016 16.19 7.25 -30.80
C LEU A 1016 15.02 7.37 -29.83
N LEU A 1017 15.09 8.30 -28.87
CA LEU A 1017 14.01 8.54 -27.91
C LEU A 1017 12.72 8.97 -28.62
N ASP A 1018 12.82 9.92 -29.54
CA ASP A 1018 11.68 10.39 -30.33
C ASP A 1018 11.12 9.27 -31.22
N TRP A 1019 12.00 8.50 -31.88
CA TRP A 1019 11.57 7.37 -32.69
C TRP A 1019 10.84 6.31 -31.86
N LEU A 1020 11.37 5.93 -30.69
CA LEU A 1020 10.72 4.97 -29.78
C LEU A 1020 9.37 5.50 -29.26
N ALA A 1021 9.28 6.78 -28.91
CA ALA A 1021 8.06 7.39 -28.41
C ALA A 1021 6.95 7.36 -29.48
N ILE A 1022 7.27 7.75 -30.72
CA ILE A 1022 6.31 7.74 -31.84
C ILE A 1022 5.93 6.29 -32.18
N ASP A 1023 6.90 5.40 -32.29
CA ASP A 1023 6.68 3.98 -32.57
C ASP A 1023 5.78 3.32 -31.50
N PHE A 1024 5.90 3.71 -30.23
CA PHE A 1024 5.04 3.22 -29.16
C PHE A 1024 3.58 3.59 -29.37
N VAL A 1025 3.33 4.88 -29.66
CA VAL A 1025 1.98 5.42 -29.88
C VAL A 1025 1.36 4.85 -31.17
N GLU A 1026 2.12 4.81 -32.27
CA GLU A 1026 1.65 4.30 -33.58
C GLU A 1026 1.29 2.81 -33.53
N HIS A 1027 1.85 2.04 -32.58
CA HIS A 1027 1.53 0.63 -32.36
C HIS A 1027 0.58 0.39 -31.19
N GLY A 1028 -0.23 1.40 -30.83
CA GLY A 1028 -1.33 1.24 -29.87
C GLY A 1028 -0.86 1.05 -28.43
N TRP A 1029 0.25 1.69 -28.04
CA TRP A 1029 0.78 1.65 -26.67
C TRP A 1029 1.10 0.23 -26.18
N ASP A 1030 1.50 -0.65 -27.10
CA ASP A 1030 1.82 -2.06 -26.84
C ASP A 1030 3.14 -2.23 -26.09
N THR A 1031 3.04 -2.52 -24.79
CA THR A 1031 4.21 -2.66 -23.89
C THR A 1031 5.05 -3.88 -24.22
N LYS A 1032 4.44 -5.04 -24.47
CA LYS A 1032 5.18 -6.27 -24.80
C LYS A 1032 5.91 -6.16 -26.13
N ARG A 1033 5.32 -5.53 -27.15
CA ARG A 1033 5.98 -5.25 -28.44
C ARG A 1033 7.18 -4.33 -28.23
N MET A 1034 7.02 -3.24 -27.49
CA MET A 1034 8.12 -2.30 -27.23
C MET A 1034 9.28 -3.00 -26.53
N ILE A 1035 9.01 -3.79 -25.48
CA ILE A 1035 10.04 -4.56 -24.79
C ILE A 1035 10.67 -5.61 -25.70
N LYS A 1036 9.87 -6.34 -26.50
CA LYS A 1036 10.37 -7.29 -27.51
C LYS A 1036 11.37 -6.60 -28.44
N GLN A 1037 11.03 -5.44 -28.97
CA GLN A 1037 11.89 -4.68 -29.88
C GLN A 1037 13.23 -4.32 -29.23
N ILE A 1038 13.22 -3.93 -27.95
CA ILE A 1038 14.44 -3.60 -27.20
C ILE A 1038 15.31 -4.85 -27.01
N VAL A 1039 14.77 -5.96 -26.50
CA VAL A 1039 15.58 -7.16 -26.21
C VAL A 1039 16.01 -7.92 -27.48
N MET A 1040 15.32 -7.74 -28.60
CA MET A 1040 15.70 -8.30 -29.89
C MET A 1040 16.84 -7.53 -30.60
N SER A 1041 17.18 -6.32 -30.13
CA SER A 1041 18.22 -5.48 -30.72
C SER A 1041 19.61 -6.10 -30.62
N ALA A 1042 20.48 -5.84 -31.61
CA ALA A 1042 21.89 -6.16 -31.51
C ALA A 1042 22.53 -5.43 -30.33
N THR A 1043 22.13 -4.16 -30.08
CA THR A 1043 22.55 -3.35 -28.94
C THR A 1043 22.39 -4.08 -27.61
N TYR A 1044 21.21 -4.65 -27.35
CA TYR A 1044 20.94 -5.39 -26.11
C TYR A 1044 21.73 -6.70 -26.04
N ARG A 1045 21.90 -7.40 -27.17
CA ARG A 1045 22.53 -8.73 -27.25
C ARG A 1045 24.07 -8.71 -27.18
N GLN A 1046 24.69 -7.54 -27.14
CA GLN A 1046 26.15 -7.40 -27.03
C GLN A 1046 26.71 -8.11 -25.78
N ALA A 1047 27.96 -8.55 -25.90
CA ALA A 1047 28.80 -8.93 -24.76
C ALA A 1047 29.08 -7.69 -23.90
N SER A 1048 29.20 -7.91 -22.59
CA SER A 1048 29.39 -6.87 -21.57
C SER A 1048 30.84 -6.65 -21.18
N ASN A 1049 31.76 -7.44 -21.75
CA ASN A 1049 33.17 -7.34 -21.46
C ASN A 1049 33.65 -5.92 -21.73
N VAL A 1050 34.23 -5.33 -20.70
CA VAL A 1050 34.62 -3.93 -20.72
C VAL A 1050 35.98 -3.82 -21.41
N ARG A 1051 36.01 -3.18 -22.58
CA ARG A 1051 37.23 -2.97 -23.35
C ARG A 1051 37.88 -1.64 -22.94
N PRO A 1052 39.22 -1.52 -22.89
CA PRO A 1052 39.89 -0.30 -22.42
C PRO A 1052 39.43 0.97 -23.14
N GLU A 1053 39.21 0.90 -24.46
CA GLU A 1053 38.74 2.02 -25.27
C GLU A 1053 37.30 2.44 -24.92
N HIS A 1054 36.46 1.51 -24.45
CA HIS A 1054 35.13 1.84 -23.98
C HIS A 1054 35.17 2.59 -22.65
N LEU A 1055 36.07 2.19 -21.73
CA LEU A 1055 36.20 2.86 -20.43
C LEU A 1055 36.76 4.27 -20.54
N GLU A 1056 37.67 4.51 -21.47
CA GLU A 1056 38.30 5.81 -21.66
C GLU A 1056 37.30 6.86 -22.18
N VAL A 1057 36.40 6.46 -23.09
CA VAL A 1057 35.44 7.37 -23.73
C VAL A 1057 34.09 7.39 -23.01
N ASP A 1058 33.61 6.24 -22.54
CA ASP A 1058 32.26 6.04 -22.01
C ASP A 1058 32.25 5.02 -20.85
N PRO A 1059 32.77 5.42 -19.67
CA PRO A 1059 32.86 4.54 -18.52
C PRO A 1059 31.48 4.06 -18.05
N GLU A 1060 30.45 4.90 -18.18
CA GLU A 1060 29.06 4.60 -17.79
C GLU A 1060 28.27 3.82 -18.86
N ASN A 1061 28.85 3.53 -20.04
CA ASN A 1061 28.18 2.87 -21.16
C ASN A 1061 26.90 3.60 -21.66
N ARG A 1062 26.89 4.94 -21.63
CA ARG A 1062 25.78 5.80 -22.07
C ARG A 1062 25.52 5.72 -23.58
N TYR A 1063 26.54 5.43 -24.38
CA TYR A 1063 26.47 5.25 -25.84
C TYR A 1063 26.30 3.78 -26.25
N LEU A 1064 26.21 2.86 -25.29
CA LEU A 1064 25.78 1.47 -25.49
C LEU A 1064 26.74 0.65 -26.38
N ALA A 1065 28.05 0.85 -26.21
CA ALA A 1065 29.08 0.10 -26.94
C ALA A 1065 29.25 -1.36 -26.44
N ARG A 1066 28.61 -1.72 -25.33
CA ARG A 1066 28.61 -3.06 -24.73
C ARG A 1066 27.27 -3.39 -24.06
N GLY A 1067 27.01 -4.67 -23.83
CA GLY A 1067 25.75 -5.14 -23.25
C GLY A 1067 25.55 -4.73 -21.77
N PRO A 1068 24.30 -4.63 -21.28
CA PRO A 1068 24.01 -4.12 -19.95
C PRO A 1068 24.39 -5.10 -18.84
N ARG A 1069 25.23 -4.68 -17.88
CA ARG A 1069 25.64 -5.46 -16.71
C ARG A 1069 25.51 -4.60 -15.44
N PHE A 1070 24.68 -5.05 -14.50
CA PHE A 1070 24.48 -4.43 -13.19
C PHE A 1070 23.89 -5.46 -12.19
N ARG A 1071 23.96 -5.15 -10.90
CA ARG A 1071 23.42 -5.96 -9.80
C ARG A 1071 21.90 -6.14 -9.94
N LEU A 1072 21.41 -7.36 -9.70
CA LEU A 1072 19.98 -7.68 -9.58
C LEU A 1072 19.35 -6.89 -8.43
N ASP A 1073 18.10 -6.44 -8.58
CA ASP A 1073 17.40 -5.74 -7.49
C ASP A 1073 17.10 -6.70 -6.31
N ALA A 1074 16.81 -6.15 -5.13
CA ALA A 1074 16.62 -6.93 -3.88
C ALA A 1074 15.67 -8.12 -4.02
N GLU A 1075 14.52 -7.90 -4.65
CA GLU A 1075 13.49 -8.93 -4.86
C GLU A 1075 14.02 -10.06 -5.74
N MET A 1076 14.78 -9.73 -6.79
CA MET A 1076 15.34 -10.70 -7.73
C MET A 1076 16.46 -11.53 -7.10
N VAL A 1077 17.28 -10.93 -6.22
CA VAL A 1077 18.31 -11.66 -5.46
C VAL A 1077 17.65 -12.72 -4.59
N ARG A 1078 16.60 -12.37 -3.85
CA ARG A 1078 15.84 -13.31 -3.02
C ARG A 1078 15.14 -14.38 -3.86
N ASP A 1079 14.39 -13.96 -4.88
CA ASP A 1079 13.59 -14.86 -5.71
C ASP A 1079 14.46 -15.84 -6.51
N GLN A 1080 15.66 -15.42 -6.95
CA GLN A 1080 16.64 -16.32 -7.59
C GLN A 1080 17.05 -17.46 -6.66
N MET A 1081 17.37 -17.18 -5.39
CA MET A 1081 17.81 -18.25 -4.48
C MET A 1081 16.69 -19.23 -4.16
N LEU A 1082 15.45 -18.75 -4.07
CA LEU A 1082 14.27 -19.61 -3.94
C LEU A 1082 14.05 -20.46 -5.19
N ALA A 1083 14.20 -19.89 -6.39
CA ALA A 1083 14.04 -20.61 -7.66
C ALA A 1083 15.12 -21.69 -7.84
N LEU A 1084 16.39 -21.33 -7.65
CA LEU A 1084 17.53 -22.25 -7.79
C LEU A 1084 17.43 -23.44 -6.84
N SER A 1085 17.02 -23.21 -5.59
CA SER A 1085 16.82 -24.26 -4.58
C SER A 1085 15.55 -25.08 -4.80
N GLY A 1086 14.61 -24.61 -5.61
CA GLY A 1086 13.28 -25.23 -5.79
C GLY A 1086 12.31 -24.97 -4.64
N LEU A 1087 12.58 -23.96 -3.81
CA LEU A 1087 11.69 -23.52 -2.73
C LEU A 1087 10.58 -22.57 -3.23
N LEU A 1088 10.82 -21.84 -4.33
CA LEU A 1088 9.91 -20.81 -4.83
C LEU A 1088 8.49 -21.35 -5.05
N VAL A 1089 7.51 -20.66 -4.48
CA VAL A 1089 6.08 -20.88 -4.73
C VAL A 1089 5.59 -19.87 -5.76
N GLU A 1090 5.13 -20.38 -6.91
CA GLU A 1090 4.75 -19.60 -8.10
C GLU A 1090 3.28 -19.15 -8.11
N ASP A 1091 2.55 -19.30 -7.00
CA ASP A 1091 1.18 -18.79 -6.89
C ASP A 1091 1.13 -17.29 -7.15
N ILE A 1092 0.27 -16.84 -8.06
CA ILE A 1092 0.10 -15.44 -8.44
C ILE A 1092 -1.06 -14.82 -7.68
N GLY A 1093 -0.80 -13.66 -7.08
CA GLY A 1093 -1.80 -12.81 -6.41
C GLY A 1093 -2.13 -13.21 -4.97
N GLY A 1094 -3.21 -12.67 -4.41
CA GLY A 1094 -3.68 -12.96 -3.06
C GLY A 1094 -3.02 -12.12 -1.96
N PRO A 1095 -3.39 -12.30 -0.69
CA PRO A 1095 -2.92 -11.47 0.40
C PRO A 1095 -1.40 -11.54 0.61
N PRO A 1096 -0.78 -10.47 1.16
CA PRO A 1096 0.65 -10.44 1.43
C PRO A 1096 1.07 -11.47 2.49
N VAL A 1097 2.31 -11.95 2.40
CA VAL A 1097 2.91 -12.93 3.31
C VAL A 1097 4.11 -12.38 4.06
N LYS A 1098 4.42 -12.96 5.23
CA LYS A 1098 5.49 -12.54 6.13
C LYS A 1098 6.59 -13.61 6.19
N PRO A 1099 7.61 -13.55 5.30
CA PRO A 1099 8.72 -14.50 5.28
C PRO A 1099 9.70 -14.28 6.44
N TYR A 1100 10.90 -14.83 6.38
CA TYR A 1100 11.93 -14.65 7.40
C TYR A 1100 12.31 -13.17 7.61
N GLN A 1101 12.41 -12.77 8.87
CA GLN A 1101 12.92 -11.49 9.33
C GLN A 1101 13.42 -11.66 10.78
N PRO A 1102 14.44 -10.89 11.24
CA PRO A 1102 14.83 -10.88 12.66
C PRO A 1102 13.70 -10.44 13.60
N ASP A 1103 13.63 -11.07 14.77
CA ASP A 1103 12.62 -10.76 15.79
C ASP A 1103 12.81 -9.35 16.38
N GLY A 1104 11.71 -8.75 16.84
CA GLY A 1104 11.72 -7.49 17.60
C GLY A 1104 11.83 -6.20 16.79
N LEU A 1105 12.16 -6.25 15.49
CA LEU A 1105 12.36 -5.03 14.67
C LEU A 1105 11.13 -4.12 14.62
N TRP A 1106 9.94 -4.69 14.39
CA TRP A 1106 8.70 -3.89 14.36
C TRP A 1106 8.30 -3.37 15.75
N GLN A 1107 8.63 -4.08 16.83
CA GLN A 1107 8.30 -3.66 18.19
C GLN A 1107 9.08 -2.42 18.62
N THR A 1108 10.30 -2.23 18.08
CA THR A 1108 11.16 -1.08 18.40
C THR A 1108 10.66 0.21 17.77
N VAL A 1109 10.01 0.14 16.60
CA VAL A 1109 9.59 1.31 15.82
C VAL A 1109 8.08 1.58 15.88
N ALA A 1110 7.27 0.57 16.21
CA ALA A 1110 5.83 0.71 16.23
C ALA A 1110 5.29 1.15 17.59
N TYR A 1111 4.16 1.87 17.56
CA TYR A 1111 3.39 2.17 18.76
C TYR A 1111 2.76 0.90 19.37
N PRO A 1112 2.64 0.81 20.71
CA PRO A 1112 2.09 -0.38 21.36
C PRO A 1112 0.68 -0.80 20.92
N THR A 1113 -0.14 0.14 20.44
CA THR A 1113 -1.51 -0.11 19.97
C THR A 1113 -1.61 -0.34 18.46
N SER A 1114 -0.48 -0.38 17.73
CA SER A 1114 -0.48 -0.68 16.30
C SER A 1114 -0.78 -2.16 16.06
N ASN A 1115 -1.63 -2.46 15.07
CA ASN A 1115 -1.93 -3.84 14.67
C ASN A 1115 -0.79 -4.48 13.84
N THR A 1116 0.23 -3.70 13.48
CA THR A 1116 1.48 -4.15 12.85
C THR A 1116 2.67 -3.99 13.81
N ALA A 1117 2.44 -3.83 15.12
CA ALA A 1117 3.53 -3.68 16.10
C ALA A 1117 4.38 -4.96 16.24
N ASN A 1118 3.75 -6.12 16.11
CA ASN A 1118 4.41 -7.41 16.23
C ASN A 1118 4.53 -8.06 14.86
N PHE A 1119 5.76 -8.36 14.45
CA PHE A 1119 5.99 -9.23 13.31
C PHE A 1119 5.75 -10.68 13.74
N SER A 1120 4.83 -11.36 13.07
CA SER A 1120 4.60 -12.79 13.24
C SER A 1120 4.88 -13.45 11.89
N ARG A 1121 5.96 -14.21 11.86
CA ARG A 1121 6.39 -14.96 10.67
C ARG A 1121 5.32 -15.97 10.27
N ASP A 1122 5.00 -16.02 8.98
CA ASP A 1122 4.17 -17.08 8.41
C ASP A 1122 4.88 -18.44 8.45
N ARG A 1123 4.19 -19.50 8.04
CA ARG A 1123 4.67 -20.89 8.03
C ARG A 1123 4.42 -21.56 6.68
N GLY A 1124 5.17 -22.62 6.41
CA GLY A 1124 5.02 -23.45 5.22
C GLY A 1124 5.20 -22.68 3.91
N PRO A 1125 4.42 -22.97 2.86
CA PRO A 1125 4.59 -22.38 1.52
C PRO A 1125 4.61 -20.85 1.48
N LYS A 1126 3.97 -20.18 2.45
CA LYS A 1126 3.95 -18.71 2.55
C LYS A 1126 5.34 -18.09 2.73
N LEU A 1127 6.31 -18.82 3.28
CA LEU A 1127 7.68 -18.33 3.46
C LEU A 1127 8.43 -18.16 2.13
N TYR A 1128 8.00 -18.89 1.10
CA TYR A 1128 8.73 -19.04 -0.15
C TYR A 1128 7.99 -18.43 -1.35
N ARG A 1129 6.94 -17.62 -1.10
CA ARG A 1129 6.33 -16.83 -2.17
C ARG A 1129 7.32 -15.82 -2.73
N ARG A 1130 7.09 -15.45 -3.98
CA ARG A 1130 7.80 -14.38 -4.68
C ARG A 1130 7.79 -13.08 -3.86
N SER A 1131 8.89 -12.35 -3.89
CA SER A 1131 9.10 -11.12 -3.13
C SER A 1131 8.07 -10.02 -3.41
N LEU A 1132 7.45 -10.02 -4.59
CA LEU A 1132 6.33 -9.14 -4.91
C LEU A 1132 5.14 -9.28 -3.93
N TYR A 1133 4.97 -10.46 -3.33
CA TYR A 1133 3.86 -10.79 -2.43
C TYR A 1133 4.23 -10.71 -0.96
N THR A 1134 5.45 -10.27 -0.62
CA THR A 1134 5.81 -10.08 0.80
C THR A 1134 5.16 -8.82 1.35
N PHE A 1135 4.89 -8.81 2.66
CA PHE A 1135 4.29 -7.68 3.35
C PHE A 1135 5.21 -6.45 3.36
N TRP A 1136 4.76 -5.34 2.77
CA TRP A 1136 5.47 -4.06 2.75
C TRP A 1136 4.93 -3.12 3.83
N LYS A 1137 5.69 -2.99 4.92
CA LYS A 1137 5.45 -2.00 5.97
C LYS A 1137 6.25 -0.74 5.68
N ARG A 1138 5.58 0.41 5.50
CA ARG A 1138 6.22 1.68 5.12
C ARG A 1138 7.31 2.11 6.10
N THR A 1139 6.99 2.08 7.40
CA THR A 1139 7.93 2.56 8.43
C THR A 1139 9.04 1.56 8.78
N ALA A 1140 9.02 0.33 8.21
CA ALA A 1140 9.97 -0.72 8.57
C ALA A 1140 10.08 -1.82 7.50
N ILE A 1141 10.79 -1.51 6.41
CA ILE A 1141 11.14 -2.46 5.34
C ILE A 1141 11.85 -3.70 5.92
N ALA A 1142 11.64 -4.86 5.31
CA ALA A 1142 12.44 -6.05 5.62
C ALA A 1142 13.95 -5.76 5.49
N PRO A 1143 14.79 -6.08 6.50
CA PRO A 1143 16.19 -5.68 6.50
C PRO A 1143 17.00 -6.16 5.30
N ASN A 1144 16.77 -7.40 4.85
CA ASN A 1144 17.44 -7.93 3.67
C ASN A 1144 17.07 -7.13 2.41
N MET A 1145 15.79 -6.76 2.24
CA MET A 1145 15.35 -5.91 1.14
C MET A 1145 15.98 -4.52 1.21
N ALA A 1146 16.02 -3.91 2.40
CA ALA A 1146 16.62 -2.60 2.61
C ALA A 1146 18.14 -2.59 2.30
N ILE A 1147 18.88 -3.61 2.74
CA ILE A 1147 20.32 -3.74 2.48
C ILE A 1147 20.62 -3.87 0.98
N PHE A 1148 19.70 -4.44 0.21
CA PHE A 1148 19.78 -4.54 -1.25
C PHE A 1148 19.05 -3.39 -1.99
N ASP A 1149 18.92 -2.23 -1.36
CA ASP A 1149 18.40 -0.98 -1.92
C ASP A 1149 16.91 -1.03 -2.35
N ALA A 1150 16.07 -1.84 -1.68
CA ALA A 1150 14.63 -1.79 -1.92
C ALA A 1150 14.03 -0.44 -1.45
N PRO A 1151 13.12 0.19 -2.22
CA PRO A 1151 12.48 1.45 -1.85
C PRO A 1151 11.55 1.35 -0.61
N ASP A 1152 11.50 2.41 0.20
CA ASP A 1152 10.66 2.54 1.42
C ASP A 1152 9.16 2.72 1.17
N ARG A 1153 8.78 2.98 -0.09
CA ARG A 1153 7.42 3.22 -0.56
C ARG A 1153 6.77 4.49 0.01
N GLU A 1154 7.44 5.29 0.83
CA GLU A 1154 6.87 6.52 1.42
C GLU A 1154 6.70 7.63 0.39
N SER A 1155 7.53 7.62 -0.65
CA SER A 1155 7.50 8.58 -1.75
C SER A 1155 7.55 7.88 -3.12
N CYS A 1156 7.22 8.62 -4.18
CA CYS A 1156 7.19 8.10 -5.54
C CYS A 1156 8.62 7.83 -6.03
N ILE A 1157 8.92 6.57 -6.37
CA ILE A 1157 10.26 6.16 -6.84
C ILE A 1157 10.18 5.66 -8.29
N VAL A 1158 10.76 6.43 -9.21
CA VAL A 1158 10.84 6.10 -10.65
C VAL A 1158 12.24 5.65 -11.10
N ARG A 1159 13.23 5.73 -10.18
CA ARG A 1159 14.59 5.24 -10.37
C ARG A 1159 15.06 4.59 -9.07
N ARG A 1160 15.51 3.34 -9.15
CA ARG A 1160 16.11 2.64 -8.02
C ARG A 1160 17.59 2.96 -7.93
N GLU A 1161 18.05 3.27 -6.73
CA GLU A 1161 19.47 3.32 -6.42
C GLU A 1161 20.05 1.90 -6.38
N ARG A 1162 21.33 1.76 -6.72
CA ARG A 1162 22.05 0.49 -6.63
C ARG A 1162 23.40 0.72 -6.01
N THR A 1163 23.60 0.16 -4.83
CA THR A 1163 24.88 0.14 -4.13
C THR A 1163 25.42 -1.28 -4.10
N ASN A 1164 26.75 -1.39 -4.05
CA ASN A 1164 27.47 -2.64 -3.79
C ASN A 1164 28.22 -2.46 -2.47
N THR A 1165 27.77 -3.11 -1.40
CA THR A 1165 28.37 -2.96 -0.06
C THR A 1165 28.79 -4.31 0.51
N PRO A 1166 29.86 -4.38 1.35
CA PRO A 1166 30.25 -5.62 2.01
C PRO A 1166 29.13 -6.25 2.87
N MET A 1167 28.23 -5.43 3.40
CA MET A 1167 27.05 -5.87 4.17
C MET A 1167 26.13 -6.78 3.36
N GLN A 1168 25.98 -6.55 2.06
CA GLN A 1168 25.16 -7.38 1.17
C GLN A 1168 25.70 -8.81 1.07
N ALA A 1169 27.03 -8.97 0.98
CA ALA A 1169 27.66 -10.29 1.00
C ALA A 1169 27.42 -11.03 2.32
N LEU A 1170 27.47 -10.31 3.45
CA LEU A 1170 27.17 -10.87 4.77
C LEU A 1170 25.71 -11.33 4.91
N VAL A 1171 24.75 -10.61 4.30
CA VAL A 1171 23.34 -11.05 4.29
C VAL A 1171 23.19 -12.38 3.55
N LEU A 1172 23.79 -12.53 2.37
CA LEU A 1172 23.71 -13.80 1.60
C LEU A 1172 24.33 -14.98 2.34
N MET A 1173 25.39 -14.74 3.13
CA MET A 1173 26.04 -15.79 3.91
C MET A 1173 25.27 -16.20 5.17
N ASN A 1174 24.51 -15.29 5.79
CA ASN A 1174 24.04 -15.47 7.17
C ASN A 1174 22.52 -15.41 7.36
N ASP A 1175 21.77 -14.72 6.49
CA ASP A 1175 20.32 -14.64 6.67
C ASP A 1175 19.69 -16.04 6.46
N PRO A 1176 18.81 -16.49 7.39
CA PRO A 1176 18.27 -17.85 7.39
C PRO A 1176 17.68 -18.28 6.06
N GLN A 1177 17.11 -17.34 5.28
CA GLN A 1177 16.48 -17.67 4.02
C GLN A 1177 17.48 -18.09 2.94
N PHE A 1178 18.65 -17.45 2.89
CA PHE A 1178 19.70 -17.79 1.93
C PHE A 1178 20.47 -19.04 2.34
N VAL A 1179 20.68 -19.24 3.64
CA VAL A 1179 21.30 -20.45 4.19
C VAL A 1179 20.40 -21.67 3.97
N GLU A 1180 19.09 -21.53 4.20
CA GLU A 1180 18.10 -22.57 3.91
C GLU A 1180 18.09 -22.93 2.42
N ALA A 1181 18.04 -21.93 1.53
CA ALA A 1181 18.10 -22.16 0.09
C ALA A 1181 19.39 -22.89 -0.32
N ALA A 1182 20.53 -22.52 0.26
CA ALA A 1182 21.81 -23.15 -0.04
C ALA A 1182 21.83 -24.64 0.36
N ARG A 1183 21.36 -24.98 1.58
CA ARG A 1183 21.30 -26.39 1.99
C ARG A 1183 20.26 -27.19 1.22
N VAL A 1184 19.12 -26.61 0.87
CA VAL A 1184 18.08 -27.32 0.11
C VAL A 1184 18.57 -27.64 -1.30
N LEU A 1185 19.28 -26.71 -1.95
CA LEU A 1185 19.93 -26.99 -3.24
C LEU A 1185 21.00 -28.08 -3.11
N ALA A 1186 21.85 -28.02 -2.09
CA ALA A 1186 22.86 -29.04 -1.83
C ALA A 1186 22.24 -30.44 -1.63
N GLU A 1187 21.21 -30.55 -0.79
CA GLU A 1187 20.48 -31.79 -0.53
C GLU A 1187 19.81 -32.33 -1.81
N LYS A 1188 19.25 -31.44 -2.64
CA LYS A 1188 18.64 -31.80 -3.93
C LYS A 1188 19.66 -32.44 -4.86
N VAL A 1189 20.80 -31.79 -5.10
CA VAL A 1189 21.82 -32.31 -6.03
C VAL A 1189 22.51 -33.55 -5.48
N LEU A 1190 22.75 -33.65 -4.17
CA LEU A 1190 23.27 -34.87 -3.53
C LEU A 1190 22.33 -36.07 -3.70
N SER A 1191 21.01 -35.83 -3.68
CA SER A 1191 20.00 -36.89 -3.85
C SER A 1191 19.98 -37.48 -5.27
N GLU A 1192 20.46 -36.74 -6.26
CA GLU A 1192 20.58 -37.18 -7.66
C GLU A 1192 21.75 -38.15 -7.90
N ARG A 1193 22.65 -38.32 -6.91
CA ARG A 1193 23.80 -39.25 -6.91
C ARG A 1193 24.75 -39.09 -8.10
N GLN A 1194 25.47 -37.98 -8.10
CA GLN A 1194 26.49 -37.68 -9.10
C GLN A 1194 27.65 -38.70 -9.11
N ALA A 1195 28.29 -38.88 -10.26
CA ALA A 1195 29.30 -39.92 -10.47
C ALA A 1195 30.64 -39.66 -9.75
N SER A 1196 30.93 -38.40 -9.41
CA SER A 1196 32.15 -37.96 -8.73
C SER A 1196 31.96 -36.58 -8.08
N ASP A 1197 32.91 -36.14 -7.24
CA ASP A 1197 32.93 -34.78 -6.70
C ASP A 1197 33.02 -33.73 -7.82
N ASP A 1198 33.82 -33.98 -8.85
CA ASP A 1198 33.94 -33.06 -9.99
C ASP A 1198 32.60 -32.91 -10.73
N ALA A 1199 31.84 -34.00 -10.88
CA ALA A 1199 30.50 -33.96 -11.47
C ALA A 1199 29.51 -33.21 -10.56
N LEU A 1200 29.59 -33.41 -9.24
CA LEU A 1200 28.79 -32.67 -8.26
C LEU A 1200 29.07 -31.16 -8.32
N LEU A 1201 30.33 -30.76 -8.30
CA LEU A 1201 30.72 -29.34 -8.33
C LEU A 1201 30.35 -28.68 -9.66
N SER A 1202 30.56 -29.39 -10.78
CA SER A 1202 30.16 -28.90 -12.10
C SER A 1202 28.66 -28.70 -12.19
N GLU A 1203 27.86 -29.62 -11.64
CA GLU A 1203 26.41 -29.54 -11.63
C GLU A 1203 25.92 -28.37 -10.76
N LEU A 1204 26.47 -28.21 -9.56
CA LEU A 1204 26.13 -27.09 -8.67
C LEU A 1204 26.47 -25.75 -9.32
N PHE A 1205 27.67 -25.65 -9.91
CA PHE A 1205 28.10 -24.46 -10.61
C PHE A 1205 27.16 -24.15 -11.77
N TYR A 1206 26.90 -25.13 -12.64
CA TYR A 1206 26.03 -24.96 -13.80
C TYR A 1206 24.61 -24.51 -13.41
N ARG A 1207 24.02 -25.08 -12.36
CA ARG A 1207 22.69 -24.67 -11.87
C ARG A 1207 22.66 -23.22 -11.42
N VAL A 1208 23.71 -22.77 -10.72
CA VAL A 1208 23.74 -21.44 -10.11
C VAL A 1208 24.14 -20.36 -11.12
N THR A 1209 25.16 -20.62 -11.94
CA THR A 1209 25.77 -19.64 -12.85
C THR A 1209 25.23 -19.75 -14.27
N THR A 1210 24.52 -20.83 -14.60
CA THR A 1210 23.92 -21.12 -15.92
C THR A 1210 24.94 -21.30 -17.04
N ARG A 1211 26.22 -21.55 -16.71
CA ARG A 1211 27.29 -21.84 -17.67
C ARG A 1211 28.18 -22.99 -17.20
N PRO A 1212 28.87 -23.70 -18.10
CA PRO A 1212 29.84 -24.71 -17.71
C PRO A 1212 30.96 -24.10 -16.84
N ILE A 1213 31.41 -24.88 -15.86
CA ILE A 1213 32.58 -24.56 -15.03
C ILE A 1213 33.87 -24.76 -15.84
N ASP A 1214 34.85 -23.89 -15.65
CA ASP A 1214 36.19 -24.13 -16.20
C ASP A 1214 37.10 -24.90 -15.23
N ALA A 1215 38.31 -25.23 -15.68
CA ALA A 1215 39.24 -26.04 -14.90
C ALA A 1215 39.77 -25.33 -13.65
N ASP A 1216 40.02 -24.02 -13.73
CA ASP A 1216 40.58 -23.23 -12.63
C ASP A 1216 39.51 -23.03 -11.54
N GLU A 1217 38.26 -22.75 -11.96
CA GLU A 1217 37.10 -22.65 -11.09
C GLU A 1217 36.80 -23.98 -10.38
N LEU A 1218 36.88 -25.10 -11.12
CA LEU A 1218 36.67 -26.42 -10.55
C LEU A 1218 37.73 -26.77 -9.49
N ASP A 1219 38.99 -26.42 -9.74
CA ASP A 1219 40.07 -26.64 -8.78
C ASP A 1219 39.83 -25.86 -7.47
N VAL A 1220 39.37 -24.61 -7.57
CA VAL A 1220 38.99 -23.78 -6.40
C VAL A 1220 37.84 -24.41 -5.62
N LEU A 1221 36.78 -24.85 -6.30
CA LEU A 1221 35.64 -25.48 -5.61
C LEU A 1221 36.01 -26.83 -4.99
N ARG A 1222 36.94 -27.58 -5.60
CA ARG A 1222 37.44 -28.85 -5.04
C ARG A 1222 38.20 -28.59 -3.73
N GLU A 1223 39.01 -27.53 -3.68
CA GLU A 1223 39.68 -27.12 -2.45
C GLU A 1223 38.69 -26.69 -1.37
N SER A 1224 37.69 -25.86 -1.73
CA SER A 1224 36.62 -25.45 -0.82
C SER A 1224 35.86 -26.65 -0.23
N LEU A 1225 35.43 -27.59 -1.08
CA LEU A 1225 34.70 -28.79 -0.63
C LEU A 1225 35.56 -29.62 0.33
N GLY A 1226 36.84 -29.84 0.01
CA GLY A 1226 37.78 -30.54 0.89
C GLY A 1226 37.92 -29.87 2.25
N ARG A 1227 38.01 -28.53 2.27
CA ARG A 1227 38.08 -27.73 3.50
C ARG A 1227 36.82 -27.85 4.35
N PHE A 1228 35.64 -27.69 3.74
CA PHE A 1228 34.37 -27.80 4.46
C PHE A 1228 34.12 -29.21 5.01
N ARG A 1229 34.46 -30.27 4.24
CA ARG A 1229 34.41 -31.65 4.74
C ARG A 1229 35.30 -31.85 5.95
N ALA A 1230 36.53 -31.32 5.93
CA ALA A 1230 37.44 -31.40 7.08
C ALA A 1230 36.89 -30.67 8.31
N ILE A 1231 36.24 -29.51 8.13
CA ILE A 1231 35.60 -28.76 9.21
C ILE A 1231 34.44 -29.57 9.83
N PHE A 1232 33.49 -30.02 9.03
CA PHE A 1232 32.29 -30.71 9.54
C PHE A 1232 32.57 -32.13 10.04
N ALA A 1233 33.60 -32.82 9.53
CA ALA A 1233 34.07 -34.06 10.11
C ALA A 1233 34.58 -33.88 11.55
N ASN A 1234 35.23 -32.74 11.84
CA ASN A 1234 35.70 -32.37 13.18
C ASN A 1234 34.61 -31.72 14.05
N ARG A 1235 33.54 -31.20 13.43
CA ARG A 1235 32.41 -30.50 14.09
C ARG A 1235 31.04 -30.99 13.60
N PRO A 1236 30.64 -32.25 13.90
CA PRO A 1236 29.32 -32.75 13.52
C PRO A 1236 28.16 -31.98 14.17
N ASP A 1237 28.42 -31.34 15.31
CA ASP A 1237 27.50 -30.40 15.98
C ASP A 1237 27.20 -29.19 15.07
N ALA A 1238 28.23 -28.56 14.51
CA ALA A 1238 28.06 -27.42 13.60
C ALA A 1238 27.36 -27.83 12.29
N ALA A 1239 27.57 -29.06 11.81
CA ALA A 1239 26.83 -29.59 10.66
C ALA A 1239 25.33 -29.73 10.97
N ALA A 1240 24.99 -30.23 12.17
CA ALA A 1240 23.61 -30.33 12.61
C ALA A 1240 22.96 -28.94 12.77
N ASP A 1241 23.69 -27.98 13.34
CA ASP A 1241 23.22 -26.60 13.49
C ASP A 1241 22.92 -25.95 12.13
N LEU A 1242 23.85 -26.02 11.17
CA LEU A 1242 23.67 -25.49 9.82
C LEU A 1242 22.46 -26.11 9.11
N LEU A 1243 22.33 -27.45 9.17
CA LEU A 1243 21.24 -28.16 8.50
C LEU A 1243 19.89 -27.98 9.19
N SER A 1244 19.86 -27.42 10.40
CA SER A 1244 18.63 -27.06 11.12
C SER A 1244 18.09 -25.67 10.75
N VAL A 1245 18.85 -24.86 9.99
CA VAL A 1245 18.43 -23.51 9.58
C VAL A 1245 17.28 -23.57 8.58
N GLY A 1246 16.24 -22.77 8.82
CA GLY A 1246 15.04 -22.74 7.97
C GLY A 1246 13.88 -23.60 8.51
N GLU A 1247 12.81 -23.70 7.73
CA GLU A 1247 11.58 -24.42 8.09
C GLU A 1247 11.40 -25.70 7.24
N MET A 1248 12.02 -25.76 6.06
CA MET A 1248 12.02 -26.93 5.20
C MET A 1248 12.71 -28.10 5.93
N PRO A 1249 12.06 -29.26 6.11
CA PRO A 1249 12.71 -30.39 6.77
C PRO A 1249 13.97 -30.83 6.03
N ARG A 1250 15.02 -31.16 6.78
CA ARG A 1250 16.24 -31.77 6.23
C ARG A 1250 15.94 -33.16 5.67
N ASN A 1251 16.59 -33.51 4.56
CA ASN A 1251 16.65 -34.89 4.09
C ASN A 1251 17.54 -35.77 4.99
N GLU A 1252 16.93 -36.54 5.89
CA GLU A 1252 17.64 -37.45 6.83
C GLU A 1252 18.32 -38.65 6.15
N SER A 1253 18.04 -38.93 4.87
CA SER A 1253 18.71 -40.00 4.14
C SER A 1253 20.14 -39.65 3.71
N LEU A 1254 20.51 -38.37 3.77
CA LEU A 1254 21.84 -37.86 3.45
C LEU A 1254 22.70 -37.74 4.71
N GLU A 1255 23.98 -38.05 4.58
CA GLU A 1255 24.96 -37.89 5.65
C GLU A 1255 25.09 -36.39 6.03
N ALA A 1256 25.14 -36.11 7.33
CA ALA A 1256 25.06 -34.74 7.86
C ALA A 1256 26.27 -33.90 7.52
N THR A 1257 27.46 -34.44 7.72
CA THR A 1257 28.70 -33.68 7.50
C THR A 1257 28.92 -33.39 6.01
N GLU A 1258 28.50 -34.31 5.14
CA GLU A 1258 28.56 -34.17 3.70
C GLU A 1258 27.54 -33.15 3.18
N ALA A 1259 26.27 -33.25 3.61
CA ALA A 1259 25.25 -32.27 3.22
C ALA A 1259 25.61 -30.86 3.69
N ALA A 1260 26.17 -30.71 4.89
CA ALA A 1260 26.65 -29.43 5.40
C ALA A 1260 27.85 -28.89 4.59
N ALA A 1261 28.80 -29.74 4.21
CA ALA A 1261 29.95 -29.33 3.41
C ALA A 1261 29.53 -28.81 2.02
N VAL A 1262 28.62 -29.52 1.35
CA VAL A 1262 28.10 -29.11 0.04
C VAL A 1262 27.21 -27.87 0.17
N ALA A 1263 26.44 -27.73 1.25
CA ALA A 1263 25.67 -26.50 1.51
C ALA A 1263 26.56 -25.25 1.61
N MET A 1264 27.76 -25.37 2.21
CA MET A 1264 28.72 -24.27 2.26
C MET A 1264 29.36 -23.95 0.91
N VAL A 1265 29.55 -24.95 0.03
CA VAL A 1265 29.94 -24.71 -1.36
C VAL A 1265 28.84 -23.92 -2.09
N VAL A 1266 27.57 -24.31 -1.93
CA VAL A 1266 26.45 -23.55 -2.51
C VAL A 1266 26.37 -22.14 -1.95
N ASN A 1267 26.57 -21.96 -0.65
CA ASN A 1267 26.59 -20.64 -0.03
C ASN A 1267 27.72 -19.75 -0.61
N GLN A 1268 28.89 -20.33 -0.85
CA GLN A 1268 30.00 -19.66 -1.55
C GLN A 1268 29.59 -19.25 -2.98
N LEU A 1269 28.94 -20.14 -3.74
CA LEU A 1269 28.46 -19.85 -5.10
C LEU A 1269 27.42 -18.73 -5.11
N PHE A 1270 26.47 -18.73 -4.17
CA PHE A 1270 25.45 -17.67 -4.04
C PHE A 1270 26.05 -16.28 -3.79
N ASN A 1271 27.28 -16.19 -3.31
CA ASN A 1271 27.99 -14.94 -3.04
C ASN A 1271 28.81 -14.41 -4.24
N LEU A 1272 28.85 -15.13 -5.36
CA LEU A 1272 29.60 -14.68 -6.54
C LEU A 1272 28.96 -13.45 -7.19
N ASP A 1273 29.81 -12.55 -7.72
CA ASP A 1273 29.35 -11.35 -8.44
C ASP A 1273 28.47 -11.71 -9.66
N GLU A 1274 28.83 -12.75 -10.42
CA GLU A 1274 28.01 -13.26 -11.55
C GLU A 1274 26.64 -13.79 -11.11
N VAL A 1275 26.50 -14.20 -9.84
CA VAL A 1275 25.24 -14.71 -9.31
C VAL A 1275 24.33 -13.58 -8.86
N VAL A 1276 24.88 -12.52 -8.28
CA VAL A 1276 24.11 -11.32 -7.87
C VAL A 1276 23.95 -10.29 -8.99
N THR A 1277 24.53 -10.53 -10.17
CA THR A 1277 24.33 -9.73 -11.38
C THR A 1277 23.55 -10.53 -12.42
N LYS A 1278 22.95 -9.83 -13.39
CA LYS A 1278 22.09 -10.46 -14.40
C LYS A 1278 22.82 -11.20 -15.52
N GLN A 1279 24.12 -11.47 -15.38
CA GLN A 1279 24.97 -12.01 -16.43
C GLN A 1279 25.84 -13.15 -15.97
#